data_AF-A0A2M8F5I4-F1
#
_entry.id   AF-A0A2M8F5I4-F1
#
_cell.length_a   1.000
_cell.length_b   1.000
_cell.length_c   1.000
_cell.angle_alpha   90.00
_cell.angle_beta   90.00
_cell.angle_gamma   90.00
#
_symmetry.space_group_name_H-M   'P 1'
#
loop_
_entity.id
_entity.type
_entity.pdbx_description
1 polymer ?
#
loop_
_entity_poly.entity_id
_entity_poly.type
_entity_poly.pdbx_seq_one_letter_code
_entity_poly.pdbx_strand_id
1 'polypeptide(L)'
;MQTQSQTQAPEALKEPTGPNINDFDSISLGVASPEEILSWSHGEVKKPETINYRTQKPERDGLFCEKIFGPTKNWECYCGKYKRIRYKGVVCEKCGVEVTRSVVRRERMGHISLAVPVTHIWFLRSTPSRIGLLLDLPIKTIEQVVYFAAYIITHVDDATKEEAREQLLHEFKNYKKKVQTELKESGGSEADMAKRIEELTEQHNQAKDDLEKLFVSSVLTELEYRDMSMKFGHVFRAGTGAEAIRDIIKSLDLDKVTDELQEELKKASGQKQKKIIKRIKLAGSLLKAGIKPEWMIMTILPVIPPDLRPMVQLDGGRFAASDLNDLYRRVINRNNRLKKLMAIGAPEVICRNEKRMLQEAIDTLLNNSARSGRTVFNTGDKRKLRSLSDMLKGKQGRFRQNLLGKRVDYSGRSVIVVGPRLKLNQCGLPKTMALELFRPFVIGRLIRDGYAHNIKNAEKLISGNKKEVWDILEDVTKDRYVLLNRAPTLHRLGIQAFQPILVEGKAIQIHPLVCAAFNADFDGDQMAVHVPLSKQAQREAHELIASAKNLLKPSAGEPTVSPTQDMILGCYYLTKITPEGKGTGMVFADINEAITAYRLGYVHLQAPIKARIEVEEGQVEIIETTVGRLIFNTIIPNEVGYLNKAMDKKALGALITVLYDLCGEDVTARVSDEIKRIGFKFATKSGLTIAATDMIVPPEKEKIVEEASEVIKKINDQFWNGFVTDDERYLHTIQVWTNAKAVITEATIRALPETNDLHYMVNSGARGNWGQVTQLCGMKGLVANPAGKTIELPIKSNLKEGFTILEYFIATHGGRKGKSDTALKTAEAGYLTRRLVDAVQDIIIKEIDCNAEEAVPIKRADSEAFGSERFEKRLLGRILGANLVDKETGEVLGKKGEEVTKELIDEIDNRQIDEVPIRSIILCETENGVCRKCYGRDLGTNRRVTVGTAVGIIAAQSIGEPGTQLTMRTFHMGGVAEGSDITQGLTRVEELFEARAPKSPAVIAEIDGSIKINRKGIQTELVLTSDGPVEQEYAVEPGDEILVKEGDRVKAKGMLAKSRQMKNITRASENGKVIEVKEHKIVVRTVAPIERIYHVAFGKSLKVKNGSEVKKGQTMTSGHINLRDLLHLTDLQTVMRYIVSEVQAIYASQGQNINDKHVEIIARQMLSKGRIVDSGDSNFLPGEIVNILTVEHENKRLVDKNKRPILYERLLLGLTRVSLYTDSWLSAASFQETIRVLVEASTTRKIDNLQGLKENVIIGKLIPAGETYRKRHPEMVEE
;
A
#
# COMPACT_ATOMS: atom_id res chain seq x y z
N MET A 1 66.82 34.61 21.29
CA MET A 1 67.97 33.73 20.98
C MET A 1 67.46 32.30 21.08
N GLN A 2 67.13 31.69 19.93
CA GLN A 2 67.90 30.60 19.28
C GLN A 2 67.77 29.28 20.07
N THR A 3 67.23 28.17 19.57
CA THR A 3 67.41 27.56 18.24
C THR A 3 66.23 26.67 17.82
N GLN A 4 65.98 26.66 16.51
CA GLN A 4 65.09 25.76 15.78
C GLN A 4 65.63 24.31 15.72
N SER A 5 64.73 23.32 15.74
CA SER A 5 64.93 22.08 14.99
C SER A 5 63.60 21.65 14.36
N GLN A 6 63.55 21.76 13.05
CA GLN A 6 62.45 21.35 12.18
C GLN A 6 62.26 19.83 12.23
N THR A 7 61.05 19.39 12.53
CA THR A 7 60.54 18.07 12.11
C THR A 7 59.30 18.31 11.25
N GLN A 8 59.52 18.26 9.93
CA GLN A 8 58.46 18.25 8.93
C GLN A 8 57.55 17.04 9.15
N ALA A 9 56.28 17.29 9.49
CA ALA A 9 55.24 16.28 9.40
C ALA A 9 55.03 15.94 7.90
N PRO A 10 54.90 14.66 7.52
CA PRO A 10 54.65 14.29 6.13
C PRO A 10 53.29 14.83 5.72
N GLU A 11 53.27 15.67 4.68
CA GLU A 11 52.05 16.12 4.00
C GLU A 11 51.19 14.90 3.67
N ALA A 12 50.07 14.79 4.38
CA ALA A 12 49.03 13.83 4.06
C ALA A 12 48.53 14.15 2.64
N LEU A 13 48.93 13.30 1.69
CA LEU A 13 48.40 13.22 0.33
C LEU A 13 46.87 13.39 0.36
N LYS A 14 46.40 14.58 -0.01
CA LYS A 14 44.98 14.83 -0.30
C LYS A 14 44.57 13.84 -1.40
N GLU A 15 43.81 12.81 -1.03
CA GLU A 15 43.05 12.03 -2.01
C GLU A 15 42.15 13.02 -2.78
N PRO A 16 41.99 12.88 -4.11
CA PRO A 16 41.08 13.72 -4.85
C PRO A 16 39.67 13.46 -4.32
N THR A 17 39.17 14.41 -3.54
CA THR A 17 37.78 14.46 -3.09
C THR A 17 36.92 14.65 -4.34
N GLY A 18 36.37 13.54 -4.85
CA GLY A 18 35.19 13.63 -5.71
C GLY A 18 34.07 14.39 -4.98
N PRO A 19 33.08 14.92 -5.70
CA PRO A 19 31.96 15.63 -5.07
C PRO A 19 31.36 14.74 -3.99
N ASN A 20 31.16 15.31 -2.79
CA ASN A 20 30.59 14.61 -1.66
C ASN A 20 29.18 14.14 -2.06
N ILE A 21 29.01 12.84 -2.31
CA ILE A 21 27.79 12.26 -2.92
C ILE A 21 26.54 12.56 -2.08
N ASN A 22 26.67 13.02 -0.84
CA ASN A 22 25.54 13.38 0.01
C ASN A 22 24.93 14.78 -0.27
N ASP A 23 25.55 15.65 -1.07
CA ASP A 23 25.10 17.03 -1.32
C ASP A 23 24.41 17.21 -2.69
N PHE A 24 23.26 16.55 -2.90
CA PHE A 24 22.37 16.85 -4.02
C PHE A 24 20.91 16.93 -3.58
N ASP A 25 20.14 17.87 -4.11
CA ASP A 25 18.75 18.11 -3.69
C ASP A 25 17.71 17.34 -4.51
N SER A 26 18.03 16.98 -5.75
CA SER A 26 17.10 16.32 -6.66
C SER A 26 17.76 15.30 -7.58
N ILE A 27 16.96 14.38 -8.13
CA ILE A 27 17.36 13.38 -9.12
C ILE A 27 16.48 13.48 -10.36
N SER A 28 17.09 13.67 -11.53
CA SER A 28 16.39 13.59 -12.81
C SER A 28 16.62 12.25 -13.51
N LEU A 29 15.60 11.71 -14.16
CA LEU A 29 15.72 10.53 -15.04
C LEU A 29 15.33 10.89 -16.47
N GLY A 30 16.22 10.66 -17.44
CA GLY A 30 15.97 10.93 -18.87
C GLY A 30 16.32 9.73 -19.76
N VAL A 31 15.95 9.81 -21.05
CA VAL A 31 16.41 8.87 -22.08
C VAL A 31 17.86 9.22 -22.45
N ALA A 32 18.77 8.24 -22.35
CA ALA A 32 20.18 8.46 -22.64
C ALA A 32 20.45 8.58 -24.14
N SER A 33 21.17 9.63 -24.54
CA SER A 33 21.60 9.80 -25.93
C SER A 33 22.80 8.89 -26.26
N PRO A 34 23.06 8.57 -27.55
CA PRO A 34 24.25 7.82 -27.94
C PRO A 34 25.57 8.51 -27.51
N GLU A 35 25.61 9.84 -27.53
CA GLU A 35 26.76 10.65 -27.12
C GLU A 35 26.99 10.57 -25.62
N GLU A 36 25.93 10.61 -24.81
CA GLU A 36 26.00 10.41 -23.36
C GLU A 36 26.52 9.01 -23.01
N ILE A 37 26.02 7.97 -23.69
CA ILE A 37 26.49 6.59 -23.46
C ILE A 37 27.99 6.45 -23.77
N LEU A 38 28.48 7.12 -24.81
CA LEU A 38 29.91 7.16 -25.14
C LEU A 38 30.71 7.90 -24.05
N SER A 39 30.18 8.99 -23.50
CA SER A 39 30.84 9.74 -22.41
C SER A 39 31.01 8.91 -21.14
N TRP A 40 30.10 7.98 -20.85
CA TRP A 40 30.19 7.07 -19.69
C TRP A 40 31.16 5.91 -19.94
N SER A 41 31.49 5.63 -21.19
CA SER A 41 32.23 4.43 -21.55
C SER A 41 33.73 4.64 -21.52
N HIS A 42 34.43 3.70 -20.87
CA HIS A 42 35.90 3.66 -20.87
C HIS A 42 36.48 2.77 -21.99
N GLY A 43 35.65 2.22 -22.87
CA GLY A 43 36.09 1.44 -24.02
C GLY A 43 35.03 0.51 -24.62
N GLU A 44 35.24 0.14 -25.88
CA GLU A 44 34.36 -0.77 -26.63
C GLU A 44 34.68 -2.24 -26.32
N VAL A 45 33.64 -3.03 -25.99
CA VAL A 45 33.74 -4.48 -25.84
C VAL A 45 33.51 -5.15 -27.20
N LYS A 46 34.56 -5.73 -27.77
CA LYS A 46 34.53 -6.34 -29.10
C LYS A 46 34.36 -7.85 -29.04
N LYS A 47 34.91 -8.49 -28.01
CA LYS A 47 35.04 -9.93 -27.90
C LYS A 47 34.01 -10.54 -26.93
N PRO A 48 33.38 -11.68 -27.29
CA PRO A 48 32.40 -12.35 -26.44
C PRO A 48 33.03 -13.11 -25.26
N GLU A 49 34.35 -13.33 -25.28
CA GLU A 49 35.06 -14.09 -24.26
C GLU A 49 35.11 -13.35 -22.91
N THR A 50 35.15 -14.12 -21.82
CA THR A 50 35.16 -13.61 -20.44
C THR A 50 36.57 -13.68 -19.84
N ILE A 51 36.98 -14.88 -19.44
CA ILE A 51 38.27 -15.19 -18.85
C ILE A 51 38.90 -16.37 -19.59
N ASN A 52 40.22 -16.44 -19.55
CA ASN A 52 40.94 -17.60 -20.03
C ASN A 52 40.84 -18.74 -19.00
N TYR A 53 40.34 -19.91 -19.39
CA TYR A 53 40.15 -21.02 -18.44
C TYR A 53 41.47 -21.57 -17.86
N ARG A 54 42.61 -21.41 -18.55
CA ARG A 54 43.92 -21.89 -18.06
C ARG A 54 44.57 -20.90 -17.12
N THR A 55 44.67 -19.63 -17.53
CA THR A 55 45.37 -18.60 -16.76
C THR A 55 44.48 -17.87 -15.77
N GLN A 56 43.17 -18.08 -15.85
CA GLN A 56 42.12 -17.40 -15.08
C GLN A 56 42.14 -15.86 -15.21
N LYS A 57 42.93 -15.35 -16.16
CA LYS A 57 43.03 -13.91 -16.42
C LYS A 57 41.92 -13.47 -17.37
N PRO A 58 41.41 -12.23 -17.22
CA PRO A 58 40.47 -11.66 -18.18
C PRO A 58 41.03 -11.60 -19.60
N GLU A 59 40.17 -11.84 -20.59
CA GLU A 59 40.57 -11.70 -22.00
C GLU A 59 40.61 -10.23 -22.44
N ARG A 60 41.53 -9.91 -23.36
CA ARG A 60 41.64 -8.57 -23.95
C ARG A 60 40.43 -8.27 -24.83
N ASP A 61 39.89 -7.06 -24.70
CA ASP A 61 38.67 -6.57 -25.37
C ASP A 61 37.41 -7.41 -25.11
N GLY A 62 37.48 -8.34 -24.15
CA GLY A 62 36.37 -9.18 -23.71
C GLY A 62 35.51 -8.55 -22.62
N LEU A 63 34.52 -9.30 -22.14
CA LEU A 63 33.54 -8.84 -21.15
C LEU A 63 34.13 -8.50 -19.78
N PHE A 64 35.35 -8.96 -19.46
CA PHE A 64 36.02 -8.67 -18.19
C PHE A 64 37.32 -7.87 -18.36
N CYS A 65 37.57 -7.34 -19.57
CA CYS A 65 38.82 -6.69 -19.98
C CYS A 65 39.31 -5.65 -18.96
N GLU A 66 40.55 -5.82 -18.47
CA GLU A 66 41.14 -4.89 -17.50
C GLU A 66 41.45 -3.51 -18.09
N LYS A 67 41.66 -3.41 -19.41
CA LYS A 67 41.89 -2.14 -20.09
C LYS A 67 40.65 -1.23 -20.01
N ILE A 68 39.46 -1.82 -20.11
CA ILE A 68 38.19 -1.08 -20.14
C ILE A 68 37.72 -0.82 -18.71
N PHE A 69 37.63 -1.87 -17.89
CA PHE A 69 36.99 -1.80 -16.58
C PHE A 69 37.96 -1.48 -15.42
N GLY A 70 39.27 -1.60 -15.64
CA GLY A 70 40.29 -1.42 -14.61
C GLY A 70 40.89 -2.73 -14.06
N PRO A 71 41.86 -2.65 -13.15
CA PRO A 71 42.67 -3.80 -12.75
C PRO A 71 41.95 -4.77 -11.81
N THR A 72 42.19 -6.08 -11.95
CA THR A 72 41.57 -7.12 -11.08
C THR A 72 42.11 -7.07 -9.65
N LYS A 73 43.39 -6.74 -9.48
CA LYS A 73 44.06 -6.60 -8.18
C LYS A 73 44.43 -5.14 -7.92
N ASN A 74 44.40 -4.74 -6.65
CA ASN A 74 44.77 -3.38 -6.25
C ASN A 74 46.21 -3.06 -6.68
N TRP A 75 46.38 -1.97 -7.43
CA TRP A 75 47.68 -1.45 -7.84
C TRP A 75 48.51 -2.42 -8.70
N GLU A 76 47.87 -3.29 -9.49
CA GLU A 76 48.55 -4.23 -10.38
C GLU A 76 47.93 -4.21 -11.78
N CYS A 77 48.77 -4.03 -12.81
CA CYS A 77 48.34 -4.10 -14.20
C CYS A 77 48.32 -5.55 -14.73
N TYR A 78 47.56 -5.82 -15.80
CA TYR A 78 47.40 -7.15 -16.42
C TYR A 78 48.69 -7.95 -16.66
N CYS A 79 49.71 -7.28 -17.20
CA CYS A 79 50.99 -7.90 -17.54
C CYS A 79 51.96 -8.02 -16.35
N GLY A 80 51.66 -7.37 -15.22
CA GLY A 80 52.51 -7.35 -14.03
C GLY A 80 53.76 -6.47 -14.12
N LYS A 81 53.94 -5.64 -15.18
CA LYS A 81 55.05 -4.66 -15.29
C LYS A 81 55.02 -3.65 -14.15
N TYR A 82 53.85 -3.09 -13.89
CA TYR A 82 53.61 -2.17 -12.79
C TYR A 82 52.84 -2.88 -11.67
N LYS A 83 53.45 -2.90 -10.49
CA LYS A 83 52.91 -3.43 -9.23
C LYS A 83 53.25 -2.46 -8.10
N ARG A 84 52.37 -2.36 -7.10
CA ARG A 84 52.47 -1.50 -5.90
C ARG A 84 51.97 -0.07 -6.12
N ILE A 85 51.63 0.58 -5.01
CA ILE A 85 50.99 1.91 -4.95
C ILE A 85 51.81 3.05 -5.57
N ARG A 86 53.14 2.90 -5.68
CA ARG A 86 54.03 3.94 -6.23
C ARG A 86 53.74 4.33 -7.67
N TYR A 87 53.07 3.45 -8.43
CA TYR A 87 52.70 3.67 -9.83
C TYR A 87 51.23 4.09 -9.99
N LYS A 88 50.61 4.64 -8.94
CA LYS A 88 49.22 5.12 -8.96
C LYS A 88 49.00 6.05 -10.16
N GLY A 89 47.96 5.74 -10.96
CA GLY A 89 47.55 6.54 -12.11
C GLY A 89 48.38 6.33 -13.39
N VAL A 90 49.43 5.51 -13.35
CA VAL A 90 50.21 5.20 -14.55
C VAL A 90 49.42 4.22 -15.43
N VAL A 91 49.24 4.56 -16.71
CA VAL A 91 48.67 3.65 -17.72
C VAL A 91 49.79 2.81 -18.32
N CYS A 92 49.68 1.49 -18.23
CA CYS A 92 50.74 0.60 -18.68
C CYS A 92 50.87 0.58 -20.21
N GLU A 93 52.02 0.94 -20.76
CA GLU A 93 52.29 0.92 -22.21
C GLU A 93 52.05 -0.45 -22.87
N LYS A 94 52.35 -1.55 -22.16
CA LYS A 94 52.26 -2.91 -22.71
C LYS A 94 50.83 -3.45 -22.75
N CYS A 95 50.00 -3.09 -21.77
CA CYS A 95 48.66 -3.65 -21.64
C CYS A 95 47.51 -2.63 -21.64
N GLY A 96 47.80 -1.34 -21.62
CA GLY A 96 46.82 -0.25 -21.58
C GLY A 96 46.02 -0.17 -20.28
N VAL A 97 46.39 -0.93 -19.25
CA VAL A 97 45.68 -0.96 -17.96
C VAL A 97 46.22 0.12 -17.06
N GLU A 98 45.32 0.94 -16.54
CA GLU A 98 45.59 1.95 -15.52
C GLU A 98 45.80 1.31 -14.15
N VAL A 99 46.85 1.71 -13.44
CA VAL A 99 47.18 1.18 -12.11
C VAL A 99 46.41 1.94 -11.03
N THR A 100 45.25 1.39 -10.65
CA THR A 100 44.35 1.93 -9.61
C THR A 100 43.92 0.84 -8.62
N ARG A 101 43.04 1.19 -7.67
CA ARG A 101 42.30 0.19 -6.87
C ARG A 101 41.33 -0.58 -7.76
N SER A 102 41.06 -1.84 -7.45
CA SER A 102 40.13 -2.68 -8.22
C SER A 102 38.67 -2.23 -8.12
N VAL A 103 38.33 -1.40 -7.13
CA VAL A 103 36.97 -0.85 -6.91
C VAL A 103 36.39 -0.17 -8.15
N VAL A 104 37.24 0.42 -9.00
CA VAL A 104 36.80 1.06 -10.25
C VAL A 104 36.08 0.08 -11.20
N ARG A 105 36.32 -1.24 -11.07
CA ARG A 105 35.62 -2.30 -11.84
C ARG A 105 34.14 -2.46 -11.48
N ARG A 106 33.69 -1.79 -10.42
CA ARG A 106 32.29 -1.70 -10.03
C ARG A 106 31.60 -0.45 -10.58
N GLU A 107 32.37 0.52 -11.06
CA GLU A 107 31.89 1.85 -11.47
C GLU A 107 32.03 2.08 -12.98
N ARG A 108 33.15 1.66 -13.60
CA ARG A 108 33.44 1.92 -15.02
C ARG A 108 32.52 1.13 -15.95
N MET A 109 31.87 1.81 -16.89
CA MET A 109 31.03 1.20 -17.92
C MET A 109 31.82 0.93 -19.22
N GLY A 110 31.40 -0.08 -19.95
CA GLY A 110 31.82 -0.33 -21.34
C GLY A 110 30.68 -0.02 -22.30
N HIS A 111 30.93 -0.10 -23.61
CA HIS A 111 29.86 -0.04 -24.61
C HIS A 111 30.07 -1.05 -25.75
N ILE A 112 29.02 -1.31 -26.51
CA ILE A 112 29.03 -2.10 -27.75
C ILE A 112 28.42 -1.24 -28.84
N SER A 113 29.16 -1.01 -29.92
CA SER A 113 28.66 -0.33 -31.12
C SER A 113 27.87 -1.34 -31.97
N LEU A 114 26.57 -1.14 -32.08
CA LEU A 114 25.67 -2.01 -32.83
C LEU A 114 25.85 -1.79 -34.34
N ALA A 115 25.82 -2.88 -35.11
CA ALA A 115 25.94 -2.82 -36.57
C ALA A 115 24.73 -2.14 -37.23
N VAL A 116 23.56 -2.26 -36.60
CA VAL A 116 22.28 -1.74 -37.06
C VAL A 116 21.53 -1.18 -35.85
N PRO A 117 20.74 -0.10 -35.98
CA PRO A 117 19.92 0.41 -34.89
C PRO A 117 18.93 -0.64 -34.38
N VAL A 118 18.65 -0.64 -33.08
CA VAL A 118 17.78 -1.63 -32.42
C VAL A 118 16.80 -0.90 -31.51
N THR A 119 15.52 -1.25 -31.59
CA THR A 119 14.50 -0.61 -30.74
C THR A 119 14.67 -1.04 -29.29
N HIS A 120 14.51 -0.11 -28.34
CA HIS A 120 14.52 -0.48 -26.93
C HIS A 120 13.16 -1.07 -26.52
N ILE A 121 13.17 -2.31 -26.03
CA ILE A 121 11.95 -3.11 -25.75
C ILE A 121 10.96 -2.42 -24.80
N TRP A 122 11.43 -1.57 -23.87
CA TRP A 122 10.53 -0.83 -22.99
C TRP A 122 9.65 0.17 -23.74
N PHE A 123 10.18 0.93 -24.70
CA PHE A 123 9.38 1.93 -25.43
C PHE A 123 8.51 1.29 -26.52
N LEU A 124 8.90 0.10 -26.99
CA LEU A 124 8.14 -0.69 -27.96
C LEU A 124 6.94 -1.41 -27.32
N ARG A 125 7.14 -2.15 -26.23
CA ARG A 125 6.12 -3.04 -25.62
C ARG A 125 5.47 -2.50 -24.35
N SER A 126 5.87 -1.34 -23.83
CA SER A 126 5.15 -0.76 -22.69
C SER A 126 3.66 -0.64 -23.01
N THR A 127 2.81 -0.73 -22.00
CA THR A 127 1.39 -0.43 -22.12
C THR A 127 1.12 0.92 -21.46
N PRO A 128 0.90 2.01 -22.24
CA PRO A 128 0.90 2.09 -23.71
C PRO A 128 2.30 2.18 -24.34
N SER A 129 2.42 1.80 -25.61
CA SER A 129 3.67 1.84 -26.37
C SER A 129 3.99 3.28 -26.74
N ARG A 130 5.21 3.75 -26.45
CA ARG A 130 5.60 5.14 -26.73
C ARG A 130 5.82 5.36 -28.22
N ILE A 131 6.49 4.40 -28.87
CA ILE A 131 6.68 4.39 -30.33
C ILE A 131 5.33 4.26 -31.04
N GLY A 132 4.43 3.38 -30.54
CA GLY A 132 3.09 3.21 -31.12
C GLY A 132 2.18 4.42 -30.97
N LEU A 133 2.24 5.12 -29.84
CA LEU A 133 1.50 6.37 -29.67
C LEU A 133 2.03 7.48 -30.58
N LEU A 134 3.36 7.57 -30.78
CA LEU A 134 3.96 8.59 -31.65
C LEU A 134 3.50 8.40 -33.10
N LEU A 135 3.62 7.18 -33.63
CA LEU A 135 3.30 6.83 -35.02
C LEU A 135 1.81 6.54 -35.28
N ASP A 136 0.96 6.63 -34.26
CA ASP A 136 -0.46 6.23 -34.28
C ASP A 136 -0.76 4.74 -34.60
N LEU A 137 0.27 3.89 -34.64
CA LEU A 137 0.17 2.49 -35.03
C LEU A 137 -0.11 1.53 -33.86
N PRO A 138 -0.89 0.45 -34.08
CA PRO A 138 -1.03 -0.62 -33.10
C PRO A 138 0.30 -1.34 -32.82
N ILE A 139 0.48 -1.81 -31.58
CA ILE A 139 1.70 -2.51 -31.13
C ILE A 139 2.02 -3.72 -32.02
N LYS A 140 0.99 -4.51 -32.36
CA LYS A 140 1.14 -5.71 -33.20
C LYS A 140 1.70 -5.38 -34.58
N THR A 141 1.26 -4.27 -35.17
CA THR A 141 1.71 -3.81 -36.49
C THR A 141 3.16 -3.34 -36.43
N ILE A 142 3.55 -2.58 -35.41
CA ILE A 142 4.93 -2.15 -35.23
C ILE A 142 5.86 -3.34 -34.99
N GLU A 143 5.42 -4.33 -34.21
CA GLU A 143 6.20 -5.56 -34.02
C GLU A 143 6.47 -6.30 -35.33
N GLN A 144 5.50 -6.34 -36.25
CA GLN A 144 5.72 -6.93 -37.57
C GLN A 144 6.83 -6.20 -38.33
N VAL A 145 6.89 -4.86 -38.25
CA VAL A 145 7.96 -4.08 -38.88
C VAL A 145 9.31 -4.31 -38.18
N VAL A 146 9.37 -4.19 -36.84
CA VAL A 146 10.61 -4.32 -36.05
C VAL A 146 11.26 -5.70 -36.24
N TYR A 147 10.45 -6.76 -36.29
CA TYR A 147 10.93 -8.14 -36.44
C TYR A 147 10.99 -8.62 -37.90
N PHE A 148 11.02 -7.69 -38.86
CA PHE A 148 11.25 -7.95 -40.29
C PHE A 148 10.18 -8.84 -40.97
N ALA A 149 8.92 -8.74 -40.52
CA ALA A 149 7.77 -9.45 -41.11
C ALA A 149 6.91 -8.55 -42.03
N ALA A 150 7.05 -7.23 -41.93
CA ALA A 150 6.34 -6.25 -42.76
C ALA A 150 7.26 -5.07 -43.12
N TYR A 151 6.85 -4.29 -44.11
CA TYR A 151 7.51 -3.06 -44.53
C TYR A 151 6.69 -1.85 -44.10
N ILE A 152 7.35 -0.74 -43.81
CA ILE A 152 6.72 0.54 -43.50
C ILE A 152 7.16 1.59 -44.51
N ILE A 153 6.22 2.40 -44.99
CA ILE A 153 6.54 3.50 -45.90
C ILE A 153 7.21 4.63 -45.11
N THR A 154 8.43 4.96 -45.51
CA THR A 154 9.28 5.98 -44.88
C THR A 154 9.10 7.36 -45.50
N HIS A 155 8.87 7.41 -46.82
CA HIS A 155 8.73 8.64 -47.57
C HIS A 155 7.81 8.41 -48.77
N VAL A 156 6.97 9.41 -49.07
CA VAL A 156 6.12 9.46 -50.26
C VAL A 156 6.36 10.83 -50.90
N ASP A 157 6.59 10.84 -52.21
CA ASP A 157 6.73 12.07 -52.97
C ASP A 157 5.37 12.45 -53.57
N ASP A 158 4.72 13.45 -52.97
CA ASP A 158 3.36 13.86 -53.34
C ASP A 158 3.26 14.39 -54.78
N ALA A 159 4.34 14.98 -55.33
CA ALA A 159 4.32 15.49 -56.71
C ALA A 159 4.27 14.32 -57.71
N THR A 160 5.14 13.33 -57.53
CA THR A 160 5.14 12.13 -58.38
C THR A 160 3.88 11.28 -58.19
N LYS A 161 3.28 11.31 -57.00
CA LYS A 161 2.00 10.65 -56.72
C LYS A 161 0.87 11.25 -57.54
N GLU A 162 0.83 12.57 -57.68
CA GLU A 162 -0.19 13.26 -58.46
C GLU A 162 -0.01 13.03 -59.97
N GLU A 163 1.24 13.04 -60.45
CA GLU A 163 1.57 12.65 -61.84
C GLU A 163 1.15 11.20 -62.15
N ALA A 164 1.45 10.25 -61.26
CA ALA A 164 1.05 8.85 -61.42
C ALA A 164 -0.49 8.69 -61.43
N ARG A 165 -1.20 9.51 -60.65
CA ARG A 165 -2.67 9.54 -60.64
C ARG A 165 -3.24 10.02 -61.98
N GLU A 166 -2.66 11.06 -62.57
CA GLU A 166 -3.06 11.56 -63.89
C GLU A 166 -2.74 10.56 -65.00
N GLN A 167 -1.58 9.92 -64.96
CA GLN A 167 -1.19 8.86 -65.89
C GLN A 167 -2.17 7.68 -65.85
N LEU A 168 -2.53 7.19 -64.65
CA LEU A 168 -3.53 6.13 -64.47
C LEU A 168 -4.89 6.51 -65.08
N LEU A 169 -5.33 7.76 -64.89
CA LEU A 169 -6.59 8.26 -65.46
C LEU A 169 -6.54 8.33 -66.99
N HIS A 170 -5.40 8.74 -67.56
CA HIS A 170 -5.19 8.82 -69.00
C HIS A 170 -5.13 7.43 -69.65
N GLU A 171 -4.39 6.49 -69.05
CA GLU A 171 -4.33 5.09 -69.48
C GLU A 171 -5.71 4.43 -69.46
N PHE A 172 -6.48 4.60 -68.38
CA PHE A 172 -7.84 4.06 -68.28
C PHE A 172 -8.76 4.58 -69.38
N LYS A 173 -8.72 5.89 -69.69
CA LYS A 173 -9.50 6.47 -70.80
C LYS A 173 -9.11 5.89 -72.15
N ASN A 174 -7.82 5.64 -72.38
CA ASN A 174 -7.31 5.10 -73.65
C ASN A 174 -7.65 3.61 -73.82
N TYR A 175 -7.50 2.80 -72.77
CA TYR A 175 -7.90 1.39 -72.81
C TYR A 175 -9.41 1.24 -72.97
N LYS A 176 -10.21 2.06 -72.28
CA LYS A 176 -11.67 2.09 -72.45
C LYS A 176 -12.07 2.39 -73.90
N LYS A 177 -11.38 3.33 -74.56
CA LYS A 177 -11.57 3.63 -75.99
C LYS A 177 -11.13 2.48 -76.90
N LYS A 178 -9.99 1.84 -76.64
CA LYS A 178 -9.52 0.68 -77.44
C LYS A 178 -10.50 -0.49 -77.38
N VAL A 179 -10.96 -0.87 -76.19
CA VAL A 179 -11.94 -1.95 -75.99
C VAL A 179 -13.26 -1.63 -76.70
N GLN A 180 -13.71 -0.36 -76.68
CA GLN A 180 -14.88 0.08 -77.43
C GLN A 180 -14.71 0.02 -78.96
N THR A 181 -13.47 0.05 -79.46
CA THR A 181 -13.17 0.07 -80.90
C THR A 181 -12.97 -1.35 -81.44
N GLU A 182 -12.18 -2.19 -80.74
CA GLU A 182 -11.92 -3.60 -81.12
C GLU A 182 -13.20 -4.46 -81.13
N LEU A 183 -14.13 -4.23 -80.21
CA LEU A 183 -15.41 -4.97 -80.16
C LEU A 183 -16.45 -4.47 -81.16
N LYS A 184 -16.35 -3.21 -81.62
CA LYS A 184 -17.16 -2.69 -82.73
C LYS A 184 -16.77 -3.33 -84.07
N GLU A 185 -15.50 -3.68 -84.25
CA GLU A 185 -14.99 -4.32 -85.46
C GLU A 185 -15.23 -5.85 -85.49
N SER A 186 -15.40 -6.50 -84.33
CA SER A 186 -15.50 -7.96 -84.19
C SER A 186 -16.92 -8.51 -83.97
N GLY A 187 -17.96 -7.66 -83.93
CA GLY A 187 -19.36 -8.09 -83.89
C GLY A 187 -19.80 -8.83 -82.61
N GLY A 188 -19.15 -8.56 -81.47
CA GLY A 188 -19.45 -9.20 -80.17
C GLY A 188 -20.70 -8.65 -79.47
N SER A 189 -21.26 -9.41 -78.52
CA SER A 189 -22.48 -9.06 -77.78
C SER A 189 -22.30 -7.84 -76.86
N GLU A 190 -23.35 -7.02 -76.67
CA GLU A 190 -23.32 -5.87 -75.73
C GLU A 190 -23.00 -6.29 -74.29
N ALA A 191 -23.36 -7.52 -73.91
CA ALA A 191 -23.08 -8.10 -72.60
C ALA A 191 -21.56 -8.32 -72.38
N ASP A 192 -20.83 -8.77 -73.40
CA ASP A 192 -19.37 -8.96 -73.31
C ASP A 192 -18.61 -7.63 -73.24
N MET A 193 -19.14 -6.59 -73.90
CA MET A 193 -18.61 -5.22 -73.82
C MET A 193 -18.76 -4.64 -72.40
N ALA A 194 -19.95 -4.78 -71.80
CA ALA A 194 -20.21 -4.32 -70.45
C ALA A 194 -19.27 -5.00 -69.44
N LYS A 195 -19.12 -6.33 -69.55
CA LYS A 195 -18.29 -7.14 -68.64
C LYS A 195 -16.81 -6.78 -68.67
N ARG A 196 -16.23 -6.58 -69.87
CA ARG A 196 -14.82 -6.14 -70.01
C ARG A 196 -14.58 -4.72 -69.53
N ILE A 197 -15.54 -3.81 -69.73
CA ILE A 197 -15.45 -2.44 -69.21
C ILE A 197 -15.55 -2.44 -67.68
N GLU A 198 -16.39 -3.29 -67.11
CA GLU A 198 -16.55 -3.46 -65.67
C GLU A 198 -15.26 -4.00 -65.03
N GLU A 199 -14.67 -5.06 -65.59
CA GLU A 199 -13.36 -5.59 -65.17
C GLU A 199 -12.24 -4.54 -65.23
N LEU A 200 -12.18 -3.73 -66.30
CA LEU A 200 -11.19 -2.65 -66.44
C LEU A 200 -11.42 -1.52 -65.43
N THR A 201 -12.68 -1.20 -65.14
CA THR A 201 -13.05 -0.17 -64.17
C THR A 201 -12.69 -0.62 -62.77
N GLU A 202 -12.89 -1.90 -62.45
CA GLU A 202 -12.50 -2.51 -61.19
C GLU A 202 -10.98 -2.52 -61.02
N GLN A 203 -10.21 -2.88 -62.06
CA GLN A 203 -8.74 -2.81 -62.04
C GLN A 203 -8.21 -1.38 -61.85
N HIS A 204 -8.81 -0.39 -62.54
CA HIS A 204 -8.42 1.01 -62.38
C HIS A 204 -8.76 1.54 -60.99
N ASN A 205 -9.95 1.24 -60.48
CA ASN A 205 -10.34 1.62 -59.12
C ASN A 205 -9.41 0.98 -58.09
N GLN A 206 -9.03 -0.29 -58.27
CA GLN A 206 -8.09 -0.97 -57.39
C GLN A 206 -6.69 -0.35 -57.44
N ALA A 207 -6.18 0.01 -58.63
CA ALA A 207 -4.89 0.70 -58.77
C ALA A 207 -4.91 2.12 -58.18
N LYS A 208 -6.04 2.81 -58.28
CA LYS A 208 -6.26 4.13 -57.68
C LYS A 208 -6.33 4.03 -56.14
N ASP A 209 -7.08 3.07 -55.63
CA ASP A 209 -7.16 2.80 -54.19
C ASP A 209 -5.78 2.40 -53.62
N ASP A 210 -5.02 1.61 -54.38
CA ASP A 210 -3.64 1.25 -54.05
C ASP A 210 -2.73 2.48 -53.93
N LEU A 211 -2.87 3.45 -54.84
CA LEU A 211 -2.14 4.71 -54.80
C LEU A 211 -2.58 5.60 -53.62
N GLU A 212 -3.88 5.65 -53.31
CA GLU A 212 -4.41 6.39 -52.17
C GLU A 212 -3.95 5.81 -50.82
N LYS A 213 -3.73 4.49 -50.72
CA LYS A 213 -3.17 3.82 -49.53
C LYS A 213 -1.69 4.17 -49.25
N LEU A 214 -0.98 4.81 -50.18
CA LEU A 214 0.41 5.22 -49.99
C LEU A 214 0.49 6.52 -49.17
N PHE A 215 0.73 6.40 -47.87
CA PHE A 215 1.06 7.51 -46.98
C PHE A 215 2.13 7.09 -45.97
N VAL A 216 2.85 8.05 -45.41
CA VAL A 216 3.94 7.79 -44.46
C VAL A 216 3.40 7.03 -43.23
N SER A 217 4.14 6.03 -42.76
CA SER A 217 3.74 5.10 -41.70
C SER A 217 2.70 4.03 -42.07
N SER A 218 2.23 3.97 -43.32
CA SER A 218 1.45 2.81 -43.76
C SER A 218 2.32 1.55 -43.82
N VAL A 219 1.73 0.41 -43.43
CA VAL A 219 2.45 -0.86 -43.30
C VAL A 219 1.96 -1.84 -44.35
N LEU A 220 2.90 -2.37 -45.12
CA LEU A 220 2.67 -3.29 -46.24
C LEU A 220 3.21 -4.67 -45.88
N THR A 221 2.45 -5.71 -46.23
CA THR A 221 2.96 -7.09 -46.23
C THR A 221 4.02 -7.27 -47.31
N GLU A 222 4.77 -8.39 -47.28
CA GLU A 222 5.82 -8.65 -48.28
C GLU A 222 5.28 -8.77 -49.71
N LEU A 223 4.08 -9.37 -49.87
CA LEU A 223 3.38 -9.46 -51.16
C LEU A 223 2.94 -8.08 -51.65
N GLU A 224 2.25 -7.32 -50.81
CA GLU A 224 1.79 -5.97 -51.15
C GLU A 224 2.96 -5.04 -51.46
N TYR A 225 4.06 -5.11 -50.69
CA TYR A 225 5.25 -4.32 -50.98
C TYR A 225 5.82 -4.66 -52.35
N ARG A 226 5.88 -5.95 -52.72
CA ARG A 226 6.38 -6.37 -54.03
C ARG A 226 5.49 -5.87 -55.16
N ASP A 227 4.17 -5.98 -55.01
CA ASP A 227 3.20 -5.54 -56.02
C ASP A 227 3.23 -4.00 -56.17
N MET A 228 3.22 -3.27 -55.05
CA MET A 228 3.29 -1.80 -55.02
C MET A 228 4.64 -1.29 -55.53
N SER A 229 5.75 -1.97 -55.22
CA SER A 229 7.07 -1.60 -55.72
C SER A 229 7.21 -1.82 -57.22
N MET A 230 6.51 -2.80 -57.81
CA MET A 230 6.46 -2.98 -59.26
C MET A 230 5.63 -1.90 -59.94
N LYS A 231 4.47 -1.52 -59.36
CA LYS A 231 3.57 -0.50 -59.92
C LYS A 231 4.07 0.93 -59.71
N PHE A 232 4.49 1.27 -58.50
CA PHE A 232 4.68 2.65 -58.01
C PHE A 232 6.01 2.87 -57.29
N GLY A 233 7.06 2.09 -57.62
CA GLY A 233 8.36 2.17 -56.93
C GLY A 233 9.09 3.52 -57.00
N HIS A 234 8.68 4.41 -57.91
CA HIS A 234 9.19 5.80 -57.99
C HIS A 234 8.47 6.77 -57.04
N VAL A 235 7.26 6.42 -56.58
CA VAL A 235 6.38 7.29 -55.76
C VAL A 235 6.72 7.23 -54.27
N PHE A 236 7.17 6.07 -53.79
CA PHE A 236 7.38 5.85 -52.35
C PHE A 236 8.67 5.06 -52.06
N ARG A 237 9.19 5.24 -50.85
CA ARG A 237 10.27 4.42 -50.28
C ARG A 237 9.76 3.68 -49.05
N ALA A 238 9.89 2.36 -49.04
CA ALA A 238 9.60 1.56 -47.84
C ALA A 238 10.85 0.88 -47.31
N GLY A 239 10.89 0.75 -45.98
CA GLY A 239 11.94 0.05 -45.27
C GLY A 239 11.36 -0.97 -44.29
N THR A 240 12.23 -1.77 -43.68
CA THR A 240 11.84 -2.74 -42.65
C THR A 240 12.82 -2.71 -41.48
N GLY A 241 12.38 -3.21 -40.32
CA GLY A 241 13.16 -3.20 -39.09
C GLY A 241 13.17 -1.86 -38.35
N ALA A 242 14.01 -1.80 -37.31
CA ALA A 242 14.16 -0.62 -36.45
C ALA A 242 14.76 0.60 -37.16
N GLU A 243 15.49 0.38 -38.25
CA GLU A 243 16.12 1.43 -39.07
C GLU A 243 15.06 2.31 -39.75
N ALA A 244 14.09 1.71 -40.42
CA ALA A 244 12.99 2.43 -41.06
C ALA A 244 12.15 3.23 -40.06
N ILE A 245 11.90 2.66 -38.88
CA ILE A 245 11.18 3.35 -37.80
C ILE A 245 11.98 4.55 -37.30
N ARG A 246 13.30 4.42 -37.18
CA ARG A 246 14.18 5.52 -36.77
C ARG A 246 14.16 6.67 -37.77
N ASP A 247 14.16 6.37 -39.06
CA ASP A 247 14.14 7.40 -40.10
C ASP A 247 12.84 8.19 -40.08
N ILE A 248 11.70 7.50 -39.96
CA ILE A 248 10.38 8.15 -39.79
C ILE A 248 10.38 9.04 -38.54
N ILE A 249 10.82 8.49 -37.41
CA ILE A 249 10.82 9.22 -36.14
C ILE A 249 11.74 10.43 -36.17
N LYS A 250 12.89 10.33 -36.85
CA LYS A 250 13.85 11.42 -37.00
C LYS A 250 13.30 12.56 -37.88
N SER A 251 12.42 12.25 -38.84
CA SER A 251 11.76 13.25 -39.70
C SER A 251 10.55 13.92 -39.06
N LEU A 252 10.06 13.43 -37.91
CA LEU A 252 8.89 14.01 -37.24
C LEU A 252 9.23 15.34 -36.57
N ASP A 253 8.48 16.37 -36.95
CA ASP A 253 8.45 17.67 -36.27
C ASP A 253 7.38 17.64 -35.17
N LEU A 254 7.81 17.57 -33.91
CA LEU A 254 6.91 17.39 -32.78
C LEU A 254 6.00 18.60 -32.54
N ASP A 255 6.45 19.82 -32.86
CA ASP A 255 5.64 21.02 -32.68
C ASP A 255 4.45 21.00 -33.65
N LYS A 256 4.71 20.76 -34.94
CA LYS A 256 3.66 20.62 -35.97
C LYS A 256 2.65 19.51 -35.64
N VAL A 257 3.15 18.34 -35.22
CA VAL A 257 2.29 17.22 -34.83
C VAL A 257 1.41 17.58 -33.63
N THR A 258 1.93 18.38 -32.69
CA THR A 258 1.16 18.79 -31.52
C THR A 258 0.02 19.75 -31.92
N ASP A 259 0.30 20.70 -32.80
CA ASP A 259 -0.70 21.65 -33.32
C ASP A 259 -1.82 20.93 -34.10
N GLU A 260 -1.45 20.01 -35.01
CA GLU A 260 -2.41 19.18 -35.76
C GLU A 260 -3.30 18.35 -34.84
N LEU A 261 -2.71 17.72 -33.81
CA LEU A 261 -3.45 16.92 -32.84
C LEU A 261 -4.38 17.78 -31.98
N GLN A 262 -4.01 19.02 -31.66
CA GLN A 262 -4.90 19.94 -30.94
C GLN A 262 -6.11 20.35 -31.80
N GLU A 263 -5.93 20.56 -33.09
CA GLU A 263 -7.06 20.78 -34.00
C GLU A 263 -7.95 19.54 -34.15
N GLU A 264 -7.34 18.35 -34.24
CA GLU A 264 -8.07 17.09 -34.29
C GLU A 264 -8.86 16.83 -32.99
N LEU A 265 -8.29 17.21 -31.85
CA LEU A 265 -8.92 17.10 -30.54
C LEU A 265 -10.24 17.86 -30.48
N LYS A 266 -10.31 19.07 -31.09
CA LYS A 266 -11.55 19.88 -31.16
C LYS A 266 -12.66 19.19 -31.96
N LYS A 267 -12.31 18.31 -32.90
CA LYS A 267 -13.26 17.60 -33.78
C LYS A 267 -13.64 16.21 -33.24
N ALA A 268 -12.81 15.61 -32.38
CA ALA A 268 -12.94 14.22 -31.96
C ALA A 268 -13.77 14.02 -30.69
N SER A 269 -14.61 12.98 -30.66
CA SER A 269 -15.41 12.59 -29.49
C SER A 269 -15.12 11.16 -29.02
N GLY A 270 -15.39 10.87 -27.73
CA GLY A 270 -15.37 9.53 -27.17
C GLY A 270 -13.97 8.89 -27.09
N GLN A 271 -13.80 7.70 -27.68
CA GLN A 271 -12.53 6.95 -27.60
C GLN A 271 -11.39 7.60 -28.40
N LYS A 272 -11.71 8.22 -29.56
CA LYS A 272 -10.72 8.89 -30.40
C LYS A 272 -10.10 10.07 -29.66
N GLN A 273 -10.92 10.86 -28.97
CA GLN A 273 -10.48 11.96 -28.10
C GLN A 273 -9.47 11.48 -27.04
N LYS A 274 -9.75 10.37 -26.34
CA LYS A 274 -8.84 9.79 -25.35
C LYS A 274 -7.50 9.33 -25.94
N LYS A 275 -7.48 8.87 -27.19
CA LYS A 275 -6.24 8.49 -27.90
C LYS A 275 -5.41 9.74 -28.22
N ILE A 276 -6.05 10.78 -28.76
CA ILE A 276 -5.42 12.05 -29.13
C ILE A 276 -4.80 12.73 -27.90
N ILE A 277 -5.53 12.83 -26.78
CA ILE A 277 -5.00 13.40 -25.52
C ILE A 277 -3.71 12.69 -25.07
N LYS A 278 -3.64 11.36 -25.18
CA LYS A 278 -2.44 10.60 -24.83
C LYS A 278 -1.27 10.87 -25.78
N ARG A 279 -1.54 11.14 -27.06
CA ARG A 279 -0.52 11.50 -28.05
C ARG A 279 0.01 12.91 -27.80
N ILE A 280 -0.87 13.88 -27.58
CA ILE A 280 -0.51 15.26 -27.19
C ILE A 280 0.34 15.24 -25.92
N LYS A 281 -0.08 14.50 -24.89
CA LYS A 281 0.69 14.36 -23.65
C LYS A 281 2.11 13.84 -23.93
N LEU A 282 2.27 12.83 -24.78
CA LEU A 282 3.59 12.26 -25.10
C LEU A 282 4.47 13.23 -25.89
N ALA A 283 3.94 13.82 -26.95
CA ALA A 283 4.66 14.77 -27.80
C ALA A 283 5.08 16.01 -26.99
N GLY A 284 4.15 16.62 -26.24
CA GLY A 284 4.42 17.74 -25.36
C GLY A 284 5.42 17.42 -24.24
N SER A 285 5.40 16.20 -23.71
CA SER A 285 6.39 15.76 -22.70
C SER A 285 7.81 15.70 -23.28
N LEU A 286 7.96 15.18 -24.50
CA LEU A 286 9.27 15.07 -25.16
C LEU A 286 9.84 16.45 -25.52
N LEU A 287 9.00 17.35 -26.02
CA LEU A 287 9.34 18.74 -26.31
C LEU A 287 9.82 19.47 -25.05
N LYS A 288 9.00 19.45 -23.98
CA LYS A 288 9.34 20.08 -22.69
C LYS A 288 10.61 19.52 -22.06
N ALA A 289 10.88 18.23 -22.27
CA ALA A 289 12.06 17.55 -21.74
C ALA A 289 13.34 17.76 -22.58
N GLY A 290 13.23 18.30 -23.80
CA GLY A 290 14.33 18.37 -24.76
C GLY A 290 14.83 17.00 -25.20
N ILE A 291 13.97 15.97 -25.19
CA ILE A 291 14.34 14.59 -25.52
C ILE A 291 13.98 14.33 -26.98
N LYS A 292 14.97 13.91 -27.77
CA LYS A 292 14.72 13.55 -29.15
C LYS A 292 14.10 12.15 -29.27
N PRO A 293 12.99 11.97 -30.01
CA PRO A 293 12.31 10.68 -30.15
C PRO A 293 13.19 9.53 -30.65
N GLU A 294 14.19 9.80 -31.49
CA GLU A 294 15.07 8.77 -32.06
C GLU A 294 15.99 8.10 -31.02
N TRP A 295 16.18 8.71 -29.84
CA TRP A 295 16.97 8.10 -28.77
C TRP A 295 16.31 6.85 -28.17
N MET A 296 15.01 6.62 -28.44
CA MET A 296 14.33 5.36 -28.08
C MET A 296 14.85 4.16 -28.90
N ILE A 297 15.61 4.41 -29.97
CA ILE A 297 16.22 3.41 -30.84
C ILE A 297 17.74 3.48 -30.66
N MET A 298 18.29 2.45 -30.05
CA MET A 298 19.69 2.40 -29.65
C MET A 298 20.59 2.09 -30.85
N THR A 299 21.64 2.88 -31.00
CA THR A 299 22.79 2.58 -31.87
C THR A 299 23.98 2.06 -31.07
N ILE A 300 24.05 2.41 -29.78
CA ILE A 300 25.12 2.05 -28.86
C ILE A 300 24.49 1.43 -27.62
N LEU A 301 24.99 0.25 -27.22
CA LEU A 301 24.50 -0.47 -26.06
C LEU A 301 25.53 -0.38 -24.90
N PRO A 302 25.18 0.16 -23.73
CA PRO A 302 26.07 0.18 -22.58
C PRO A 302 26.24 -1.23 -21.97
N VAL A 303 27.46 -1.50 -21.49
CA VAL A 303 27.83 -2.73 -20.79
C VAL A 303 28.06 -2.42 -19.32
N ILE A 304 27.29 -3.08 -18.45
CA ILE A 304 27.38 -2.90 -17.00
C ILE A 304 28.75 -3.37 -16.46
N PRO A 305 29.30 -2.72 -15.41
CA PRO A 305 30.57 -3.09 -14.81
C PRO A 305 30.65 -4.57 -14.39
N PRO A 306 31.81 -5.25 -14.55
CA PRO A 306 31.98 -6.67 -14.26
C PRO A 306 31.62 -7.10 -12.84
N ASP A 307 31.91 -6.28 -11.83
CA ASP A 307 31.64 -6.63 -10.43
C ASP A 307 30.14 -6.65 -10.10
N LEU A 308 29.30 -6.02 -10.95
CA LEU A 308 27.84 -6.12 -10.87
C LEU A 308 27.29 -7.37 -11.58
N ARG A 309 28.14 -8.10 -12.33
CA ARG A 309 27.85 -9.37 -13.02
C ARG A 309 29.00 -10.37 -12.81
N PRO A 310 29.32 -10.71 -11.55
CA PRO A 310 30.56 -11.40 -11.21
C PRO A 310 30.61 -12.81 -11.79
N MET A 311 31.84 -13.29 -11.96
CA MET A 311 32.17 -14.68 -12.23
C MET A 311 33.08 -15.14 -11.09
N VAL A 312 32.56 -15.98 -10.21
CA VAL A 312 33.26 -16.41 -9.00
C VAL A 312 33.64 -17.87 -9.15
N GLN A 313 34.89 -18.19 -8.81
CA GLN A 313 35.35 -19.56 -8.77
C GLN A 313 34.82 -20.24 -7.50
N LEU A 314 34.23 -21.42 -7.67
CA LEU A 314 33.80 -22.29 -6.57
C LEU A 314 34.91 -23.30 -6.25
N ASP A 315 34.85 -23.86 -5.05
CA ASP A 315 35.71 -24.97 -4.65
C ASP A 315 35.56 -26.14 -5.65
N GLY A 316 36.68 -26.65 -6.15
CA GLY A 316 36.72 -27.66 -7.22
C GLY A 316 36.91 -27.12 -8.64
N GLY A 317 37.28 -25.84 -8.80
CA GLY A 317 37.69 -25.28 -10.11
C GLY A 317 36.54 -24.95 -11.06
N ARG A 318 35.29 -25.06 -10.60
CA ARG A 318 34.09 -24.64 -11.35
C ARG A 318 33.89 -23.13 -11.21
N PHE A 319 33.17 -22.54 -12.16
CA PHE A 319 32.81 -21.12 -12.12
C PHE A 319 31.30 -20.94 -12.01
N ALA A 320 30.89 -20.08 -11.07
CA ALA A 320 29.53 -19.55 -11.02
C ALA A 320 29.53 -18.19 -11.72
N ALA A 321 28.80 -18.09 -12.84
CA ALA A 321 28.69 -16.87 -13.62
C ALA A 321 27.28 -16.27 -13.49
N SER A 322 27.19 -14.94 -13.50
CA SER A 322 25.90 -14.25 -13.64
C SER A 322 25.27 -14.51 -15.02
N ASP A 323 23.95 -14.79 -15.05
CA ASP A 323 23.13 -14.94 -16.26
C ASP A 323 23.32 -13.78 -17.28
N LEU A 324 23.62 -12.58 -16.80
CA LEU A 324 23.84 -11.41 -17.66
C LEU A 324 25.02 -11.61 -18.61
N ASN A 325 26.07 -12.31 -18.19
CA ASN A 325 27.24 -12.56 -19.03
C ASN A 325 26.86 -13.38 -20.27
N ASP A 326 25.96 -14.35 -20.12
CA ASP A 326 25.45 -15.13 -21.26
C ASP A 326 24.60 -14.31 -22.22
N LEU A 327 23.78 -13.40 -21.69
CA LEU A 327 22.96 -12.49 -22.49
C LEU A 327 23.85 -11.51 -23.28
N TYR A 328 24.83 -10.88 -22.63
CA TYR A 328 25.80 -10.01 -23.31
C TYR A 328 26.60 -10.76 -24.37
N ARG A 329 27.05 -11.98 -24.07
CA ARG A 329 27.78 -12.84 -25.00
C ARG A 329 26.97 -13.13 -26.26
N ARG A 330 25.66 -13.41 -26.13
CA ARG A 330 24.77 -13.58 -27.28
C ARG A 330 24.68 -12.32 -28.13
N VAL A 331 24.52 -11.15 -27.52
CA VAL A 331 24.46 -9.86 -28.26
C VAL A 331 25.75 -9.63 -29.04
N ILE A 332 26.91 -9.79 -28.40
CA ILE A 332 28.22 -9.59 -29.06
C ILE A 332 28.41 -10.56 -30.22
N ASN A 333 28.10 -11.85 -30.02
CA ASN A 333 28.20 -12.87 -31.07
C ASN A 333 27.32 -12.54 -32.29
N ARG A 334 26.07 -12.14 -32.06
CA ARG A 334 25.14 -11.75 -33.14
C ARG A 334 25.58 -10.48 -33.85
N ASN A 335 26.02 -9.49 -33.10
CA ASN A 335 26.51 -8.22 -33.65
C ASN A 335 27.77 -8.43 -34.52
N ASN A 336 28.74 -9.20 -34.05
CA ASN A 336 29.96 -9.50 -34.80
C ASN A 336 29.68 -10.35 -36.04
N ARG A 337 28.75 -11.32 -35.94
CA ARG A 337 28.29 -12.11 -37.08
C ARG A 337 27.62 -11.22 -38.14
N LEU A 338 26.76 -10.29 -37.73
CA LEU A 338 26.11 -9.35 -38.62
C LEU A 338 27.13 -8.42 -39.31
N LYS A 339 28.09 -7.85 -38.56
CA LYS A 339 29.19 -7.04 -39.14
C LYS A 339 29.95 -7.83 -40.22
N LYS A 340 30.26 -9.10 -39.95
CA LYS A 340 30.95 -9.98 -40.90
C LYS A 340 30.10 -10.28 -42.14
N LEU A 341 28.80 -10.53 -41.98
CA LEU A 341 27.88 -10.78 -43.10
C LEU A 341 27.74 -9.55 -44.00
N MET A 342 27.64 -8.36 -43.41
CA MET A 342 27.58 -7.09 -44.16
C MET A 342 28.89 -6.83 -44.92
N ALA A 343 30.04 -7.10 -44.31
CA ALA A 343 31.35 -6.92 -44.96
C ALA A 343 31.56 -7.87 -46.16
N ILE A 344 30.93 -9.05 -46.14
CA ILE A 344 31.01 -10.04 -47.24
C ILE A 344 29.95 -9.76 -48.32
N GLY A 345 29.00 -8.84 -48.09
CA GLY A 345 27.90 -8.57 -49.03
C GLY A 345 26.88 -9.71 -49.11
N ALA A 346 26.58 -10.37 -47.98
CA ALA A 346 25.63 -11.47 -47.93
C ALA A 346 24.20 -11.04 -48.35
N PRO A 347 23.41 -11.94 -48.98
CA PRO A 347 22.04 -11.64 -49.40
C PRO A 347 21.16 -11.08 -48.29
N GLU A 348 20.22 -10.20 -48.67
CA GLU A 348 19.42 -9.42 -47.72
C GLU A 348 18.58 -10.32 -46.78
N VAL A 349 18.09 -11.47 -47.25
CA VAL A 349 17.33 -12.43 -46.43
C VAL A 349 18.13 -12.92 -45.23
N ILE A 350 19.42 -13.22 -45.44
CA ILE A 350 20.33 -13.67 -44.36
C ILE A 350 20.61 -12.51 -43.40
N CYS A 351 20.87 -11.33 -43.95
CA CYS A 351 21.10 -10.13 -43.17
C CYS A 351 19.87 -9.76 -42.32
N ARG A 352 18.65 -9.82 -42.87
CA ARG A 352 17.39 -9.58 -42.15
C ARG A 352 17.17 -10.57 -41.02
N ASN A 353 17.44 -11.86 -41.26
CA ASN A 353 17.34 -12.86 -40.21
C ASN A 353 18.34 -12.58 -39.07
N GLU A 354 19.59 -12.21 -39.37
CA GLU A 354 20.57 -11.89 -38.33
C GLU A 354 20.25 -10.56 -37.62
N LYS A 355 19.76 -9.54 -38.33
CA LYS A 355 19.21 -8.29 -37.75
C LYS A 355 18.08 -8.61 -36.76
N ARG A 356 17.14 -9.48 -37.14
CA ARG A 356 16.07 -9.98 -36.26
C ARG A 356 16.63 -10.67 -35.02
N MET A 357 17.60 -11.57 -35.19
CA MET A 357 18.22 -12.28 -34.05
C MET A 357 18.97 -11.33 -33.10
N LEU A 358 19.59 -10.27 -33.62
CA LEU A 358 20.24 -9.24 -32.82
C LEU A 358 19.21 -8.44 -31.99
N GLN A 359 18.10 -8.03 -32.59
CA GLN A 359 16.99 -7.39 -31.88
C GLN A 359 16.47 -8.30 -30.76
N GLU A 360 16.24 -9.59 -31.02
CA GLU A 360 15.80 -10.54 -29.99
C GLU A 360 16.83 -10.75 -28.87
N ALA A 361 18.13 -10.74 -29.19
CA ALA A 361 19.19 -10.86 -28.19
C ALA A 361 19.22 -9.65 -27.25
N ILE A 362 18.98 -8.44 -27.78
CA ILE A 362 18.93 -7.22 -26.97
C ILE A 362 17.62 -7.15 -26.16
N ASP A 363 16.50 -7.56 -26.75
CA ASP A 363 15.23 -7.65 -26.04
C ASP A 363 15.34 -8.59 -24.82
N THR A 364 16.02 -9.74 -24.98
CA THR A 364 16.22 -10.70 -23.90
C THR A 364 17.21 -10.21 -22.84
N LEU A 365 18.26 -9.48 -23.23
CA LEU A 365 19.18 -8.81 -22.29
C LEU A 365 18.46 -7.78 -21.42
N LEU A 366 17.65 -6.91 -22.04
CA LEU A 366 16.95 -5.84 -21.35
C LEU A 366 15.75 -6.36 -20.55
N ASN A 367 14.89 -7.19 -21.15
CA ASN A 367 13.68 -7.73 -20.54
C ASN A 367 13.25 -9.08 -21.14
N ASN A 368 13.82 -10.18 -20.63
CA ASN A 368 13.47 -11.55 -21.02
C ASN A 368 12.00 -11.91 -20.71
N SER A 369 11.30 -11.15 -19.87
CA SER A 369 9.90 -11.36 -19.50
C SER A 369 8.90 -10.67 -20.40
N ALA A 370 9.33 -9.80 -21.31
CA ALA A 370 8.43 -9.08 -22.21
C ALA A 370 7.79 -9.97 -23.29
N ARG A 371 8.42 -11.10 -23.67
CA ARG A 371 7.94 -11.98 -24.75
C ARG A 371 7.42 -13.32 -24.20
N SER A 372 6.10 -13.47 -24.12
CA SER A 372 5.42 -14.65 -23.55
C SER A 372 5.70 -15.98 -24.29
N GLY A 373 6.12 -15.94 -25.56
CA GLY A 373 6.34 -17.15 -26.38
C GLY A 373 7.80 -17.55 -26.66
N ARG A 374 8.80 -16.72 -26.28
CA ARG A 374 10.22 -16.94 -26.62
C ARG A 374 11.15 -16.58 -25.46
N THR A 375 10.82 -17.03 -24.25
CA THR A 375 11.70 -16.83 -23.10
C THR A 375 12.93 -17.71 -23.22
N VAL A 376 14.11 -17.13 -22.97
CA VAL A 376 15.37 -17.89 -23.01
C VAL A 376 15.58 -18.58 -21.67
N PHE A 377 15.75 -19.90 -21.73
CA PHE A 377 16.11 -20.75 -20.62
C PHE A 377 17.63 -21.03 -20.59
N ASN A 378 18.11 -21.41 -19.41
CA ASN A 378 19.46 -21.91 -19.25
C ASN A 378 19.63 -23.26 -19.98
N THR A 379 20.86 -23.59 -20.40
CA THR A 379 21.19 -24.78 -21.19
C THR A 379 21.15 -26.08 -20.37
N GLY A 380 21.28 -26.00 -19.04
CA GLY A 380 21.20 -27.16 -18.13
C GLY A 380 19.88 -27.27 -17.35
N ASP A 381 19.36 -26.15 -16.85
CA ASP A 381 18.11 -26.07 -16.10
C ASP A 381 17.02 -25.36 -16.91
N LYS A 382 15.76 -25.82 -16.82
CA LYS A 382 14.57 -25.09 -17.32
C LYS A 382 14.29 -23.77 -16.55
N ARG A 383 15.30 -23.20 -15.91
CA ARG A 383 15.26 -21.89 -15.26
C ARG A 383 15.45 -20.79 -16.30
N LYS A 384 14.61 -19.77 -16.21
CA LYS A 384 14.71 -18.55 -17.02
C LYS A 384 15.95 -17.73 -16.66
N LEU A 385 16.68 -17.25 -17.68
CA LEU A 385 17.79 -16.32 -17.48
C LEU A 385 17.29 -14.96 -16.96
N ARG A 386 17.96 -14.43 -15.94
CA ARG A 386 17.62 -13.13 -15.33
C ARG A 386 18.14 -11.97 -16.18
N SER A 387 17.23 -11.12 -16.67
CA SER A 387 17.55 -9.91 -17.44
C SER A 387 17.82 -8.70 -16.53
N LEU A 388 18.30 -7.58 -17.13
CA LEU A 388 18.53 -6.32 -16.40
C LEU A 388 17.24 -5.81 -15.72
N SER A 389 16.10 -5.89 -16.41
CA SER A 389 14.80 -5.52 -15.83
C SER A 389 14.41 -6.40 -14.65
N ASP A 390 14.69 -7.71 -14.70
CA ASP A 390 14.37 -8.66 -13.64
C ASP A 390 15.29 -8.47 -12.40
N MET A 391 16.40 -7.74 -12.54
CA MET A 391 17.21 -7.31 -11.40
C MET A 391 16.56 -6.17 -10.61
N LEU A 392 15.71 -5.37 -11.24
CA LEU A 392 15.02 -4.25 -10.59
C LEU A 392 13.68 -4.68 -10.00
N LYS A 393 12.97 -5.59 -10.68
CA LYS A 393 11.59 -5.98 -10.33
C LYS A 393 11.49 -7.03 -9.24
N GLY A 394 10.34 -7.03 -8.57
CA GLY A 394 9.88 -8.12 -7.70
C GLY A 394 10.50 -8.08 -6.30
N LYS A 395 10.18 -9.09 -5.48
CA LYS A 395 10.68 -9.20 -4.09
C LYS A 395 12.21 -9.35 -4.03
N GLN A 396 12.80 -10.07 -4.99
CA GLN A 396 14.25 -10.27 -5.13
C GLN A 396 14.93 -9.17 -5.97
N GLY A 397 14.19 -8.12 -6.35
CA GLY A 397 14.72 -6.98 -7.09
C GLY A 397 15.48 -6.03 -6.18
N ARG A 398 16.41 -5.26 -6.75
CA ARG A 398 17.30 -4.34 -6.01
C ARG A 398 16.53 -3.35 -5.14
N PHE A 399 15.44 -2.77 -5.65
CA PHE A 399 14.62 -1.81 -4.90
C PHE A 399 14.09 -2.38 -3.57
N ARG A 400 13.63 -3.63 -3.56
CA ARG A 400 13.00 -4.22 -2.38
C ARG A 400 13.97 -4.97 -1.48
N GLN A 401 14.85 -5.78 -2.07
CA GLN A 401 15.72 -6.67 -1.31
C GLN A 401 16.97 -6.00 -0.77
N ASN A 402 17.51 -5.00 -1.49
CA ASN A 402 18.82 -4.42 -1.19
C ASN A 402 18.75 -2.96 -0.76
N LEU A 403 17.78 -2.19 -1.25
CA LEU A 403 17.65 -0.77 -0.93
C LEU A 403 16.77 -0.56 0.31
N LEU A 404 15.57 -1.16 0.35
CA LEU A 404 14.66 -1.06 1.50
C LEU A 404 15.02 -2.05 2.62
N GLY A 405 15.23 -3.32 2.28
CA GLY A 405 15.76 -4.31 3.22
C GLY A 405 17.29 -4.32 3.18
N LYS A 406 17.94 -4.15 4.33
CA LYS A 406 19.39 -4.30 4.45
C LYS A 406 19.71 -5.24 5.60
N ARG A 407 20.74 -6.07 5.43
CA ARG A 407 21.37 -6.75 6.56
C ARG A 407 22.19 -5.69 7.30
N VAL A 408 22.04 -5.67 8.61
CA VAL A 408 22.67 -4.68 9.48
C VAL A 408 23.63 -5.37 10.42
N ASP A 409 24.83 -4.80 10.57
CA ASP A 409 25.78 -5.20 11.60
C ASP A 409 25.28 -4.76 12.99
N TYR A 410 25.97 -5.15 14.06
CA TYR A 410 25.58 -4.84 15.44
C TYR A 410 24.16 -5.30 15.78
N SER A 411 23.80 -6.48 15.26
CA SER A 411 22.53 -7.13 15.53
C SER A 411 22.72 -8.59 15.93
N GLY A 412 21.78 -9.09 16.73
CA GLY A 412 21.75 -10.48 17.22
C GLY A 412 20.33 -11.01 17.23
N ARG A 413 20.16 -12.33 17.38
CA ARG A 413 18.85 -12.96 17.54
C ARG A 413 18.94 -14.10 18.54
N SER A 414 17.98 -14.19 19.45
CA SER A 414 17.82 -15.36 20.33
C SER A 414 16.35 -15.62 20.65
N VAL A 415 16.11 -16.78 21.25
CA VAL A 415 14.82 -17.15 21.84
C VAL A 415 14.51 -16.25 23.02
N ILE A 416 13.25 -15.87 23.17
CA ILE A 416 12.77 -15.07 24.29
C ILE A 416 12.24 -15.94 25.42
N VAL A 417 12.44 -15.47 26.64
CA VAL A 417 11.88 -16.06 27.86
C VAL A 417 11.31 -14.95 28.74
N VAL A 418 10.42 -15.33 29.65
CA VAL A 418 9.76 -14.36 30.54
C VAL A 418 10.71 -13.84 31.61
N GLY A 419 10.76 -12.52 31.79
CA GLY A 419 11.54 -11.84 32.84
C GLY A 419 10.64 -11.10 33.82
N PRO A 420 9.95 -11.78 34.76
CA PRO A 420 8.92 -11.15 35.61
C PRO A 420 9.48 -10.13 36.61
N ARG A 421 10.78 -10.20 36.93
CA ARG A 421 11.49 -9.29 37.83
C ARG A 421 11.99 -8.02 37.15
N LEU A 422 12.02 -8.00 35.81
CA LEU A 422 12.46 -6.82 35.05
C LEU A 422 11.45 -5.69 35.23
N LYS A 423 11.93 -4.46 35.14
CA LYS A 423 11.07 -3.28 35.00
C LYS A 423 10.63 -3.13 33.55
N LEU A 424 9.58 -2.33 33.33
CA LEU A 424 9.02 -2.14 31.99
C LEU A 424 10.06 -1.64 30.96
N ASN A 425 11.00 -0.80 31.38
CA ASN A 425 12.08 -0.23 30.55
C ASN A 425 13.30 -1.15 30.37
N GLN A 426 13.31 -2.36 30.94
CA GLN A 426 14.48 -3.25 30.98
C GLN A 426 14.27 -4.53 30.17
N CYS A 427 15.36 -5.06 29.61
CA CYS A 427 15.39 -6.39 29.02
C CYS A 427 16.63 -7.16 29.50
N GLY A 428 16.53 -8.47 29.68
CA GLY A 428 17.70 -9.31 29.98
C GLY A 428 18.42 -9.71 28.69
N LEU A 429 19.67 -9.30 28.55
CA LEU A 429 20.53 -9.65 27.40
C LEU A 429 21.61 -10.65 27.83
N PRO A 430 21.77 -11.79 27.13
CA PRO A 430 22.83 -12.74 27.41
C PRO A 430 24.23 -12.10 27.35
N LYS A 431 25.07 -12.35 28.36
CA LYS A 431 26.44 -11.81 28.43
C LYS A 431 27.28 -12.08 27.17
N THR A 432 27.21 -13.30 26.63
CA THR A 432 27.94 -13.68 25.41
C THR A 432 27.48 -12.89 24.18
N MET A 433 26.16 -12.67 24.05
CA MET A 433 25.60 -11.85 22.98
C MET A 433 25.95 -10.38 23.14
N ALA A 434 25.83 -9.84 24.35
CA ALA A 434 26.18 -8.46 24.67
C ALA A 434 27.66 -8.18 24.35
N LEU A 435 28.57 -9.09 24.70
CA LEU A 435 29.99 -8.95 24.42
C LEU A 435 30.28 -8.80 22.92
N GLU A 436 29.62 -9.58 22.06
CA GLU A 436 29.78 -9.46 20.60
C GLU A 436 29.19 -8.15 20.05
N LEU A 437 27.99 -7.78 20.52
CA LEU A 437 27.31 -6.56 20.08
C LEU A 437 28.07 -5.28 20.48
N PHE A 438 28.66 -5.27 21.67
CA PHE A 438 29.39 -4.12 22.22
C PHE A 438 30.91 -4.23 22.05
N ARG A 439 31.41 -5.22 21.30
CA ARG A 439 32.84 -5.54 21.15
C ARG A 439 33.72 -4.31 20.88
N PRO A 440 33.43 -3.40 19.92
CA PRO A 440 34.30 -2.24 19.67
C PRO A 440 34.33 -1.24 20.83
N PHE A 441 33.23 -1.12 21.58
CA PHE A 441 33.16 -0.22 22.74
C PHE A 441 33.98 -0.77 23.92
N VAL A 442 33.92 -2.08 24.14
CA VAL A 442 34.73 -2.77 25.14
C VAL A 442 36.22 -2.65 24.80
N ILE A 443 36.61 -2.87 23.54
CA ILE A 443 38.00 -2.66 23.07
C ILE A 443 38.45 -1.21 23.33
N GLY A 444 37.63 -0.23 22.95
CA GLY A 444 37.94 1.18 23.16
C GLY A 444 38.10 1.55 24.64
N ARG A 445 37.33 0.95 25.53
CA ARG A 445 37.41 1.16 26.98
C ARG A 445 38.62 0.46 27.60
N LEU A 446 38.91 -0.79 27.21
CA LEU A 446 40.11 -1.53 27.63
C LEU A 446 41.40 -0.77 27.31
N ILE A 447 41.46 -0.11 26.15
CA ILE A 447 42.63 0.69 25.76
C ILE A 447 42.71 1.99 26.57
N ARG A 448 41.57 2.67 26.75
CA ARG A 448 41.49 3.94 27.50
C ARG A 448 41.89 3.76 28.97
N ASP A 449 41.44 2.68 29.59
CA ASP A 449 41.65 2.41 31.01
C ASP A 449 43.02 1.72 31.26
N GLY A 450 43.82 1.48 30.21
CA GLY A 450 45.19 0.97 30.30
C GLY A 450 45.32 -0.56 30.40
N TYR A 451 44.22 -1.32 30.41
CA TYR A 451 44.25 -2.78 30.42
C TYR A 451 44.86 -3.39 29.14
N ALA A 452 44.77 -2.68 28.01
CA ALA A 452 45.36 -3.11 26.73
C ALA A 452 46.09 -1.97 26.01
N HIS A 453 47.31 -2.22 25.54
CA HIS A 453 48.08 -1.22 24.79
C HIS A 453 47.66 -1.08 23.31
N ASN A 454 47.06 -2.11 22.72
CA ASN A 454 46.64 -2.11 21.32
C ASN A 454 45.40 -2.98 21.10
N ILE A 455 44.76 -2.82 19.94
CA ILE A 455 43.51 -3.55 19.59
C ILE A 455 43.71 -5.06 19.65
N LYS A 456 44.85 -5.59 19.15
CA LYS A 456 45.15 -7.03 19.17
C LYS A 456 45.26 -7.60 20.59
N ASN A 457 45.85 -6.85 21.52
CA ASN A 457 45.96 -7.25 22.91
C ASN A 457 44.58 -7.21 23.58
N ALA A 458 43.77 -6.19 23.30
CA ALA A 458 42.38 -6.13 23.76
C ALA A 458 41.55 -7.32 23.24
N GLU A 459 41.69 -7.68 21.95
CA GLU A 459 41.05 -8.88 21.38
C GLU A 459 41.50 -10.16 22.09
N LYS A 460 42.79 -10.28 22.43
CA LYS A 460 43.32 -11.42 23.17
C LYS A 460 42.74 -11.51 24.59
N LEU A 461 42.53 -10.38 25.28
CA LEU A 461 41.87 -10.33 26.58
C LEU A 461 40.40 -10.76 26.50
N ILE A 462 39.69 -10.30 25.47
CA ILE A 462 38.29 -10.67 25.21
C ILE A 462 38.18 -12.17 24.92
N SER A 463 39.00 -12.71 24.01
CA SER A 463 39.03 -14.16 23.72
C SER A 463 39.47 -14.99 24.92
N GLY A 464 40.25 -14.42 25.84
CA GLY A 464 40.67 -15.04 27.09
C GLY A 464 39.62 -15.02 28.21
N ASN A 465 38.44 -14.43 27.99
CA ASN A 465 37.34 -14.31 28.97
C ASN A 465 37.78 -13.77 30.34
N LYS A 466 38.66 -12.77 30.33
CA LYS A 466 39.19 -12.12 31.54
C LYS A 466 38.08 -11.39 32.32
N LYS A 467 38.22 -11.28 33.64
CA LYS A 467 37.16 -10.72 34.54
C LYS A 467 36.89 -9.25 34.23
N GLU A 468 37.95 -8.50 33.99
CA GLU A 468 37.98 -7.08 33.67
C GLU A 468 37.11 -6.75 32.44
N VAL A 469 36.98 -7.70 31.49
CA VAL A 469 36.15 -7.55 30.29
C VAL A 469 34.66 -7.53 30.66
N TRP A 470 34.25 -8.33 31.64
CA TRP A 470 32.86 -8.39 32.09
C TRP A 470 32.45 -7.15 32.88
N ASP A 471 33.34 -6.65 33.75
CA ASP A 471 33.12 -5.43 34.51
C ASP A 471 32.96 -4.23 33.56
N ILE A 472 33.85 -4.10 32.56
CA ILE A 472 33.76 -3.08 31.52
C ILE A 472 32.50 -3.23 30.67
N LEU A 473 32.10 -4.46 30.34
CA LEU A 473 30.89 -4.71 29.58
C LEU A 473 29.65 -4.19 30.34
N GLU A 474 29.56 -4.47 31.64
CA GLU A 474 28.47 -3.99 32.50
C GLU A 474 28.39 -2.46 32.49
N ASP A 475 29.52 -1.79 32.72
CA ASP A 475 29.59 -0.32 32.68
C ASP A 475 29.20 0.27 31.32
N VAL A 476 29.67 -0.33 30.21
CA VAL A 476 29.36 0.13 28.85
C VAL A 476 27.87 -0.02 28.52
N THR A 477 27.22 -1.05 29.07
CA THR A 477 25.81 -1.36 28.79
C THR A 477 24.82 -0.55 29.63
N LYS A 478 25.23 -0.09 30.82
CA LYS A 478 24.34 0.58 31.79
C LYS A 478 23.66 1.83 31.23
N ASP A 479 24.38 2.69 30.50
CA ASP A 479 23.87 3.98 30.02
C ASP A 479 23.34 3.93 28.57
N ARG A 480 23.02 2.74 28.06
CA ARG A 480 22.64 2.55 26.65
C ARG A 480 21.36 1.76 26.50
N TYR A 481 20.64 2.09 25.44
CA TYR A 481 19.46 1.36 25.02
C TYR A 481 19.79 0.41 23.88
N VAL A 482 19.08 -0.73 23.86
CA VAL A 482 19.05 -1.68 22.75
C VAL A 482 17.62 -1.77 22.22
N LEU A 483 17.48 -2.02 20.93
CA LEU A 483 16.17 -2.19 20.29
C LEU A 483 15.84 -3.67 20.18
N LEU A 484 14.68 -4.06 20.71
CA LEU A 484 14.12 -5.39 20.49
C LEU A 484 13.09 -5.33 19.37
N ASN A 485 13.14 -6.30 18.46
CA ASN A 485 12.24 -6.40 17.33
C ASN A 485 11.75 -7.84 17.16
N ARG A 486 10.44 -8.02 16.97
CA ARG A 486 9.82 -9.30 16.58
C ARG A 486 9.26 -9.22 15.17
N ALA A 487 9.56 -10.22 14.36
CA ALA A 487 8.96 -10.38 13.04
C ALA A 487 7.69 -11.26 13.14
N PRO A 488 6.60 -10.92 12.45
CA PRO A 488 6.40 -9.74 11.60
C PRO A 488 6.10 -8.46 12.40
N THR A 489 6.72 -7.34 12.00
CA THR A 489 6.47 -6.02 12.60
C THR A 489 5.23 -5.37 11.95
N LEU A 490 4.06 -5.47 12.61
CA LEU A 490 2.79 -4.95 12.08
C LEU A 490 2.59 -3.45 12.35
N HIS A 491 3.09 -2.96 13.47
CA HIS A 491 3.01 -1.56 13.89
C HIS A 491 4.31 -1.12 14.58
N ARG A 492 4.48 0.18 14.82
CA ARG A 492 5.71 0.72 15.45
C ARG A 492 6.07 0.10 16.80
N LEU A 493 5.10 -0.30 17.62
CA LEU A 493 5.37 -0.94 18.94
C LEU A 493 5.97 -2.35 18.83
N GLY A 494 6.10 -2.91 17.62
CA GLY A 494 6.84 -4.15 17.39
C GLY A 494 8.36 -3.95 17.40
N ILE A 495 8.81 -2.69 17.55
CA ILE A 495 10.18 -2.31 17.84
C ILE A 495 10.14 -1.38 19.06
N GLN A 496 10.77 -1.78 20.16
CA GLN A 496 10.86 -0.95 21.37
C GLN A 496 12.28 -0.95 21.92
N ALA A 497 12.64 0.13 22.62
CA ALA A 497 13.94 0.29 23.23
C ALA A 497 13.89 -0.13 24.71
N PHE A 498 14.91 -0.86 25.12
CA PHE A 498 15.09 -1.34 26.48
C PHE A 498 16.51 -1.10 26.95
N GLN A 499 16.66 -0.89 28.25
CA GLN A 499 17.94 -0.91 28.92
C GLN A 499 18.37 -2.38 29.13
N PRO A 500 19.53 -2.80 28.62
CA PRO A 500 19.99 -4.17 28.76
C PRO A 500 20.49 -4.43 30.18
N ILE A 501 19.95 -5.45 30.83
CA ILE A 501 20.50 -6.07 32.03
C ILE A 501 21.24 -7.32 31.59
N LEU A 502 22.50 -7.45 31.98
CA LEU A 502 23.28 -8.64 31.65
C LEU A 502 22.77 -9.84 32.44
N VAL A 503 22.35 -10.88 31.72
CA VAL A 503 21.88 -12.15 32.30
C VAL A 503 22.74 -13.30 31.86
N GLU A 504 22.79 -14.34 32.70
CA GLU A 504 23.40 -15.62 32.35
C GLU A 504 22.52 -16.41 31.37
N GLY A 505 23.14 -17.35 30.66
CA GLY A 505 22.48 -18.18 29.67
C GLY A 505 22.55 -17.60 28.25
N LYS A 506 21.61 -18.00 27.38
CA LYS A 506 21.58 -17.64 25.96
C LYS A 506 20.26 -17.05 25.49
N ALA A 507 19.24 -17.01 26.34
CA ALA A 507 17.91 -16.50 26.01
C ALA A 507 17.73 -15.04 26.43
N ILE A 508 16.98 -14.28 25.64
CA ILE A 508 16.64 -12.89 25.95
C ILE A 508 15.48 -12.88 26.92
N GLN A 509 15.59 -12.19 28.05
CA GLN A 509 14.47 -12.03 28.98
C GLN A 509 13.68 -10.77 28.60
N ILE A 510 12.38 -10.90 28.43
CA ILE A 510 11.50 -9.76 28.12
C ILE A 510 10.45 -9.54 29.20
N HIS A 511 10.00 -8.30 29.29
CA HIS A 511 8.97 -7.90 30.23
C HIS A 511 7.58 -8.45 29.84
N PRO A 512 6.79 -9.05 30.74
CA PRO A 512 5.49 -9.66 30.38
C PRO A 512 4.46 -8.67 29.78
N LEU A 513 4.42 -7.42 30.26
CA LEU A 513 3.44 -6.42 29.77
C LEU A 513 3.70 -5.96 28.32
N VAL A 514 4.91 -6.14 27.78
CA VAL A 514 5.21 -5.75 26.39
C VAL A 514 4.84 -6.85 25.39
N CYS A 515 4.57 -8.08 25.85
CA CYS A 515 4.21 -9.20 24.99
C CYS A 515 2.97 -8.92 24.14
N ALA A 516 1.99 -8.17 24.67
CA ALA A 516 0.80 -7.74 23.92
C ALA A 516 1.17 -6.85 22.73
N ALA A 517 2.12 -5.92 22.90
CA ALA A 517 2.60 -5.07 21.82
C ALA A 517 3.37 -5.87 20.77
N PHE A 518 4.28 -6.75 21.17
CA PHE A 518 5.04 -7.59 20.23
C PHE A 518 4.20 -8.71 19.59
N ASN A 519 2.99 -8.95 20.10
CA ASN A 519 2.19 -10.14 19.86
C ASN A 519 3.03 -11.42 20.04
N ALA A 520 3.84 -11.45 21.10
CA ALA A 520 4.85 -12.46 21.37
C ALA A 520 4.41 -13.43 22.48
N ASP A 521 4.73 -14.70 22.30
CA ASP A 521 4.58 -15.75 23.29
C ASP A 521 5.92 -16.41 23.63
N PHE A 522 5.91 -17.43 24.48
CA PHE A 522 7.12 -18.06 25.03
C PHE A 522 7.23 -19.54 24.62
N ASP A 523 6.74 -19.91 23.45
CA ASP A 523 6.73 -21.30 22.95
C ASP A 523 7.90 -21.65 22.00
N GLY A 524 8.86 -20.72 21.84
CA GLY A 524 10.00 -20.84 20.93
C GLY A 524 10.26 -19.60 20.08
N ASP A 525 9.42 -18.58 20.22
CA ASP A 525 9.56 -17.28 19.60
C ASP A 525 10.97 -16.66 19.76
N GLN A 526 11.38 -15.92 18.74
CA GLN A 526 12.70 -15.30 18.69
C GLN A 526 12.57 -13.79 18.45
N MET A 527 13.43 -13.02 19.11
CA MET A 527 13.55 -11.58 18.89
C MET A 527 14.94 -11.21 18.40
N ALA A 528 14.99 -10.22 17.52
CA ALA A 528 16.22 -9.58 17.08
C ALA A 528 16.55 -8.41 18.02
N VAL A 529 17.84 -8.25 18.31
CA VAL A 529 18.42 -7.15 19.08
C VAL A 529 19.23 -6.28 18.13
N HIS A 530 19.08 -4.97 18.21
CA HIS A 530 19.90 -4.00 17.47
C HIS A 530 20.49 -2.96 18.43
N VAL A 531 21.76 -2.59 18.23
CA VAL A 531 22.43 -1.57 19.05
C VAL A 531 22.51 -0.23 18.29
N PRO A 532 21.81 0.83 18.74
CA PRO A 532 22.02 2.18 18.22
C PRO A 532 23.44 2.66 18.55
N LEU A 533 24.19 3.11 17.53
CA LEU A 533 25.60 3.49 17.73
C LEU A 533 25.80 4.99 17.97
N SER A 534 25.05 5.85 17.28
CA SER A 534 25.21 7.30 17.38
C SER A 534 24.54 7.85 18.64
N LYS A 535 25.05 8.97 19.16
CA LYS A 535 24.42 9.65 20.31
C LYS A 535 22.98 10.08 20.03
N GLN A 536 22.71 10.53 18.80
CA GLN A 536 21.36 10.90 18.36
C GLN A 536 20.43 9.68 18.37
N ALA A 537 20.85 8.54 17.82
CA ALA A 537 20.02 7.33 17.81
C ALA A 537 19.79 6.76 19.22
N GLN A 538 20.77 6.89 20.14
CA GLN A 538 20.58 6.53 21.55
C GLN A 538 19.58 7.47 22.25
N ARG A 539 19.63 8.78 21.94
CA ARG A 539 18.64 9.74 22.44
C ARG A 539 17.23 9.45 21.93
N GLU A 540 17.08 9.20 20.63
CA GLU A 540 15.79 8.78 20.03
C GLU A 540 15.26 7.49 20.66
N ALA A 541 16.15 6.51 20.90
CA ALA A 541 15.78 5.26 21.57
C ALA A 541 15.23 5.52 22.99
N HIS A 542 15.85 6.42 23.74
CA HIS A 542 15.43 6.80 25.09
C HIS A 542 14.14 7.63 25.12
N GLU A 543 14.04 8.68 24.30
CA GLU A 543 12.94 9.66 24.37
C GLU A 543 11.69 9.20 23.62
N LEU A 544 11.83 8.47 22.51
CA LEU A 544 10.70 8.15 21.62
C LEU A 544 10.35 6.66 21.58
N ILE A 545 11.34 5.76 21.61
CA ILE A 545 11.14 4.32 21.34
C ILE A 545 11.10 3.49 22.63
N ALA A 546 11.48 4.06 23.78
CA ALA A 546 11.49 3.37 25.06
C ALA A 546 10.10 2.81 25.40
N SER A 547 10.08 1.57 25.88
CA SER A 547 8.84 0.86 26.23
C SER A 547 8.01 1.61 27.28
N ALA A 548 8.66 2.27 28.25
CA ALA A 548 7.99 3.03 29.31
C ALA A 548 7.27 4.30 28.81
N LYS A 549 7.66 4.83 27.64
CA LYS A 549 7.00 5.98 27.01
C LYS A 549 5.85 5.57 26.08
N ASN A 550 5.87 4.32 25.61
CA ASN A 550 4.92 3.79 24.62
C ASN A 550 3.86 2.89 25.27
N LEU A 551 3.04 3.46 26.15
CA LEU A 551 2.04 2.72 26.92
C LEU A 551 0.69 2.58 26.20
N LEU A 552 0.40 3.46 25.24
CA LEU A 552 -0.88 3.51 24.52
C LEU A 552 -0.77 2.95 23.10
N LYS A 553 -1.88 2.42 22.59
CA LYS A 553 -2.00 1.95 21.22
C LYS A 553 -2.26 3.15 20.28
N PRO A 554 -1.43 3.39 19.25
CA PRO A 554 -1.64 4.52 18.33
C PRO A 554 -2.94 4.49 17.52
N SER A 555 -3.61 3.34 17.43
CA SER A 555 -4.85 3.19 16.65
C SER A 555 -6.07 3.80 17.32
N ALA A 556 -6.17 3.68 18.65
CA ALA A 556 -7.38 4.00 19.43
C ALA A 556 -7.09 4.76 20.74
N GLY A 557 -5.83 4.86 21.19
CA GLY A 557 -5.48 5.49 22.46
C GLY A 557 -5.69 4.61 23.69
N GLU A 558 -6.02 3.32 23.49
CA GLU A 558 -6.22 2.37 24.59
C GLU A 558 -4.86 1.87 25.15
N PRO A 559 -4.73 1.59 26.46
CA PRO A 559 -3.49 1.10 27.03
C PRO A 559 -3.07 -0.29 26.51
N THR A 560 -1.88 -0.37 25.93
CA THR A 560 -1.29 -1.62 25.44
C THR A 560 -0.67 -2.45 26.57
N VAL A 561 -0.21 -1.79 27.64
CA VAL A 561 0.42 -2.42 28.82
C VAL A 561 -0.59 -2.97 29.83
N SER A 562 -1.82 -3.26 29.38
CA SER A 562 -2.84 -3.85 30.24
C SER A 562 -2.40 -5.25 30.71
N PRO A 563 -2.55 -5.57 32.01
CA PRO A 563 -2.27 -6.90 32.55
C PRO A 563 -3.00 -7.99 31.74
N THR A 564 -2.36 -9.14 31.59
CA THR A 564 -2.90 -10.28 30.83
C THR A 564 -2.87 -11.56 31.66
N GLN A 565 -3.82 -12.47 31.40
CA GLN A 565 -3.84 -13.83 31.94
C GLN A 565 -3.61 -13.86 33.47
N ASP A 566 -2.53 -14.47 33.94
CA ASP A 566 -2.20 -14.69 35.35
C ASP A 566 -2.23 -13.41 36.19
N MET A 567 -1.78 -12.28 35.62
CA MET A 567 -1.80 -11.00 36.32
C MET A 567 -3.23 -10.55 36.63
N ILE A 568 -4.15 -10.73 35.66
CA ILE A 568 -5.57 -10.44 35.85
C ILE A 568 -6.15 -11.41 36.88
N LEU A 569 -5.85 -12.70 36.74
CA LEU A 569 -6.39 -13.74 37.61
C LEU A 569 -6.03 -13.49 39.08
N GLY A 570 -4.78 -13.13 39.36
CA GLY A 570 -4.31 -12.80 40.70
C GLY A 570 -4.95 -11.52 41.26
N CYS A 571 -5.09 -10.47 40.45
CA CYS A 571 -5.76 -9.23 40.88
C CYS A 571 -7.25 -9.44 41.13
N TYR A 572 -7.92 -10.23 40.28
CA TYR A 572 -9.32 -10.59 40.43
C TYR A 572 -9.54 -11.45 41.68
N TYR A 573 -8.72 -12.49 41.88
CA TYR A 573 -8.76 -13.31 43.08
C TYR A 573 -8.55 -12.47 44.35
N LEU A 574 -7.63 -11.51 44.31
CA LEU A 574 -7.37 -10.61 45.43
C LEU A 574 -8.56 -9.69 45.75
N THR A 575 -9.34 -9.27 44.76
CA THR A 575 -10.36 -8.22 44.91
C THR A 575 -11.82 -8.72 44.90
N LYS A 576 -12.04 -10.00 44.61
CA LYS A 576 -13.35 -10.65 44.68
C LYS A 576 -13.83 -10.75 46.13
N ILE A 577 -15.13 -10.56 46.34
CA ILE A 577 -15.79 -10.78 47.64
C ILE A 577 -16.38 -12.18 47.63
N THR A 578 -16.19 -12.91 48.71
CA THR A 578 -16.88 -14.18 48.97
C THR A 578 -17.75 -13.97 50.21
N PRO A 579 -19.09 -14.12 50.12
CA PRO A 579 -20.01 -13.83 51.23
C PRO A 579 -19.68 -14.60 52.51
N GLU A 580 -19.23 -15.85 52.35
CA GLU A 580 -18.87 -16.75 53.43
C GLU A 580 -17.34 -16.90 53.51
N GLY A 581 -16.74 -16.43 54.60
CA GLY A 581 -15.30 -16.49 54.81
C GLY A 581 -14.91 -16.33 56.28
N LYS A 582 -13.72 -16.82 56.62
CA LYS A 582 -13.16 -16.65 57.98
C LYS A 582 -12.96 -15.16 58.25
N GLY A 583 -13.58 -14.62 59.29
CA GLY A 583 -13.48 -13.21 59.68
C GLY A 583 -14.52 -12.27 59.04
N THR A 584 -15.58 -12.79 58.42
CA THR A 584 -16.72 -11.99 57.93
C THR A 584 -17.31 -11.12 59.04
N GLY A 585 -17.47 -9.82 58.78
CA GLY A 585 -18.08 -8.85 59.70
C GLY A 585 -17.13 -8.25 60.75
N MET A 586 -15.85 -8.62 60.76
CA MET A 586 -14.84 -8.00 61.64
C MET A 586 -14.61 -6.53 61.27
N VAL A 587 -14.32 -5.72 62.29
CA VAL A 587 -14.06 -4.28 62.16
C VAL A 587 -12.60 -3.99 62.52
N PHE A 588 -11.89 -3.26 61.66
CA PHE A 588 -10.48 -2.90 61.83
C PHE A 588 -10.29 -1.38 61.88
N ALA A 589 -9.37 -0.94 62.75
CA ALA A 589 -9.08 0.47 63.00
C ALA A 589 -8.21 1.11 61.90
N ASP A 590 -7.39 0.32 61.20
CA ASP A 590 -6.59 0.76 60.06
C ASP A 590 -6.26 -0.38 59.08
N ILE A 591 -5.63 -0.03 57.95
CA ILE A 591 -5.22 -0.95 56.88
C ILE A 591 -4.19 -1.97 57.39
N ASN A 592 -3.26 -1.56 58.25
CA ASN A 592 -2.16 -2.40 58.72
C ASN A 592 -2.65 -3.49 59.68
N GLU A 593 -3.63 -3.19 60.53
CA GLU A 593 -4.29 -4.12 61.43
C GLU A 593 -4.99 -5.23 60.64
N ALA A 594 -5.77 -4.86 59.61
CA ALA A 594 -6.45 -5.81 58.73
C ALA A 594 -5.45 -6.72 57.99
N ILE A 595 -4.34 -6.16 57.47
CA ILE A 595 -3.28 -6.93 56.81
C ILE A 595 -2.57 -7.86 57.80
N THR A 596 -2.35 -7.42 59.03
CA THR A 596 -1.73 -8.22 60.10
C THR A 596 -2.63 -9.37 60.51
N ALA A 597 -3.93 -9.12 60.66
CA ALA A 597 -4.93 -10.15 60.95
C ALA A 597 -4.98 -11.22 59.85
N TYR A 598 -4.87 -10.84 58.57
CA TYR A 598 -4.70 -11.80 57.47
C TYR A 598 -3.40 -12.60 57.58
N ARG A 599 -2.26 -11.93 57.85
CA ARG A 599 -0.95 -12.61 57.98
C ARG A 599 -0.93 -13.63 59.12
N LEU A 600 -1.65 -13.35 60.21
CA LEU A 600 -1.83 -14.26 61.35
C LEU A 600 -2.91 -15.33 61.10
N GLY A 601 -3.64 -15.26 59.99
CA GLY A 601 -4.66 -16.25 59.61
C GLY A 601 -6.01 -16.09 60.31
N TYR A 602 -6.30 -14.93 60.91
CA TYR A 602 -7.59 -14.64 61.54
C TYR A 602 -8.68 -14.27 60.52
N VAL A 603 -8.29 -13.64 59.40
CA VAL A 603 -9.22 -13.20 58.34
C VAL A 603 -8.78 -13.74 56.98
N HIS A 604 -9.74 -14.14 56.16
CA HIS A 604 -9.51 -14.53 54.77
C HIS A 604 -9.50 -13.31 53.83
N LEU A 605 -8.70 -13.35 52.75
CA LEU A 605 -8.49 -12.22 51.82
C LEU A 605 -9.79 -11.66 51.22
N GLN A 606 -10.76 -12.53 50.96
CA GLN A 606 -12.02 -12.24 50.27
C GLN A 606 -13.22 -12.05 51.22
N ALA A 607 -13.01 -12.22 52.53
CA ALA A 607 -14.08 -12.05 53.50
C ALA A 607 -14.47 -10.57 53.60
N PRO A 608 -15.78 -10.24 53.63
CA PRO A 608 -16.23 -8.87 53.83
C PRO A 608 -15.95 -8.42 55.27
N ILE A 609 -15.23 -7.30 55.39
CA ILE A 609 -14.81 -6.67 56.64
C ILE A 609 -15.15 -5.19 56.60
N LYS A 610 -15.21 -4.55 57.77
CA LYS A 610 -15.31 -3.09 57.88
C LYS A 610 -13.93 -2.54 58.27
N ALA A 611 -13.42 -1.59 57.50
CA ALA A 611 -12.14 -0.97 57.82
C ALA A 611 -12.26 0.55 57.76
N ARG A 612 -11.65 1.23 58.73
CA ARG A 612 -11.51 2.68 58.70
C ARG A 612 -10.40 3.06 57.73
N ILE A 613 -10.73 3.80 56.68
CA ILE A 613 -9.78 4.22 55.65
C ILE A 613 -9.92 5.72 55.36
N GLU A 614 -8.86 6.29 54.83
CA GLU A 614 -8.88 7.62 54.23
C GLU A 614 -9.28 7.47 52.75
N VAL A 615 -10.42 8.06 52.38
CA VAL A 615 -10.99 7.93 51.03
C VAL A 615 -10.43 9.01 50.10
N GLU A 616 -10.28 10.23 50.63
CA GLU A 616 -9.68 11.42 50.02
C GLU A 616 -8.84 12.15 51.08
N GLU A 617 -7.94 13.07 50.69
CA GLU A 617 -7.06 13.78 51.63
C GLU A 617 -7.86 14.42 52.78
N GLY A 618 -7.70 13.88 53.99
CA GLY A 618 -8.37 14.36 55.21
C GLY A 618 -9.77 13.80 55.50
N GLN A 619 -10.37 12.96 54.63
CA GLN A 619 -11.70 12.37 54.83
C GLN A 619 -11.61 10.88 55.19
N VAL A 620 -11.90 10.57 56.47
CA VAL A 620 -11.81 9.21 57.03
C VAL A 620 -13.20 8.60 57.19
N GLU A 621 -13.45 7.48 56.52
CA GLU A 621 -14.74 6.76 56.56
C GLU A 621 -14.55 5.28 56.90
N ILE A 622 -15.57 4.68 57.53
CA ILE A 622 -15.63 3.22 57.74
C ILE A 622 -16.40 2.62 56.56
N ILE A 623 -15.69 1.94 55.67
CA ILE A 623 -16.30 1.30 54.52
C ILE A 623 -16.33 -0.22 54.68
N GLU A 624 -17.29 -0.86 54.00
CA GLU A 624 -17.31 -2.31 53.84
C GLU A 624 -16.45 -2.70 52.63
N THR A 625 -15.41 -3.52 52.88
CA THR A 625 -14.42 -3.91 51.87
C THR A 625 -13.80 -5.27 52.22
N THR A 626 -12.69 -5.65 51.57
CA THR A 626 -11.96 -6.88 51.88
C THR A 626 -10.49 -6.58 52.16
N VAL A 627 -9.81 -7.45 52.92
CA VAL A 627 -8.36 -7.31 53.14
C VAL A 627 -7.60 -7.31 51.81
N GLY A 628 -8.07 -8.09 50.83
CA GLY A 628 -7.45 -8.12 49.51
C GLY A 628 -7.60 -6.80 48.73
N ARG A 629 -8.76 -6.14 48.79
CA ARG A 629 -8.95 -4.79 48.23
C ARG A 629 -8.09 -3.74 48.93
N LEU A 630 -7.93 -3.83 50.25
CA LEU A 630 -7.02 -2.96 50.99
C LEU A 630 -5.57 -3.12 50.50
N ILE A 631 -5.10 -4.37 50.35
CA ILE A 631 -3.77 -4.65 49.80
C ILE A 631 -3.62 -4.09 48.38
N PHE A 632 -4.63 -4.25 47.53
CA PHE A 632 -4.59 -3.72 46.16
C PHE A 632 -4.50 -2.18 46.14
N ASN A 633 -5.22 -1.48 47.01
CA ASN A 633 -5.18 -0.02 47.05
C ASN A 633 -3.83 0.53 47.55
N THR A 634 -3.00 -0.24 48.26
CA THR A 634 -1.66 0.23 48.69
C THR A 634 -0.69 0.57 47.56
N ILE A 635 -0.93 0.06 46.34
CA ILE A 635 -0.10 0.35 45.16
C ILE A 635 -0.68 1.47 44.28
N ILE A 636 -1.90 1.93 44.58
CA ILE A 636 -2.60 2.95 43.80
C ILE A 636 -2.23 4.34 44.35
N PRO A 637 -1.91 5.31 43.49
CA PRO A 637 -1.69 6.69 43.91
C PRO A 637 -2.95 7.32 44.50
N ASN A 638 -2.79 8.24 45.45
CA ASN A 638 -3.90 8.89 46.15
C ASN A 638 -4.84 9.65 45.20
N GLU A 639 -4.30 10.17 44.09
CA GLU A 639 -5.02 10.96 43.08
C GLU A 639 -6.13 10.17 42.35
N VAL A 640 -6.10 8.83 42.39
CA VAL A 640 -7.11 7.96 41.76
C VAL A 640 -8.29 7.68 42.70
N GLY A 641 -8.12 7.89 44.01
CA GLY A 641 -9.10 7.54 45.04
C GLY A 641 -9.20 6.04 45.34
N TYR A 642 -9.97 5.70 46.37
CA TYR A 642 -10.12 4.31 46.84
C TYR A 642 -10.98 3.45 45.89
N LEU A 643 -10.44 2.30 45.47
CA LEU A 643 -11.12 1.38 44.56
C LEU A 643 -11.79 0.22 45.31
N ASN A 644 -13.12 0.23 45.38
CA ASN A 644 -13.92 -0.82 46.03
C ASN A 644 -14.71 -1.71 45.04
N LYS A 645 -14.06 -2.17 43.96
CA LYS A 645 -14.66 -3.07 42.95
C LYS A 645 -13.78 -4.28 42.68
N ALA A 646 -14.36 -5.34 42.11
CA ALA A 646 -13.58 -6.48 41.63
C ALA A 646 -12.77 -6.08 40.38
N MET A 647 -11.48 -6.39 40.38
CA MET A 647 -10.55 -6.01 39.32
C MET A 647 -10.48 -7.09 38.25
N ASP A 648 -11.50 -7.10 37.38
CA ASP A 648 -11.49 -7.90 36.16
C ASP A 648 -10.63 -7.24 35.05
N LYS A 649 -10.54 -7.88 33.88
CA LYS A 649 -9.80 -7.35 32.73
C LYS A 649 -10.24 -5.94 32.32
N LYS A 650 -11.54 -5.64 32.33
CA LYS A 650 -12.09 -4.36 31.88
C LYS A 650 -11.81 -3.26 32.90
N ALA A 651 -11.99 -3.57 34.18
CA ALA A 651 -11.71 -2.68 35.30
C ALA A 651 -10.22 -2.31 35.37
N LEU A 652 -9.31 -3.28 35.18
CA LEU A 652 -7.87 -3.02 35.13
C LEU A 652 -7.47 -2.16 33.91
N GLY A 653 -8.06 -2.39 32.74
CA GLY A 653 -7.83 -1.54 31.57
C GLY A 653 -8.31 -0.10 31.78
N ALA A 654 -9.48 0.06 32.39
CA ALA A 654 -10.00 1.38 32.75
C ALA A 654 -9.11 2.08 33.79
N LEU A 655 -8.62 1.36 34.79
CA LEU A 655 -7.70 1.88 35.80
C LEU A 655 -6.42 2.43 35.17
N ILE A 656 -5.80 1.71 34.23
CA ILE A 656 -4.58 2.17 33.57
C ILE A 656 -4.85 3.42 32.72
N THR A 657 -6.03 3.51 32.11
CA THR A 657 -6.44 4.71 31.36
C THR A 657 -6.55 5.91 32.29
N VAL A 658 -7.19 5.76 33.45
CA VAL A 658 -7.30 6.82 34.47
C VAL A 658 -5.92 7.21 35.02
N LEU A 659 -5.05 6.24 35.31
CA LEU A 659 -3.69 6.49 35.76
C LEU A 659 -2.89 7.30 34.73
N TYR A 660 -3.03 6.98 33.44
CA TYR A 660 -2.32 7.69 32.38
C TYR A 660 -2.80 9.13 32.26
N ASP A 661 -4.11 9.36 32.30
CA ASP A 661 -4.71 10.69 32.12
C ASP A 661 -4.46 11.61 33.32
N LEU A 662 -4.48 11.09 34.56
CA LEU A 662 -4.29 11.89 35.79
C LEU A 662 -2.82 11.99 36.24
N CYS A 663 -2.09 10.87 36.23
CA CYS A 663 -0.75 10.77 36.83
C CYS A 663 0.39 10.78 35.80
N GLY A 664 0.07 10.69 34.51
CA GLY A 664 1.04 10.68 33.42
C GLY A 664 1.78 9.35 33.22
N GLU A 665 2.73 9.36 32.27
CA GLU A 665 3.40 8.15 31.74
C GLU A 665 4.27 7.42 32.77
N ASP A 666 5.12 8.16 33.50
CA ASP A 666 6.16 7.57 34.35
C ASP A 666 5.56 6.90 35.60
N VAL A 667 4.52 7.52 36.20
CA VAL A 667 3.78 6.93 37.33
C VAL A 667 3.00 5.72 36.86
N THR A 668 2.34 5.80 35.70
CA THR A 668 1.59 4.68 35.12
C THR A 668 2.47 3.46 34.86
N ALA A 669 3.68 3.65 34.31
CA ALA A 669 4.64 2.57 34.11
C ALA A 669 5.04 1.90 35.44
N ARG A 670 5.33 2.69 36.49
CA ARG A 670 5.67 2.18 37.83
C ARG A 670 4.53 1.40 38.46
N VAL A 671 3.31 1.95 38.44
CA VAL A 671 2.13 1.28 39.02
C VAL A 671 1.79 0.01 38.24
N SER A 672 1.96 -0.01 36.92
CA SER A 672 1.78 -1.22 36.10
C SER A 672 2.75 -2.34 36.48
N ASP A 673 4.01 -2.01 36.78
CA ASP A 673 5.01 -2.96 37.30
C ASP A 673 4.61 -3.53 38.67
N GLU A 674 3.98 -2.72 39.51
CA GLU A 674 3.47 -3.13 40.82
C GLU A 674 2.23 -4.03 40.70
N ILE A 675 1.29 -3.70 39.80
CA ILE A 675 0.13 -4.54 39.47
C ILE A 675 0.61 -5.90 38.97
N LYS A 676 1.62 -5.94 38.08
CA LYS A 676 2.26 -7.19 37.61
C LYS A 676 2.78 -8.01 38.78
N ARG A 677 3.53 -7.39 39.70
CA ARG A 677 4.15 -8.07 40.85
C ARG A 677 3.09 -8.67 41.79
N ILE A 678 2.07 -7.89 42.13
CA ILE A 678 0.95 -8.34 42.98
C ILE A 678 0.16 -9.45 42.26
N GLY A 679 -0.18 -9.24 40.99
CA GLY A 679 -0.90 -10.20 40.15
C GLY A 679 -0.24 -11.56 40.15
N PHE A 680 1.05 -11.66 39.81
CA PHE A 680 1.76 -12.95 39.85
C PHE A 680 1.81 -13.56 41.26
N LYS A 681 2.08 -12.76 42.29
CA LYS A 681 2.17 -13.25 43.67
C LYS A 681 0.84 -13.87 44.13
N PHE A 682 -0.28 -13.21 43.87
CA PHE A 682 -1.59 -13.69 44.29
C PHE A 682 -2.18 -14.74 43.35
N ALA A 683 -1.78 -14.78 42.07
CA ALA A 683 -2.07 -15.90 41.19
C ALA A 683 -1.38 -17.19 41.64
N THR A 684 -0.14 -17.11 42.14
CA THR A 684 0.51 -18.29 42.75
C THR A 684 -0.17 -18.71 44.05
N LYS A 685 -0.60 -17.75 44.88
CA LYS A 685 -1.27 -18.03 46.15
C LYS A 685 -2.72 -18.52 46.00
N SER A 686 -3.39 -18.20 44.91
CA SER A 686 -4.78 -18.59 44.72
C SER A 686 -4.95 -20.10 44.60
N GLY A 687 -3.90 -20.82 44.19
CA GLY A 687 -3.93 -22.28 44.05
C GLY A 687 -4.88 -22.78 42.96
N LEU A 688 -5.36 -21.88 42.08
CA LEU A 688 -6.28 -22.21 41.01
C LEU A 688 -5.65 -23.25 40.07
N THR A 689 -6.40 -24.30 39.79
CA THR A 689 -5.98 -25.43 38.96
C THR A 689 -7.09 -25.80 37.98
N ILE A 690 -6.80 -26.72 37.06
CA ILE A 690 -7.83 -27.32 36.21
C ILE A 690 -7.69 -28.83 36.32
N ALA A 691 -8.72 -29.47 36.88
CA ALA A 691 -8.89 -30.90 36.92
C ALA A 691 -10.09 -31.34 36.06
N ALA A 692 -10.12 -32.61 35.68
CA ALA A 692 -11.26 -33.18 34.95
C ALA A 692 -12.58 -33.15 35.77
N THR A 693 -12.48 -33.08 37.09
CA THR A 693 -13.60 -32.90 38.02
C THR A 693 -14.24 -31.52 37.93
N ASP A 694 -13.46 -30.48 37.60
CA ASP A 694 -13.94 -29.10 37.52
C ASP A 694 -14.82 -28.88 36.29
N MET A 695 -14.67 -29.74 35.28
CA MET A 695 -15.44 -29.75 34.04
C MET A 695 -16.80 -30.44 34.23
N ILE A 696 -17.80 -29.72 34.73
CA ILE A 696 -19.13 -30.29 35.03
C ILE A 696 -20.00 -30.34 33.76
N VAL A 697 -20.43 -31.54 33.37
CA VAL A 697 -21.38 -31.74 32.26
C VAL A 697 -22.80 -31.44 32.79
N PRO A 698 -23.59 -30.56 32.13
CA PRO A 698 -24.93 -30.25 32.61
C PRO A 698 -25.85 -31.47 32.44
N PRO A 699 -26.63 -31.84 33.48
CA PRO A 699 -27.51 -33.02 33.43
C PRO A 699 -28.64 -32.86 32.41
N GLU A 700 -29.05 -31.63 32.10
CA GLU A 700 -30.09 -31.32 31.10
C GLU A 700 -29.65 -31.61 29.66
N LYS A 701 -28.34 -31.81 29.40
CA LYS A 701 -27.78 -31.92 28.05
C LYS A 701 -28.45 -33.01 27.21
N GLU A 702 -28.55 -34.23 27.73
CA GLU A 702 -29.05 -35.38 26.96
C GLU A 702 -30.48 -35.13 26.48
N LYS A 703 -31.33 -34.60 27.38
CA LYS A 703 -32.71 -34.23 27.08
C LYS A 703 -32.81 -33.18 25.96
N ILE A 704 -32.00 -32.12 26.00
CA ILE A 704 -32.01 -31.06 24.97
C ILE A 704 -31.60 -31.63 23.60
N VAL A 705 -30.59 -32.52 23.58
CA VAL A 705 -30.12 -33.15 22.34
C VAL A 705 -31.16 -34.09 21.75
N GLU A 706 -31.91 -34.80 22.59
CA GLU A 706 -33.04 -35.65 22.18
C GLU A 706 -34.18 -34.82 21.59
N GLU A 707 -34.63 -33.76 22.30
CA GLU A 707 -35.67 -32.84 21.82
C GLU A 707 -35.32 -32.23 20.45
N ALA A 708 -34.08 -31.76 20.28
CA ALA A 708 -33.60 -31.23 19.00
C ALA A 708 -33.59 -32.32 17.89
N SER A 709 -33.21 -33.54 18.23
CA SER A 709 -33.18 -34.67 17.29
C SER A 709 -34.60 -35.07 16.83
N GLU A 710 -35.60 -35.01 17.72
CA GLU A 710 -37.01 -35.24 17.37
C GLU A 710 -37.56 -34.18 16.42
N VAL A 711 -37.24 -32.90 16.66
CA VAL A 711 -37.65 -31.80 15.77
C VAL A 711 -37.07 -32.00 14.37
N ILE A 712 -35.80 -32.41 14.26
CA ILE A 712 -35.16 -32.68 12.98
C ILE A 712 -35.77 -33.89 12.27
N LYS A 713 -36.16 -34.92 13.02
CA LYS A 713 -36.88 -36.06 12.45
C LYS A 713 -38.19 -35.60 11.78
N LYS A 714 -38.96 -34.73 12.44
CA LYS A 714 -40.19 -34.14 11.86
C LYS A 714 -39.89 -33.30 10.61
N ILE A 715 -38.82 -32.50 10.60
CA ILE A 715 -38.41 -31.70 9.43
C ILE A 715 -38.02 -32.62 8.26
N ASN A 716 -37.28 -33.71 8.53
CA ASN A 716 -36.94 -34.70 7.50
C ASN A 716 -38.19 -35.42 6.98
N ASP A 717 -39.15 -35.78 7.85
CA ASP A 717 -40.42 -36.39 7.43
C ASP A 717 -41.22 -35.43 6.54
N GLN A 718 -41.24 -34.12 6.84
CA GLN A 718 -41.86 -33.10 5.99
C GLN A 718 -41.17 -32.98 4.63
N PHE A 719 -39.85 -33.09 4.59
CA PHE A 719 -39.09 -33.13 3.34
C PHE A 719 -39.41 -34.37 2.51
N TRP A 720 -39.44 -35.56 3.13
CA TRP A 720 -39.80 -36.82 2.44
C TRP A 720 -41.23 -36.80 1.90
N ASN A 721 -42.15 -36.13 2.59
CA ASN A 721 -43.52 -35.90 2.15
C ASN A 721 -43.65 -34.77 1.09
N GLY A 722 -42.56 -34.07 0.76
CA GLY A 722 -42.52 -33.01 -0.25
C GLY A 722 -43.07 -31.65 0.18
N PHE A 723 -43.27 -31.42 1.49
CA PHE A 723 -43.77 -30.14 2.01
C PHE A 723 -42.70 -29.05 2.11
N VAL A 724 -41.42 -29.45 2.17
CA VAL A 724 -40.28 -28.56 2.38
C VAL A 724 -39.21 -28.88 1.34
N THR A 725 -38.55 -27.86 0.81
CA THR A 725 -37.42 -28.04 -0.13
C THR A 725 -36.13 -28.47 0.59
N ASP A 726 -35.13 -29.01 -0.12
CA ASP A 726 -33.87 -29.42 0.52
C ASP A 726 -33.11 -28.24 1.14
N ASP A 727 -33.16 -27.06 0.49
CA ASP A 727 -32.52 -25.85 1.01
C ASP A 727 -33.19 -25.36 2.31
N GLU A 728 -34.53 -25.38 2.37
CA GLU A 728 -35.28 -25.04 3.59
C GLU A 728 -35.03 -26.07 4.70
N ARG A 729 -35.06 -27.37 4.38
CA ARG A 729 -34.71 -28.46 5.32
C ARG A 729 -33.33 -28.24 5.93
N TYR A 730 -32.34 -27.92 5.09
CA TYR A 730 -30.98 -27.65 5.50
C TYR A 730 -30.88 -26.42 6.41
N LEU A 731 -31.51 -25.30 6.05
CA LEU A 731 -31.53 -24.07 6.85
C LEU A 731 -32.20 -24.27 8.22
N HIS A 732 -33.36 -24.93 8.24
CA HIS A 732 -34.07 -25.23 9.49
C HIS A 732 -33.27 -26.17 10.39
N THR A 733 -32.63 -27.20 9.83
CA THR A 733 -31.78 -28.12 10.59
C THR A 733 -30.63 -27.39 11.29
N ILE A 734 -29.97 -26.45 10.58
CA ILE A 734 -28.91 -25.62 11.16
C ILE A 734 -29.45 -24.74 12.29
N GLN A 735 -30.60 -24.11 12.08
CA GLN A 735 -31.21 -23.23 13.07
C GLN A 735 -31.56 -23.99 14.36
N VAL A 736 -32.12 -25.19 14.25
CA VAL A 736 -32.45 -26.05 15.40
C VAL A 736 -31.19 -26.38 16.21
N TRP A 737 -30.12 -26.83 15.57
CA TRP A 737 -28.87 -27.16 16.27
C TRP A 737 -28.16 -25.93 16.86
N THR A 738 -28.28 -24.77 16.21
CA THR A 738 -27.73 -23.52 16.73
C THR A 738 -28.45 -23.10 18.02
N ASN A 739 -29.78 -23.21 18.03
CA ASN A 739 -30.59 -22.93 19.21
C ASN A 739 -30.29 -23.94 20.34
N ALA A 740 -30.21 -25.24 20.03
CA ALA A 740 -29.88 -26.27 21.01
C ALA A 740 -28.52 -26.01 21.69
N LYS A 741 -27.50 -25.59 20.93
CA LYS A 741 -26.20 -25.22 21.47
C LYS A 741 -26.26 -23.99 22.39
N ALA A 742 -27.10 -23.00 22.06
CA ALA A 742 -27.30 -21.82 22.91
C ALA A 742 -27.90 -22.22 24.27
N VAL A 743 -28.96 -23.04 24.27
CA VAL A 743 -29.59 -23.55 25.50
C VAL A 743 -28.61 -24.38 26.34
N ILE A 744 -27.81 -25.24 25.69
CA ILE A 744 -26.76 -26.02 26.39
C ILE A 744 -25.68 -25.11 26.99
N THR A 745 -25.35 -23.99 26.34
CA THR A 745 -24.39 -23.01 26.87
C THR A 745 -24.92 -22.40 28.16
N GLU A 746 -26.17 -21.97 28.18
CA GLU A 746 -26.81 -21.42 29.39
C GLU A 746 -26.92 -22.46 30.51
N ALA A 747 -27.25 -23.71 30.18
CA ALA A 747 -27.26 -24.82 31.14
C ALA A 747 -25.87 -25.11 31.71
N THR A 748 -24.82 -25.02 30.88
CA THR A 748 -23.43 -25.22 31.31
C THR A 748 -22.98 -24.12 32.27
N ILE A 749 -23.35 -22.85 32.00
CA ILE A 749 -23.05 -21.71 32.90
C ILE A 749 -23.72 -21.92 34.26
N ARG A 750 -25.00 -22.30 34.27
CA ARG A 750 -25.76 -22.56 35.52
C ARG A 750 -25.22 -23.74 36.32
N ALA A 751 -24.70 -24.77 35.64
CA ALA A 751 -24.17 -25.97 36.30
C ALA A 751 -22.82 -25.75 37.01
N LEU A 752 -22.07 -24.71 36.67
CA LEU A 752 -20.76 -24.41 37.25
C LEU A 752 -20.90 -23.48 38.47
N PRO A 753 -20.51 -23.91 39.68
CA PRO A 753 -20.52 -23.03 40.85
C PRO A 753 -19.58 -21.84 40.71
N GLU A 754 -19.91 -20.71 41.35
CA GLU A 754 -19.05 -19.51 41.29
C GLU A 754 -17.67 -19.68 41.95
N THR A 755 -17.54 -20.72 42.79
CA THR A 755 -16.30 -21.15 43.44
C THR A 755 -15.40 -21.99 42.54
N ASN A 756 -15.92 -22.49 41.41
CA ASN A 756 -15.16 -23.32 40.48
C ASN A 756 -14.05 -22.52 39.77
N ASP A 757 -12.89 -23.13 39.59
CA ASP A 757 -11.70 -22.48 39.02
C ASP A 757 -11.91 -22.07 37.55
N LEU A 758 -12.65 -22.85 36.76
CA LEU A 758 -13.01 -22.49 35.38
C LEU A 758 -13.90 -21.23 35.35
N HIS A 759 -14.79 -21.10 36.33
CA HIS A 759 -15.65 -19.93 36.47
C HIS A 759 -14.80 -18.69 36.83
N TYR A 760 -13.81 -18.82 37.71
CA TYR A 760 -12.84 -17.75 38.01
C TYR A 760 -12.05 -17.30 36.77
N MET A 761 -11.55 -18.25 35.97
CA MET A 761 -10.75 -17.94 34.78
C MET A 761 -11.54 -17.19 33.70
N VAL A 762 -12.80 -17.59 33.48
CA VAL A 762 -13.66 -16.98 32.45
C VAL A 762 -14.22 -15.64 32.92
N ASN A 763 -14.76 -15.52 34.14
CA ASN A 763 -15.37 -14.27 34.61
C ASN A 763 -14.35 -13.17 34.90
N SER A 764 -13.14 -13.53 35.32
CA SER A 764 -12.05 -12.54 35.43
C SER A 764 -11.66 -11.95 34.07
N GLY A 765 -12.01 -12.62 32.97
CA GLY A 765 -11.54 -12.30 31.62
C GLY A 765 -10.06 -12.62 31.40
N ALA A 766 -9.43 -13.39 32.31
CA ALA A 766 -8.02 -13.76 32.22
C ALA A 766 -7.77 -14.70 31.04
N ARG A 767 -8.57 -15.77 30.91
CA ARG A 767 -8.44 -16.75 29.83
C ARG A 767 -9.73 -17.55 29.63
N GLY A 768 -10.08 -17.76 28.37
CA GLY A 768 -11.24 -18.57 27.99
C GLY A 768 -12.49 -17.76 27.70
N ASN A 769 -13.45 -18.37 27.03
CA ASN A 769 -14.81 -17.84 26.87
C ASN A 769 -15.85 -18.93 27.17
N TRP A 770 -17.09 -18.52 27.40
CA TRP A 770 -18.17 -19.48 27.69
C TRP A 770 -18.39 -20.48 26.57
N GLY A 771 -18.22 -20.08 25.30
CA GLY A 771 -18.30 -21.00 24.17
C GLY A 771 -17.22 -22.12 24.17
N GLN A 772 -16.02 -21.86 24.69
CA GLN A 772 -14.96 -22.85 24.87
C GLN A 772 -15.27 -23.78 26.03
N VAL A 773 -15.82 -23.26 27.13
CA VAL A 773 -16.29 -24.07 28.25
C VAL A 773 -17.45 -24.98 27.81
N THR A 774 -18.38 -24.49 27.00
CA THR A 774 -19.43 -25.31 26.38
C THR A 774 -18.83 -26.42 25.50
N GLN A 775 -17.73 -26.17 24.78
CA GLN A 775 -17.09 -27.23 24.00
C GLN A 775 -16.40 -28.29 24.88
N LEU A 776 -15.93 -27.89 26.06
CA LEU A 776 -15.32 -28.81 27.03
C LEU A 776 -16.37 -29.69 27.71
N CYS A 777 -17.46 -29.08 28.21
CA CYS A 777 -18.42 -29.74 29.10
C CYS A 777 -19.83 -29.93 28.52
N GLY A 778 -20.22 -29.14 27.53
CA GLY A 778 -21.55 -29.16 26.91
C GLY A 778 -21.59 -29.98 25.62
N MET A 779 -21.38 -29.32 24.48
CA MET A 779 -21.28 -29.94 23.15
C MET A 779 -20.39 -29.11 22.21
N LYS A 780 -19.80 -29.73 21.19
CA LYS A 780 -19.04 -28.99 20.16
C LYS A 780 -19.98 -28.25 19.17
N GLY A 781 -21.02 -28.92 18.70
CA GLY A 781 -22.04 -28.37 17.80
C GLY A 781 -21.70 -28.52 16.31
N LEU A 782 -22.29 -27.65 15.48
CA LEU A 782 -22.12 -27.65 14.02
C LEU A 782 -20.72 -27.24 13.60
N VAL A 783 -20.19 -27.86 12.54
CA VAL A 783 -18.90 -27.49 11.95
C VAL A 783 -18.97 -27.23 10.45
N ALA A 784 -18.03 -26.43 9.93
CA ALA A 784 -17.95 -26.10 8.52
C ALA A 784 -17.06 -27.12 7.76
N ASN A 785 -17.49 -27.48 6.55
CA ASN A 785 -16.70 -28.28 5.63
C ASN A 785 -15.61 -27.43 4.93
N PRO A 786 -14.70 -28.04 4.14
CA PRO A 786 -13.67 -27.28 3.42
C PRO A 786 -14.22 -26.22 2.45
N ALA A 787 -15.41 -26.46 1.86
CA ALA A 787 -16.09 -25.48 1.00
C ALA A 787 -16.69 -24.30 1.78
N GLY A 788 -16.78 -24.38 3.12
CA GLY A 788 -17.40 -23.35 3.97
C GLY A 788 -18.89 -23.56 4.23
N LYS A 789 -19.50 -24.60 3.65
CA LYS A 789 -20.87 -25.00 3.96
C LYS A 789 -20.89 -25.71 5.32
N THR A 790 -21.85 -25.39 6.16
CA THR A 790 -22.08 -26.06 7.44
C THR A 790 -22.48 -27.51 7.20
N ILE A 791 -21.89 -28.42 7.96
CA ILE A 791 -22.27 -29.83 7.95
C ILE A 791 -23.54 -29.96 8.80
N GLU A 792 -24.61 -30.53 8.23
CA GLU A 792 -25.92 -30.71 8.87
C GLU A 792 -25.87 -31.61 10.11
N LEU A 793 -24.91 -32.54 10.14
CA LEU A 793 -24.60 -33.43 11.28
C LEU A 793 -23.73 -32.68 12.31
N PRO A 794 -24.24 -32.35 13.50
CA PRO A 794 -23.45 -31.73 14.55
C PRO A 794 -22.60 -32.77 15.27
N ILE A 795 -21.61 -32.28 16.01
CA ILE A 795 -20.89 -33.07 17.02
C ILE A 795 -21.63 -32.91 18.36
N LYS A 796 -22.27 -33.99 18.82
CA LYS A 796 -23.09 -34.03 20.04
C LYS A 796 -22.23 -34.19 21.28
N SER A 797 -21.13 -34.94 21.14
CA SER A 797 -20.16 -35.19 22.20
C SER A 797 -19.39 -33.91 22.59
N ASN A 798 -18.86 -33.87 23.80
CA ASN A 798 -17.93 -32.82 24.26
C ASN A 798 -16.49 -33.37 24.40
N LEU A 799 -15.53 -32.50 24.70
CA LEU A 799 -14.13 -32.91 24.83
C LEU A 799 -13.86 -33.75 26.09
N LYS A 800 -14.69 -33.64 27.13
CA LYS A 800 -14.57 -34.44 28.36
C LYS A 800 -15.02 -35.90 28.14
N GLU A 801 -16.13 -36.11 27.44
CA GLU A 801 -16.66 -37.42 27.06
C GLU A 801 -15.81 -38.08 25.96
N GLY A 802 -15.23 -37.26 25.08
CA GLY A 802 -14.47 -37.70 23.92
C GLY A 802 -15.34 -37.82 22.67
N PHE A 803 -14.74 -37.60 21.50
CA PHE A 803 -15.45 -37.67 20.22
C PHE A 803 -15.44 -39.09 19.65
N THR A 804 -16.53 -39.46 18.96
CA THR A 804 -16.53 -40.65 18.10
C THR A 804 -15.60 -40.46 16.90
N ILE A 805 -15.26 -41.56 16.20
CA ILE A 805 -14.36 -41.51 15.02
C ILE A 805 -14.92 -40.56 13.94
N LEU A 806 -16.23 -40.63 13.67
CA LEU A 806 -16.88 -39.79 12.67
C LEU A 806 -16.91 -38.31 13.10
N GLU A 807 -17.27 -38.03 14.35
CA GLU A 807 -17.26 -36.67 14.90
C GLU A 807 -15.87 -36.06 14.88
N TYR A 808 -14.84 -36.84 15.24
CA TYR A 808 -13.46 -36.38 15.19
C TYR A 808 -13.02 -36.08 13.75
N PHE A 809 -13.36 -36.96 12.80
CA PHE A 809 -13.08 -36.74 11.37
C PHE A 809 -13.73 -35.45 10.86
N ILE A 810 -15.01 -35.24 11.17
CA ILE A 810 -15.76 -34.03 10.85
C ILE A 810 -15.10 -32.79 11.47
N ALA A 811 -14.68 -32.86 12.74
CA ALA A 811 -13.96 -31.78 13.41
C ALA A 811 -12.63 -31.42 12.72
N THR A 812 -11.93 -32.40 12.13
CA THR A 812 -10.64 -32.15 11.46
C THR A 812 -10.77 -31.24 10.22
N HIS A 813 -11.92 -31.23 9.54
CA HIS A 813 -12.15 -30.36 8.39
C HIS A 813 -12.09 -28.89 8.77
N GLY A 814 -12.83 -28.50 9.82
CA GLY A 814 -12.83 -27.13 10.35
C GLY A 814 -11.45 -26.72 10.86
N GLY A 815 -10.79 -27.59 11.62
CA GLY A 815 -9.45 -27.33 12.17
C GLY A 815 -8.37 -27.18 11.10
N ARG A 816 -8.37 -28.01 10.05
CA ARG A 816 -7.40 -27.92 8.95
C ARG A 816 -7.64 -26.67 8.11
N LYS A 817 -8.91 -26.36 7.77
CA LYS A 817 -9.25 -25.16 7.02
C LYS A 817 -8.82 -23.89 7.78
N GLY A 818 -9.10 -23.82 9.07
CA GLY A 818 -8.67 -22.70 9.92
C GLY A 818 -7.16 -22.45 9.86
N LYS A 819 -6.33 -23.50 9.91
CA LYS A 819 -4.87 -23.39 9.78
C LYS A 819 -4.43 -22.89 8.40
N SER A 820 -5.00 -23.45 7.32
CA SER A 820 -4.68 -23.04 5.95
C SER A 820 -5.10 -21.60 5.65
N ASP A 821 -6.31 -21.22 6.05
CA ASP A 821 -6.84 -19.86 5.86
C ASP A 821 -6.01 -18.83 6.63
N THR A 822 -5.59 -19.15 7.86
CA THR A 822 -4.72 -18.26 8.65
C THR A 822 -3.41 -17.99 7.93
N ALA A 823 -2.77 -19.03 7.35
CA ALA A 823 -1.51 -18.87 6.63
C ALA A 823 -1.65 -18.04 5.34
N LEU A 824 -2.72 -18.26 4.55
CA LEU A 824 -2.97 -17.53 3.30
C LEU A 824 -3.38 -16.08 3.55
N LYS A 825 -4.37 -15.86 4.44
CA LYS A 825 -4.94 -14.54 4.70
C LYS A 825 -3.98 -13.59 5.43
N THR A 826 -3.05 -14.12 6.23
CA THR A 826 -1.98 -13.30 6.84
C THR A 826 -1.12 -12.61 5.77
N ALA A 827 -0.85 -13.29 4.65
CA ALA A 827 -0.10 -12.70 3.55
C ALA A 827 -0.88 -11.59 2.82
N GLU A 828 -2.20 -11.73 2.72
CA GLU A 828 -3.11 -10.73 2.13
C GLU A 828 -3.19 -9.47 3.01
N ALA A 829 -3.39 -9.62 4.33
CA ALA A 829 -3.43 -8.51 5.27
C ALA A 829 -2.10 -7.73 5.30
N GLY A 830 -0.96 -8.44 5.28
CA GLY A 830 0.36 -7.79 5.17
C GLY A 830 0.55 -7.06 3.83
N TYR A 831 -0.04 -7.57 2.74
CA TYR A 831 -0.02 -6.91 1.44
C TYR A 831 -0.93 -5.67 1.41
N LEU A 832 -2.11 -5.70 2.03
CA LEU A 832 -2.97 -4.53 2.21
C LEU A 832 -2.26 -3.44 3.04
N THR A 833 -1.65 -3.81 4.17
CA THR A 833 -0.88 -2.88 5.02
C THR A 833 0.21 -2.18 4.22
N ARG A 834 0.92 -2.93 3.37
CA ARG A 834 1.93 -2.35 2.48
C ARG A 834 1.33 -1.36 1.48
N ARG A 835 0.20 -1.70 0.85
CA ARG A 835 -0.50 -0.78 -0.08
C ARG A 835 -0.95 0.50 0.61
N LEU A 836 -1.45 0.40 1.84
CA LEU A 836 -1.80 1.56 2.67
C LEU A 836 -0.56 2.43 2.91
N VAL A 837 0.53 1.86 3.42
CA VAL A 837 1.78 2.60 3.67
C VAL A 837 2.29 3.27 2.41
N ASP A 838 2.35 2.55 1.28
CA ASP A 838 2.85 3.10 0.02
C ASP A 838 1.98 4.26 -0.52
N ALA A 839 0.69 4.31 -0.18
CA ALA A 839 -0.23 5.38 -0.60
C ALA A 839 -0.14 6.63 0.28
N VAL A 840 0.11 6.49 1.59
CA VAL A 840 0.04 7.59 2.57
C VAL A 840 1.35 7.89 3.30
N GLN A 841 2.45 7.20 2.99
CA GLN A 841 3.75 7.42 3.65
C GLN A 841 4.16 8.89 3.66
N ASP A 842 3.90 9.63 2.58
CA ASP A 842 4.35 11.02 2.44
C ASP A 842 3.44 12.03 3.17
N ILE A 843 2.37 11.56 3.82
CA ILE A 843 1.46 12.38 4.61
C ILE A 843 2.03 12.60 6.01
N ILE A 844 2.64 13.76 6.21
CA ILE A 844 3.16 14.27 7.48
C ILE A 844 2.36 15.48 7.95
N ILE A 845 2.48 15.83 9.24
CA ILE A 845 2.02 17.13 9.75
C ILE A 845 3.00 18.21 9.27
N LYS A 846 2.56 19.09 8.37
CA LYS A 846 3.43 20.13 7.79
C LYS A 846 3.31 21.47 8.51
N GLU A 847 2.08 21.90 8.76
CA GLU A 847 1.78 23.22 9.31
C GLU A 847 0.87 23.13 10.54
N ILE A 848 0.74 24.23 11.28
CA ILE A 848 -0.09 24.29 12.48
C ILE A 848 -1.58 24.38 12.11
N ASP A 849 -1.94 25.27 11.20
CA ASP A 849 -3.31 25.54 10.80
C ASP A 849 -3.41 25.82 9.30
N CYS A 850 -4.33 25.15 8.61
CA CYS A 850 -4.67 25.43 7.21
C CYS A 850 -5.72 26.53 7.03
N ASN A 851 -6.26 27.08 8.12
CA ASN A 851 -7.31 28.11 8.14
C ASN A 851 -8.63 27.73 7.42
N ALA A 852 -8.90 26.43 7.22
CA ALA A 852 -10.15 25.97 6.65
C ALA A 852 -11.37 26.47 7.46
N GLU A 853 -12.35 27.07 6.77
CA GLU A 853 -13.56 27.64 7.39
C GLU A 853 -14.69 26.61 7.54
N GLU A 854 -14.72 25.59 6.68
CA GLU A 854 -15.75 24.55 6.68
C GLU A 854 -15.54 23.51 7.79
N ALA A 855 -16.63 23.11 8.43
CA ALA A 855 -16.65 22.08 9.48
C ALA A 855 -17.45 20.85 9.03
N VAL A 856 -17.02 19.67 9.47
CA VAL A 856 -17.73 18.41 9.23
C VAL A 856 -18.55 18.08 10.47
N PRO A 857 -19.89 17.94 10.38
CA PRO A 857 -20.71 17.53 11.51
C PRO A 857 -20.58 16.02 11.76
N ILE A 858 -20.25 15.63 12.99
CA ILE A 858 -20.40 14.25 13.47
C ILE A 858 -21.78 14.14 14.15
N LYS A 859 -22.59 13.17 13.71
CA LYS A 859 -23.93 12.94 14.25
C LYS A 859 -23.96 11.79 15.26
N ARG A 860 -24.81 11.92 16.28
CA ARG A 860 -25.10 10.87 17.27
C ARG A 860 -25.71 9.63 16.62
N ALA A 861 -26.69 9.82 15.72
CA ALA A 861 -27.38 8.76 14.99
C ALA A 861 -26.43 7.85 14.17
N ASP A 862 -25.39 8.43 13.55
CA ASP A 862 -24.38 7.64 12.83
C ASP A 862 -23.66 6.68 13.79
N SER A 863 -23.36 7.15 15.00
CA SER A 863 -22.63 6.37 16.02
C SER A 863 -23.48 5.23 16.58
N GLU A 864 -24.77 5.46 16.79
CA GLU A 864 -25.72 4.44 17.23
C GLU A 864 -25.93 3.33 16.18
N ALA A 865 -25.94 3.69 14.90
CA ALA A 865 -26.04 2.72 13.81
C ALA A 865 -24.85 1.74 13.75
N PHE A 866 -23.68 2.12 14.29
CA PHE A 866 -22.49 1.27 14.35
C PHE A 866 -22.47 0.29 15.52
N GLY A 867 -23.35 0.47 16.52
CA GLY A 867 -23.55 -0.44 17.67
C GLY A 867 -22.34 -0.70 18.58
N SER A 868 -21.19 -0.04 18.37
CA SER A 868 -19.90 -0.45 18.94
C SER A 868 -19.06 0.70 19.52
N GLU A 869 -19.09 1.89 18.92
CA GLU A 869 -18.37 3.08 19.41
C GLU A 869 -19.33 4.14 19.94
N ARG A 870 -19.13 4.54 21.20
CA ARG A 870 -19.88 5.64 21.81
C ARG A 870 -19.52 6.95 21.11
N PHE A 871 -20.52 7.80 20.92
CA PHE A 871 -20.40 9.15 20.36
C PHE A 871 -19.23 9.93 21.00
N GLU A 872 -19.08 9.81 22.32
CA GLU A 872 -17.96 10.32 23.15
C GLU A 872 -16.57 10.03 22.55
N LYS A 873 -16.30 8.76 22.20
CA LYS A 873 -14.97 8.31 21.76
C LYS A 873 -14.56 8.88 20.40
N ARG A 874 -15.55 9.17 19.54
CA ARG A 874 -15.31 9.73 18.20
C ARG A 874 -14.97 11.22 18.24
N LEU A 875 -15.49 11.92 19.25
CA LEU A 875 -15.27 13.35 19.46
C LEU A 875 -13.97 13.64 20.21
N LEU A 876 -13.57 12.77 21.15
CA LEU A 876 -12.41 12.99 22.01
C LEU A 876 -11.14 13.35 21.22
N GLY A 877 -10.54 14.50 21.55
CA GLY A 877 -9.31 14.98 20.94
C GLY A 877 -9.43 15.50 19.50
N ARG A 878 -10.66 15.73 19.01
CA ARG A 878 -10.94 16.53 17.79
C ARG A 878 -10.98 18.01 18.15
N ILE A 879 -10.91 18.87 17.13
CA ILE A 879 -10.99 20.33 17.30
C ILE A 879 -12.31 20.83 16.73
N LEU A 880 -12.98 21.76 17.42
CA LEU A 880 -14.21 22.39 16.96
C LEU A 880 -13.97 23.27 15.73
N GLY A 881 -14.75 23.05 14.66
CA GLY A 881 -14.67 23.84 13.43
C GLY A 881 -15.54 25.09 13.45
N ALA A 882 -16.62 25.07 14.23
CA ALA A 882 -17.50 26.20 14.52
C ALA A 882 -17.81 26.22 16.02
N ASN A 883 -18.36 27.33 16.50
CA ASN A 883 -18.82 27.41 17.89
C ASN A 883 -19.91 26.36 18.12
N LEU A 884 -19.77 25.59 19.19
CA LEU A 884 -20.80 24.64 19.61
C LEU A 884 -21.86 25.42 20.40
N VAL A 885 -23.04 25.56 19.80
CA VAL A 885 -24.18 26.26 20.39
C VAL A 885 -25.26 25.26 20.70
N ASP A 886 -25.79 25.31 21.91
CA ASP A 886 -26.97 24.57 22.31
C ASP A 886 -28.20 25.15 21.57
N LYS A 887 -28.92 24.29 20.84
CA LYS A 887 -30.08 24.72 20.04
C LYS A 887 -31.27 25.13 20.90
N GLU A 888 -31.36 24.65 22.15
CA GLU A 888 -32.46 24.96 23.06
C GLU A 888 -32.21 26.23 23.88
N THR A 889 -30.98 26.42 24.35
CA THR A 889 -30.62 27.55 25.25
C THR A 889 -29.91 28.70 24.55
N GLY A 890 -29.33 28.48 23.37
CA GLY A 890 -28.51 29.47 22.66
C GLY A 890 -27.14 29.72 23.30
N GLU A 891 -26.77 28.96 24.34
CA GLU A 891 -25.50 29.08 25.04
C GLU A 891 -24.34 28.46 24.22
N VAL A 892 -23.19 29.12 24.22
CA VAL A 892 -21.97 28.63 23.56
C VAL A 892 -21.19 27.75 24.53
N LEU A 893 -21.20 26.44 24.29
CA LEU A 893 -20.53 25.43 25.12
C LEU A 893 -19.03 25.32 24.81
N GLY A 894 -18.64 25.56 23.56
CA GLY A 894 -17.25 25.48 23.13
C GLY A 894 -16.95 26.42 21.97
N LYS A 895 -15.77 27.02 21.97
CA LYS A 895 -15.36 28.00 20.95
C LYS A 895 -14.72 27.32 19.74
N LYS A 896 -14.83 27.96 18.56
CA LYS A 896 -14.11 27.54 17.35
C LYS A 896 -12.60 27.43 17.64
N GLY A 897 -12.01 26.29 17.27
CA GLY A 897 -10.57 26.02 17.47
C GLY A 897 -10.21 25.38 18.82
N GLU A 898 -11.19 25.17 19.70
CA GLU A 898 -11.01 24.48 20.96
C GLU A 898 -10.99 22.95 20.78
N GLU A 899 -10.20 22.26 21.62
CA GLU A 899 -10.10 20.79 21.61
C GLU A 899 -11.21 20.18 22.44
N VAL A 900 -11.85 19.12 21.94
CA VAL A 900 -12.90 18.42 22.66
C VAL A 900 -12.29 17.55 23.76
N THR A 901 -12.40 18.03 25.00
CA THR A 901 -11.98 17.34 26.23
C THR A 901 -13.10 16.46 26.79
N LYS A 902 -12.80 15.66 27.84
CA LYS A 902 -13.82 14.84 28.51
C LYS A 902 -14.91 15.69 29.17
N GLU A 903 -14.53 16.82 29.77
CA GLU A 903 -15.46 17.77 30.40
C GLU A 903 -16.51 18.28 29.39
N LEU A 904 -16.07 18.69 28.21
CA LEU A 904 -16.98 19.15 27.15
C LEU A 904 -17.86 18.00 26.62
N ILE A 905 -17.35 16.76 26.61
CA ILE A 905 -18.14 15.58 26.22
C ILE A 905 -19.24 15.31 27.25
N ASP A 906 -18.93 15.41 28.54
CA ASP A 906 -19.92 15.22 29.60
C ASP A 906 -21.03 16.28 29.50
N GLU A 907 -20.69 17.52 29.15
CA GLU A 907 -21.68 18.58 28.85
C GLU A 907 -22.52 18.27 27.61
N ILE A 908 -21.90 17.79 26.53
CA ILE A 908 -22.58 17.37 25.28
C ILE A 908 -23.59 16.25 25.56
N ASP A 909 -23.25 15.29 26.41
CA ASP A 909 -24.12 14.17 26.77
C ASP A 909 -25.22 14.57 27.75
N ASN A 910 -24.90 15.40 28.76
CA ASN A 910 -25.90 15.94 29.68
C ASN A 910 -27.00 16.74 28.97
N ARG A 911 -26.64 17.48 27.91
CA ARG A 911 -27.58 18.27 27.09
C ARG A 911 -28.07 17.53 25.83
N GLN A 912 -27.72 16.26 25.65
CA GLN A 912 -28.11 15.39 24.52
C GLN A 912 -27.94 16.04 23.14
N ILE A 913 -26.79 16.67 22.87
CA ILE A 913 -26.55 17.31 21.58
C ILE A 913 -26.39 16.24 20.48
N ASP A 914 -27.10 16.43 19.37
CA ASP A 914 -27.15 15.47 18.25
C ASP A 914 -25.99 15.61 17.26
N GLU A 915 -25.46 16.83 17.07
CA GLU A 915 -24.50 17.15 16.02
C GLU A 915 -23.40 18.09 16.53
N VAL A 916 -22.13 17.70 16.34
CA VAL A 916 -20.97 18.50 16.74
C VAL A 916 -20.12 18.84 15.51
N PRO A 917 -19.89 20.14 15.20
CA PRO A 917 -19.10 20.56 14.07
C PRO A 917 -17.60 20.49 14.37
N ILE A 918 -16.89 19.54 13.77
CA ILE A 918 -15.45 19.35 13.98
C ILE A 918 -14.63 19.74 12.74
N ARG A 919 -13.35 20.07 12.97
CA ARG A 919 -12.33 20.06 11.94
C ARG A 919 -11.96 18.61 11.63
N SER A 920 -12.09 18.24 10.37
CA SER A 920 -11.72 16.91 9.87
C SER A 920 -10.56 17.02 8.87
N ILE A 921 -9.85 15.92 8.72
CA ILE A 921 -8.80 15.77 7.72
C ILE A 921 -9.38 15.84 6.30
N ILE A 922 -10.66 15.46 6.14
CA ILE A 922 -11.41 15.47 4.88
C ILE A 922 -11.32 16.83 4.16
N LEU A 923 -11.40 17.94 4.90
CA LEU A 923 -11.43 19.31 4.37
C LEU A 923 -10.11 20.07 4.57
N CYS A 924 -9.03 19.36 4.90
CA CYS A 924 -7.74 20.00 5.12
C CYS A 924 -7.16 20.50 3.79
N GLU A 925 -6.82 21.80 3.71
CA GLU A 925 -6.26 22.44 2.51
C GLU A 925 -4.72 22.35 2.40
N THR A 926 -4.04 21.80 3.41
CA THR A 926 -2.57 21.64 3.41
C THR A 926 -2.07 20.77 2.24
N GLU A 927 -1.12 21.30 1.45
CA GLU A 927 -0.55 20.60 0.30
C GLU A 927 0.40 19.46 0.71
N ASN A 928 0.18 18.26 0.14
CA ASN A 928 1.01 17.09 0.37
C ASN A 928 1.25 16.79 1.87
N GLY A 929 0.25 17.03 2.72
CA GLY A 929 0.32 16.90 4.18
C GLY A 929 -1.00 17.21 4.86
N VAL A 930 -0.99 17.27 6.20
CA VAL A 930 -2.15 17.65 7.03
C VAL A 930 -1.69 18.72 8.03
N CYS A 931 -2.58 19.63 8.44
CA CYS A 931 -2.27 20.57 9.52
C CYS A 931 -2.52 19.95 10.91
N ARG A 932 -1.85 20.49 11.94
CA ARG A 932 -2.01 20.04 13.34
C ARG A 932 -3.47 20.13 13.79
N LYS A 933 -4.17 21.23 13.48
CA LYS A 933 -5.54 21.44 13.95
C LYS A 933 -6.60 20.52 13.32
N CYS A 934 -6.49 20.18 12.04
CA CYS A 934 -7.40 19.22 11.41
C CYS A 934 -7.17 17.77 11.87
N TYR A 935 -5.96 17.43 12.31
CA TYR A 935 -5.65 16.10 12.86
C TYR A 935 -6.06 15.94 14.34
N GLY A 936 -5.81 16.98 15.15
CA GLY A 936 -6.09 17.01 16.58
C GLY A 936 -5.05 16.27 17.41
N ARG A 937 -5.51 15.46 18.37
CA ARG A 937 -4.68 14.73 19.33
C ARG A 937 -3.99 13.49 18.73
N ASP A 938 -2.72 13.27 19.07
CA ASP A 938 -2.01 12.00 18.84
C ASP A 938 -2.43 10.97 19.89
N LEU A 939 -3.03 9.88 19.42
CA LEU A 939 -3.55 8.80 20.27
C LEU A 939 -2.44 8.00 20.94
N GLY A 940 -1.21 8.03 20.43
CA GLY A 940 -0.08 7.31 21.02
C GLY A 940 0.50 7.97 22.26
N THR A 941 0.33 9.30 22.41
CA THR A 941 0.86 10.09 23.53
C THR A 941 -0.23 10.81 24.31
N ASN A 942 -1.48 10.76 23.83
CA ASN A 942 -2.60 11.55 24.32
C ASN A 942 -2.22 13.04 24.46
N ARG A 943 -1.46 13.60 23.52
CA ARG A 943 -1.13 15.04 23.44
C ARG A 943 -1.41 15.55 22.04
N ARG A 944 -1.43 16.87 21.85
CA ARG A 944 -1.55 17.46 20.50
C ARG A 944 -0.41 16.95 19.61
N VAL A 945 -0.74 16.62 18.36
CA VAL A 945 0.26 16.09 17.43
C VAL A 945 1.35 17.12 17.15
N THR A 946 2.61 16.67 17.06
CA THR A 946 3.74 17.56 16.78
C THR A 946 4.00 17.68 15.28
N VAL A 947 4.49 18.84 14.85
CA VAL A 947 4.86 19.10 13.46
C VAL A 947 6.00 18.15 13.05
N GLY A 948 5.91 17.63 11.82
CA GLY A 948 6.82 16.60 11.28
C GLY A 948 6.41 15.15 11.61
N THR A 949 5.35 14.92 12.39
CA THR A 949 4.89 13.55 12.69
C THR A 949 4.35 12.86 11.43
N ALA A 950 4.81 11.63 11.17
CA ALA A 950 4.39 10.81 10.02
C ALA A 950 3.04 10.11 10.29
N VAL A 951 1.96 10.89 10.32
CA VAL A 951 0.60 10.43 10.61
C VAL A 951 0.05 9.45 9.59
N GLY A 952 0.49 9.53 8.32
CA GLY A 952 0.10 8.57 7.28
C GLY A 952 0.58 7.15 7.57
N ILE A 953 1.83 6.97 8.02
CA ILE A 953 2.36 5.64 8.39
C ILE A 953 1.61 5.10 9.61
N ILE A 954 1.32 5.95 10.60
CA ILE A 954 0.55 5.57 11.78
C ILE A 954 -0.85 5.11 11.38
N ALA A 955 -1.52 5.83 10.49
CA ALA A 955 -2.84 5.45 9.99
C ALA A 955 -2.82 4.11 9.24
N ALA A 956 -1.87 3.93 8.33
CA ALA A 956 -1.73 2.68 7.58
C ALA A 956 -1.48 1.46 8.49
N GLN A 957 -0.62 1.60 9.52
CA GLN A 957 -0.37 0.55 10.50
C GLN A 957 -1.58 0.29 11.40
N SER A 958 -2.28 1.35 11.81
CA SER A 958 -3.47 1.27 12.67
C SER A 958 -4.65 0.58 12.01
N ILE A 959 -4.71 0.59 10.67
CA ILE A 959 -5.69 -0.17 9.88
C ILE A 959 -5.16 -1.58 9.58
N GLY A 960 -3.87 -1.71 9.24
CA GLY A 960 -3.26 -2.96 8.82
C GLY A 960 -3.10 -4.01 9.93
N GLU A 961 -2.75 -3.60 11.15
CA GLU A 961 -2.55 -4.52 12.28
C GLU A 961 -3.87 -5.21 12.69
N PRO A 962 -4.98 -4.49 12.95
CA PRO A 962 -6.27 -5.13 13.17
C PRO A 962 -6.73 -5.93 11.96
N GLY A 963 -6.41 -5.49 10.74
CA GLY A 963 -6.69 -6.23 9.50
C GLY A 963 -6.05 -7.62 9.47
N THR A 964 -4.88 -7.79 10.09
CA THR A 964 -4.25 -9.11 10.27
C THR A 964 -5.00 -9.93 11.33
N GLN A 965 -5.47 -9.29 12.41
CA GLN A 965 -6.29 -9.96 13.43
C GLN A 965 -7.65 -10.44 12.91
N LEU A 966 -8.28 -9.69 11.99
CA LEU A 966 -9.51 -10.11 11.29
C LEU A 966 -9.35 -11.49 10.66
N THR A 967 -8.15 -11.80 10.16
CA THR A 967 -7.84 -13.08 9.53
C THR A 967 -7.43 -14.17 10.51
N MET A 968 -6.89 -13.81 11.68
CA MET A 968 -6.48 -14.76 12.72
C MET A 968 -7.63 -15.22 13.60
N ARG A 969 -8.70 -14.41 13.82
CA ARG A 969 -9.87 -14.85 14.61
C ARG A 969 -10.63 -16.03 13.97
N THR A 970 -10.48 -16.24 12.67
CA THR A 970 -10.90 -17.47 11.99
C THR A 970 -10.28 -18.75 12.57
N PHE A 971 -9.16 -18.65 13.30
CA PHE A 971 -8.53 -19.79 13.98
C PHE A 971 -9.34 -20.27 15.19
N HIS A 972 -9.87 -19.35 16.00
CA HIS A 972 -10.63 -19.68 17.21
C HIS A 972 -12.09 -20.05 16.92
N MET A 973 -12.65 -19.49 15.84
CA MET A 973 -13.98 -19.82 15.33
C MET A 973 -13.98 -20.95 14.29
N GLY A 974 -12.79 -21.42 13.89
CA GLY A 974 -12.57 -22.35 12.78
C GLY A 974 -13.31 -23.67 12.96
N GLY A 975 -14.53 -23.71 12.44
CA GLY A 975 -15.41 -24.87 12.52
C GLY A 975 -16.68 -24.66 13.35
N VAL A 976 -17.16 -23.44 13.59
CA VAL A 976 -18.56 -23.21 14.01
C VAL A 976 -19.21 -22.25 13.02
N ALA A 977 -20.37 -22.61 12.48
CA ALA A 977 -21.10 -21.79 11.53
C ALA A 977 -21.99 -20.78 12.26
N GLU A 978 -21.52 -19.54 12.41
CA GLU A 978 -22.39 -18.41 12.78
C GLU A 978 -22.86 -17.70 11.49
N GLY A 979 -24.15 -17.36 11.45
CA GLY A 979 -24.96 -17.06 10.25
C GLY A 979 -24.67 -15.77 9.49
N SER A 980 -23.46 -15.24 9.51
CA SER A 980 -23.01 -14.24 8.54
C SER A 980 -21.58 -14.57 8.14
N ASP A 981 -21.29 -14.52 6.84
CA ASP A 981 -20.02 -14.94 6.26
C ASP A 981 -18.89 -13.96 6.66
N ILE A 982 -18.41 -14.10 7.91
CA ILE A 982 -17.30 -13.37 8.56
C ILE A 982 -16.06 -13.34 7.65
N THR A 983 -15.94 -14.30 6.72
CA THR A 983 -14.81 -14.43 5.81
C THR A 983 -14.69 -13.31 4.78
N GLN A 984 -15.71 -12.47 4.59
CA GLN A 984 -15.70 -11.39 3.59
C GLN A 984 -15.14 -10.05 4.07
N GLY A 985 -14.92 -9.85 5.38
CA GLY A 985 -14.56 -8.56 5.97
C GLY A 985 -13.33 -7.90 5.30
N LEU A 986 -12.19 -8.60 5.26
CA LEU A 986 -10.97 -8.07 4.64
C LEU A 986 -11.15 -7.80 3.13
N THR A 987 -11.81 -8.72 2.42
CA THR A 987 -12.03 -8.57 0.97
C THR A 987 -12.88 -7.34 0.64
N ARG A 988 -13.83 -6.99 1.52
CA ARG A 988 -14.65 -5.80 1.39
C ARG A 988 -13.86 -4.53 1.68
N VAL A 989 -12.99 -4.54 2.69
CA VAL A 989 -12.06 -3.42 2.95
C VAL A 989 -11.15 -3.18 1.74
N GLU A 990 -10.63 -4.25 1.13
CA GLU A 990 -9.83 -4.12 -0.10
C GLU A 990 -10.64 -3.56 -1.29
N GLU A 991 -11.91 -3.98 -1.43
CA GLU A 991 -12.80 -3.50 -2.48
C GLU A 991 -13.04 -1.98 -2.38
N LEU A 992 -13.29 -1.49 -1.15
CA LEU A 992 -13.45 -0.08 -0.83
C LEU A 992 -12.18 0.71 -1.12
N PHE A 993 -11.04 0.31 -0.55
CA PHE A 993 -9.79 1.04 -0.72
C PHE A 993 -9.19 0.96 -2.13
N GLU A 994 -9.53 -0.06 -2.93
CA GLU A 994 -9.18 -0.10 -4.35
C GLU A 994 -10.21 0.58 -5.27
N ALA A 995 -11.28 1.17 -4.70
CA ALA A 995 -12.38 1.80 -5.42
C ALA A 995 -12.92 0.90 -6.56
N ARG A 996 -13.09 -0.39 -6.24
CA ARG A 996 -13.65 -1.40 -7.15
C ARG A 996 -15.17 -1.34 -7.11
N ALA A 997 -15.80 -1.74 -8.21
CA ALA A 997 -17.25 -1.93 -8.22
C ALA A 997 -17.60 -3.10 -7.29
N PRO A 998 -18.61 -2.95 -6.41
CA PRO A 998 -18.97 -4.00 -5.48
C PRO A 998 -19.55 -5.22 -6.18
N LYS A 999 -19.31 -6.41 -5.61
CA LYS A 999 -19.87 -7.67 -6.14
C LYS A 999 -21.41 -7.67 -6.20
N SER A 1000 -22.04 -7.07 -5.18
CA SER A 1000 -23.49 -6.86 -5.13
C SER A 1000 -23.79 -5.36 -4.96
N PRO A 1001 -23.90 -4.60 -6.06
CA PRO A 1001 -24.18 -3.16 -5.99
C PRO A 1001 -25.61 -2.90 -5.52
N ALA A 1002 -25.77 -1.98 -4.58
CA ALA A 1002 -27.06 -1.42 -4.21
C ALA A 1002 -27.51 -0.41 -5.28
N VAL A 1003 -28.81 -0.38 -5.55
CA VAL A 1003 -29.38 0.66 -6.41
C VAL A 1003 -29.57 1.93 -5.57
N ILE A 1004 -29.04 3.05 -6.04
CA ILE A 1004 -29.12 4.37 -5.40
C ILE A 1004 -30.05 5.31 -6.17
N ALA A 1005 -30.72 6.21 -5.47
CA ALA A 1005 -31.60 7.20 -6.08
C ALA A 1005 -30.80 8.30 -6.80
N GLU A 1006 -31.07 8.54 -8.08
CA GLU A 1006 -30.42 9.61 -8.87
C GLU A 1006 -31.02 11.00 -8.63
N ILE A 1007 -32.25 11.06 -8.12
CA ILE A 1007 -33.03 12.27 -7.88
C ILE A 1007 -33.73 12.16 -6.52
N ASP A 1008 -34.16 13.30 -5.98
CA ASP A 1008 -35.06 13.32 -4.82
C ASP A 1008 -36.50 13.03 -5.29
N GLY A 1009 -37.29 12.32 -4.50
CA GLY A 1009 -38.71 12.11 -4.79
C GLY A 1009 -39.33 10.90 -4.09
N SER A 1010 -40.55 10.55 -4.52
CA SER A 1010 -41.33 9.44 -3.98
C SER A 1010 -41.23 8.18 -4.85
N ILE A 1011 -41.13 7.01 -4.18
CA ILE A 1011 -40.95 5.72 -4.84
C ILE A 1011 -42.28 4.96 -5.02
N LYS A 1012 -42.49 4.41 -6.20
CA LYS A 1012 -43.55 3.46 -6.51
C LYS A 1012 -42.97 2.10 -6.89
N ILE A 1013 -43.39 1.05 -6.20
CA ILE A 1013 -42.86 -0.31 -6.36
C ILE A 1013 -43.84 -1.14 -7.20
N ASN A 1014 -43.43 -1.52 -8.40
CA ASN A 1014 -44.20 -2.39 -9.30
C ASN A 1014 -43.53 -3.77 -9.37
N ARG A 1015 -44.21 -4.82 -8.91
CA ARG A 1015 -43.72 -6.21 -9.00
C ARG A 1015 -44.26 -6.87 -10.26
N LYS A 1016 -43.41 -7.13 -11.26
CA LYS A 1016 -43.78 -7.82 -12.51
C LYS A 1016 -43.03 -9.16 -12.59
N GLY A 1017 -43.65 -10.23 -12.11
CA GLY A 1017 -43.10 -11.58 -12.17
C GLY A 1017 -41.74 -11.70 -11.46
N ILE A 1018 -40.67 -11.93 -12.22
CA ILE A 1018 -39.31 -12.17 -11.71
C ILE A 1018 -38.55 -10.85 -11.42
N GLN A 1019 -38.99 -9.70 -11.93
CA GLN A 1019 -38.31 -8.42 -11.71
C GLN A 1019 -39.20 -7.44 -10.91
N THR A 1020 -38.56 -6.72 -9.99
CA THR A 1020 -39.22 -5.60 -9.29
C THR A 1020 -38.76 -4.30 -9.92
N GLU A 1021 -39.69 -3.51 -10.43
CA GLU A 1021 -39.46 -2.16 -10.96
C GLU A 1021 -39.70 -1.14 -9.85
N LEU A 1022 -38.72 -0.27 -9.62
CA LEU A 1022 -38.86 0.91 -8.77
C LEU A 1022 -39.00 2.12 -9.67
N VAL A 1023 -40.13 2.82 -9.60
CA VAL A 1023 -40.35 4.09 -10.29
C VAL A 1023 -40.19 5.21 -9.28
N LEU A 1024 -39.20 6.06 -9.47
CA LEU A 1024 -38.94 7.22 -8.62
C LEU A 1024 -39.44 8.48 -9.32
N THR A 1025 -40.40 9.17 -8.72
CA THR A 1025 -41.01 10.39 -9.27
C THR A 1025 -40.60 11.58 -8.41
N SER A 1026 -40.03 12.63 -9.01
CA SER A 1026 -39.65 13.84 -8.26
C SER A 1026 -40.87 14.59 -7.72
N ASP A 1027 -40.76 15.23 -6.55
CA ASP A 1027 -41.89 15.93 -5.91
C ASP A 1027 -42.30 17.22 -6.65
N GLY A 1028 -41.47 17.68 -7.59
CA GLY A 1028 -41.73 18.82 -8.44
C GLY A 1028 -40.77 18.88 -9.64
N PRO A 1029 -40.83 19.98 -10.42
CA PRO A 1029 -39.91 20.22 -11.52
C PRO A 1029 -38.47 20.42 -11.01
N VAL A 1030 -37.53 19.70 -11.60
CA VAL A 1030 -36.12 19.66 -11.17
C VAL A 1030 -35.33 20.72 -11.93
N GLU A 1031 -34.44 21.43 -11.23
CA GLU A 1031 -33.47 22.32 -11.84
C GLU A 1031 -32.23 21.56 -12.29
N GLN A 1032 -31.87 21.71 -13.55
CA GLN A 1032 -30.66 21.16 -14.13
C GLN A 1032 -29.72 22.30 -14.51
N GLU A 1033 -28.52 22.27 -13.93
CA GLU A 1033 -27.46 23.21 -14.27
C GLU A 1033 -26.64 22.69 -15.46
N TYR A 1034 -26.41 23.57 -16.42
CA TYR A 1034 -25.57 23.34 -17.59
C TYR A 1034 -24.42 24.34 -17.55
N ALA A 1035 -23.19 23.85 -17.47
CA ALA A 1035 -22.01 24.69 -17.58
C ALA A 1035 -21.88 25.27 -19.00
N VAL A 1036 -21.53 26.55 -19.09
CA VAL A 1036 -21.32 27.27 -20.36
C VAL A 1036 -19.89 27.84 -20.36
N GLU A 1037 -19.16 27.68 -21.46
CA GLU A 1037 -17.77 28.15 -21.52
C GLU A 1037 -17.71 29.67 -21.80
N PRO A 1038 -16.69 30.39 -21.27
CA PRO A 1038 -16.50 31.81 -21.56
C PRO A 1038 -16.23 32.05 -23.06
N GLY A 1039 -17.23 32.58 -23.78
CA GLY A 1039 -17.18 32.81 -25.23
C GLY A 1039 -18.20 32.02 -26.06
N ASP A 1040 -18.99 31.16 -25.42
CA ASP A 1040 -20.14 30.50 -26.05
C ASP A 1040 -21.28 31.48 -26.30
N GLU A 1041 -21.91 31.38 -27.47
CA GLU A 1041 -23.12 32.13 -27.80
C GLU A 1041 -24.32 31.45 -27.15
N ILE A 1042 -24.84 32.08 -26.10
CA ILE A 1042 -26.05 31.61 -25.41
C ILE A 1042 -27.25 31.84 -26.34
N LEU A 1043 -27.93 30.76 -26.73
CA LEU A 1043 -29.05 30.78 -27.68
C LEU A 1043 -30.40 30.98 -26.99
N VAL A 1044 -30.43 30.94 -25.66
CA VAL A 1044 -31.64 30.96 -24.84
C VAL A 1044 -31.62 32.12 -23.86
N LYS A 1045 -32.76 32.78 -23.67
CA LYS A 1045 -32.94 33.86 -22.71
C LYS A 1045 -33.61 33.34 -21.44
N GLU A 1046 -33.45 34.09 -20.36
CA GLU A 1046 -34.15 33.84 -19.11
C GLU A 1046 -35.68 33.83 -19.38
N GLY A 1047 -36.34 32.73 -19.04
CA GLY A 1047 -37.76 32.51 -19.29
C GLY A 1047 -38.10 31.65 -20.52
N ASP A 1048 -37.15 31.32 -21.39
CA ASP A 1048 -37.40 30.53 -22.61
C ASP A 1048 -37.76 29.07 -22.30
N ARG A 1049 -38.69 28.51 -23.09
CA ARG A 1049 -39.03 27.08 -23.04
C ARG A 1049 -38.13 26.28 -23.98
N VAL A 1050 -37.33 25.38 -23.42
CA VAL A 1050 -36.44 24.47 -24.14
C VAL A 1050 -37.01 23.06 -24.16
N LYS A 1051 -37.00 22.45 -25.34
CA LYS A 1051 -37.36 21.03 -25.51
C LYS A 1051 -36.16 20.14 -25.18
N ALA A 1052 -36.40 18.88 -24.82
CA ALA A 1052 -35.38 17.86 -24.69
C ALA A 1052 -34.54 17.79 -25.98
N LYS A 1053 -33.21 17.77 -25.83
CA LYS A 1053 -32.18 17.94 -26.87
C LYS A 1053 -32.16 19.30 -27.59
N GLY A 1054 -32.94 20.28 -27.13
CA GLY A 1054 -32.93 21.65 -27.61
C GLY A 1054 -31.61 22.36 -27.29
N MET A 1055 -31.19 23.28 -28.15
CA MET A 1055 -29.89 23.94 -28.03
C MET A 1055 -29.95 25.08 -27.01
N LEU A 1056 -29.11 25.03 -25.98
CA LEU A 1056 -29.00 26.02 -24.91
C LEU A 1056 -27.90 27.06 -25.21
N ALA A 1057 -26.71 26.58 -25.56
CA ALA A 1057 -25.59 27.42 -25.94
C ALA A 1057 -24.83 26.77 -27.10
N LYS A 1058 -24.25 27.60 -27.95
CA LYS A 1058 -23.45 27.18 -29.09
C LYS A 1058 -22.09 27.84 -29.00
N SER A 1059 -21.04 27.04 -28.96
CA SER A 1059 -19.71 27.60 -28.95
C SER A 1059 -19.38 28.29 -30.27
N ARG A 1060 -18.79 29.51 -30.21
CA ARG A 1060 -18.30 30.22 -31.41
C ARG A 1060 -17.04 29.57 -32.01
N GLN A 1061 -16.27 28.85 -31.19
CA GLN A 1061 -15.00 28.25 -31.58
C GLN A 1061 -15.06 26.72 -31.74
N MET A 1062 -15.98 26.02 -31.05
CA MET A 1062 -16.19 24.58 -31.19
C MET A 1062 -17.58 24.25 -31.75
N LYS A 1063 -17.73 23.13 -32.49
CA LYS A 1063 -19.05 22.58 -32.86
C LYS A 1063 -19.78 21.92 -31.68
N ASN A 1064 -19.43 22.26 -30.44
CA ASN A 1064 -20.12 21.77 -29.26
C ASN A 1064 -21.38 22.60 -29.03
N ILE A 1065 -22.48 21.87 -28.85
CA ILE A 1065 -23.80 22.41 -28.60
C ILE A 1065 -24.23 21.89 -27.23
N THR A 1066 -24.35 22.78 -26.27
CA THR A 1066 -24.93 22.45 -24.96
C THR A 1066 -26.42 22.24 -25.18
N ARG A 1067 -26.90 21.02 -24.96
CA ARG A 1067 -28.30 20.65 -25.20
C ARG A 1067 -29.02 20.41 -23.89
N ALA A 1068 -30.27 20.87 -23.81
CA ALA A 1068 -31.15 20.54 -22.70
C ALA A 1068 -31.39 19.03 -22.66
N SER A 1069 -31.26 18.40 -21.50
CA SER A 1069 -31.50 16.97 -21.31
C SER A 1069 -32.99 16.65 -21.34
N GLU A 1070 -33.80 17.55 -20.78
CA GLU A 1070 -35.25 17.40 -20.64
C GLU A 1070 -36.00 18.67 -21.10
N ASN A 1071 -37.33 18.57 -21.22
CA ASN A 1071 -38.19 19.72 -21.47
C ASN A 1071 -38.23 20.64 -20.23
N GLY A 1072 -37.87 21.91 -20.39
CA GLY A 1072 -37.81 22.84 -19.26
C GLY A 1072 -37.93 24.31 -19.64
N LYS A 1073 -37.98 25.16 -18.63
CA LYS A 1073 -37.94 26.62 -18.73
C LYS A 1073 -36.59 27.09 -18.17
N VAL A 1074 -35.90 27.94 -18.92
CA VAL A 1074 -34.64 28.55 -18.48
C VAL A 1074 -34.95 29.55 -17.37
N ILE A 1075 -34.30 29.42 -16.21
CA ILE A 1075 -34.52 30.28 -15.03
C ILE A 1075 -33.38 31.24 -14.80
N GLU A 1076 -32.15 30.80 -15.00
CA GLU A 1076 -30.99 31.63 -14.70
C GLU A 1076 -29.97 31.45 -15.84
N VAL A 1077 -29.51 32.56 -16.40
CA VAL A 1077 -28.48 32.59 -17.44
C VAL A 1077 -27.34 33.48 -16.93
N LYS A 1078 -26.24 32.86 -16.47
CA LYS A 1078 -24.98 33.55 -16.14
C LYS A 1078 -23.94 33.28 -17.21
N GLU A 1079 -22.88 34.09 -17.22
CA GLU A 1079 -21.74 33.93 -18.16
C GLU A 1079 -21.12 32.53 -18.15
N HIS A 1080 -21.28 31.74 -17.07
CA HIS A 1080 -20.70 30.40 -16.93
C HIS A 1080 -21.72 29.27 -16.67
N LYS A 1081 -23.02 29.57 -16.55
CA LYS A 1081 -24.03 28.54 -16.29
C LYS A 1081 -25.43 28.92 -16.80
N ILE A 1082 -26.15 27.93 -17.31
CA ILE A 1082 -27.57 28.00 -17.65
C ILE A 1082 -28.32 27.03 -16.74
N VAL A 1083 -29.32 27.52 -16.01
CA VAL A 1083 -30.19 26.69 -15.16
C VAL A 1083 -31.53 26.51 -15.86
N VAL A 1084 -31.90 25.25 -16.12
CA VAL A 1084 -33.18 24.88 -16.75
C VAL A 1084 -34.03 24.12 -15.74
N ARG A 1085 -35.21 24.64 -15.42
CA ARG A 1085 -36.20 23.94 -14.57
C ARG A 1085 -37.16 23.13 -15.45
N THR A 1086 -37.35 21.84 -15.18
CA THR A 1086 -38.25 21.02 -16.00
C THR A 1086 -39.71 21.49 -15.92
N VAL A 1087 -40.55 21.12 -16.90
CA VAL A 1087 -41.99 21.51 -16.89
C VAL A 1087 -42.83 20.53 -16.07
N ALA A 1088 -42.37 19.28 -15.92
CA ALA A 1088 -43.05 18.21 -15.21
C ALA A 1088 -42.10 17.49 -14.24
N PRO A 1089 -42.63 16.75 -13.25
CA PRO A 1089 -41.88 15.77 -12.47
C PRO A 1089 -41.12 14.80 -13.37
N ILE A 1090 -39.88 14.47 -12.99
CA ILE A 1090 -39.06 13.50 -13.71
C ILE A 1090 -39.32 12.13 -13.09
N GLU A 1091 -39.59 11.13 -13.94
CA GLU A 1091 -39.68 9.73 -13.53
C GLU A 1091 -38.42 8.96 -13.93
N ARG A 1092 -37.83 8.23 -12.98
CA ARG A 1092 -36.70 7.32 -13.20
C ARG A 1092 -37.10 5.90 -12.84
N ILE A 1093 -36.89 4.96 -13.76
CA ILE A 1093 -37.23 3.55 -13.59
C ILE A 1093 -35.96 2.76 -13.31
N TYR A 1094 -35.96 1.98 -12.22
CA TYR A 1094 -34.88 1.09 -11.83
C TYR A 1094 -35.37 -0.36 -11.80
N HIS A 1095 -34.57 -1.27 -12.37
CA HIS A 1095 -34.87 -2.69 -12.38
C HIS A 1095 -34.08 -3.41 -11.28
N VAL A 1096 -34.79 -4.07 -10.36
CA VAL A 1096 -34.22 -4.87 -9.26
C VAL A 1096 -34.40 -6.35 -9.56
N ALA A 1097 -33.28 -7.10 -9.56
CA ALA A 1097 -33.25 -8.54 -9.77
C ALA A 1097 -33.90 -9.33 -8.62
N PHE A 1098 -34.45 -10.51 -8.94
CA PHE A 1098 -35.03 -11.45 -7.98
C PHE A 1098 -34.01 -11.83 -6.90
N GLY A 1099 -34.37 -11.71 -5.61
CA GLY A 1099 -33.52 -12.07 -4.47
C GLY A 1099 -32.86 -10.89 -3.73
N LYS A 1100 -32.92 -9.64 -4.25
CA LYS A 1100 -32.48 -8.46 -3.49
C LYS A 1100 -33.63 -7.92 -2.63
N SER A 1101 -33.39 -7.78 -1.33
CA SER A 1101 -34.34 -7.14 -0.42
C SER A 1101 -34.39 -5.62 -0.64
N LEU A 1102 -35.60 -5.05 -0.62
CA LEU A 1102 -35.83 -3.62 -0.72
C LEU A 1102 -35.71 -2.98 0.67
N LYS A 1103 -35.04 -1.82 0.76
CA LYS A 1103 -34.98 -1.01 1.99
C LYS A 1103 -36.12 0.01 2.09
N VAL A 1104 -36.72 0.34 0.95
CA VAL A 1104 -37.78 1.36 0.83
C VAL A 1104 -39.15 0.72 0.73
N LYS A 1105 -40.17 1.39 1.28
CA LYS A 1105 -41.58 0.98 1.16
C LYS A 1105 -42.24 1.75 0.01
N ASN A 1106 -43.36 1.24 -0.48
CA ASN A 1106 -44.15 1.93 -1.50
C ASN A 1106 -44.63 3.28 -0.95
N GLY A 1107 -44.40 4.37 -1.68
CA GLY A 1107 -44.71 5.74 -1.25
C GLY A 1107 -43.68 6.39 -0.31
N SER A 1108 -42.51 5.78 -0.08
CA SER A 1108 -41.45 6.41 0.72
C SER A 1108 -40.77 7.52 -0.07
N GLU A 1109 -40.50 8.65 0.58
CA GLU A 1109 -39.61 9.69 0.07
C GLU A 1109 -38.15 9.22 0.17
N VAL A 1110 -37.39 9.43 -0.89
CA VAL A 1110 -35.96 9.13 -0.96
C VAL A 1110 -35.17 10.34 -1.40
N LYS A 1111 -34.00 10.52 -0.78
CA LYS A 1111 -33.04 11.55 -1.17
C LYS A 1111 -32.06 11.03 -2.21
N LYS A 1112 -31.51 11.94 -3.02
CA LYS A 1112 -30.45 11.68 -3.98
C LYS A 1112 -29.26 11.03 -3.29
N GLY A 1113 -28.82 9.89 -3.83
CA GLY A 1113 -27.74 9.06 -3.27
C GLY A 1113 -28.20 8.04 -2.22
N GLN A 1114 -29.46 8.04 -1.78
CA GLN A 1114 -29.98 7.07 -0.81
C GLN A 1114 -30.10 5.66 -1.42
N THR A 1115 -29.74 4.63 -0.66
CA THR A 1115 -29.86 3.23 -1.09
C THR A 1115 -31.30 2.73 -1.05
N MET A 1116 -31.78 2.17 -2.16
CA MET A 1116 -33.13 1.62 -2.29
C MET A 1116 -33.18 0.10 -2.09
N THR A 1117 -32.07 -0.60 -2.37
CA THR A 1117 -31.94 -2.06 -2.19
C THR A 1117 -30.88 -2.41 -1.14
N SER A 1118 -30.90 -3.63 -0.64
CA SER A 1118 -29.75 -4.20 0.07
C SER A 1118 -28.56 -4.37 -0.87
N GLY A 1119 -27.36 -4.33 -0.29
CA GLY A 1119 -26.09 -4.36 -1.01
C GLY A 1119 -25.20 -3.16 -0.67
N HIS A 1120 -24.11 -3.04 -1.41
CA HIS A 1120 -23.08 -2.02 -1.18
C HIS A 1120 -23.12 -0.92 -2.24
N ILE A 1121 -22.84 0.33 -1.85
CA ILE A 1121 -22.85 1.46 -2.77
C ILE A 1121 -21.60 1.44 -3.66
N ASN A 1122 -21.77 1.73 -4.94
CA ASN A 1122 -20.66 2.01 -5.84
C ASN A 1122 -20.17 3.45 -5.63
N LEU A 1123 -18.92 3.59 -5.20
CA LEU A 1123 -18.33 4.88 -4.85
C LEU A 1123 -18.26 5.88 -6.02
N ARG A 1124 -18.14 5.39 -7.27
CA ARG A 1124 -18.10 6.27 -8.45
C ARG A 1124 -19.46 6.90 -8.73
N ASP A 1125 -20.50 6.09 -8.66
CA ASP A 1125 -21.87 6.55 -8.88
C ASP A 1125 -22.26 7.52 -7.76
N LEU A 1126 -21.85 7.24 -6.52
CA LEU A 1126 -22.03 8.15 -5.39
C LEU A 1126 -21.31 9.50 -5.60
N LEU A 1127 -20.06 9.49 -6.08
CA LEU A 1127 -19.30 10.73 -6.35
C LEU A 1127 -19.93 11.57 -7.47
N HIS A 1128 -20.54 10.93 -8.47
CA HIS A 1128 -21.23 11.66 -9.54
C HIS A 1128 -22.58 12.24 -9.10
N LEU A 1129 -23.27 11.59 -8.17
CA LEU A 1129 -24.61 12.00 -7.73
C LEU A 1129 -24.61 12.94 -6.53
N THR A 1130 -23.65 12.80 -5.61
CA THR A 1130 -23.59 13.52 -4.33
C THR A 1130 -22.32 14.37 -4.22
N ASP A 1131 -21.97 14.79 -3.01
CA ASP A 1131 -20.79 15.58 -2.67
C ASP A 1131 -19.62 14.72 -2.18
N LEU A 1132 -18.43 15.34 -2.16
CA LEU A 1132 -17.17 14.73 -1.72
C LEU A 1132 -17.22 14.24 -0.26
N GLN A 1133 -17.87 14.99 0.63
CA GLN A 1133 -17.93 14.66 2.05
C GLN A 1133 -18.78 13.40 2.26
N THR A 1134 -19.89 13.27 1.52
CA THR A 1134 -20.75 12.08 1.57
C THR A 1134 -20.02 10.81 1.12
N VAL A 1135 -19.22 10.88 0.05
CA VAL A 1135 -18.41 9.73 -0.41
C VAL A 1135 -17.38 9.33 0.65
N MET A 1136 -16.64 10.28 1.22
CA MET A 1136 -15.63 9.97 2.24
C MET A 1136 -16.25 9.44 3.53
N ARG A 1137 -17.37 10.03 3.99
CA ARG A 1137 -18.11 9.52 5.15
C ARG A 1137 -18.59 8.10 4.93
N TYR A 1138 -19.10 7.77 3.73
CA TYR A 1138 -19.51 6.40 3.41
C TYR A 1138 -18.33 5.41 3.48
N ILE A 1139 -17.15 5.79 2.97
CA ILE A 1139 -15.94 4.95 3.09
C ILE A 1139 -15.58 4.73 4.56
N VAL A 1140 -15.56 5.79 5.37
CA VAL A 1140 -15.26 5.70 6.81
C VAL A 1140 -16.28 4.80 7.51
N SER A 1141 -17.58 5.04 7.33
CA SER A 1141 -18.65 4.29 8.00
C SER A 1141 -18.64 2.80 7.65
N GLU A 1142 -18.43 2.44 6.38
CA GLU A 1142 -18.39 1.03 5.97
C GLU A 1142 -17.16 0.31 6.49
N VAL A 1143 -15.99 0.95 6.45
CA VAL A 1143 -14.76 0.35 6.99
C VAL A 1143 -14.90 0.16 8.49
N GLN A 1144 -15.40 1.16 9.21
CA GLN A 1144 -15.63 1.06 10.66
C GLN A 1144 -16.60 -0.05 11.00
N ALA A 1145 -17.75 -0.14 10.31
CA ALA A 1145 -18.73 -1.20 10.53
C ALA A 1145 -18.11 -2.61 10.41
N ILE A 1146 -17.17 -2.80 9.47
CA ILE A 1146 -16.47 -4.09 9.31
C ILE A 1146 -15.55 -4.38 10.50
N TYR A 1147 -14.73 -3.43 10.94
CA TYR A 1147 -13.83 -3.62 12.08
C TYR A 1147 -14.60 -3.76 13.40
N ALA A 1148 -15.64 -2.96 13.58
CA ALA A 1148 -16.58 -2.99 14.70
C ALA A 1148 -17.29 -4.34 14.84
N SER A 1149 -17.81 -4.90 13.74
CA SER A 1149 -18.45 -6.23 13.73
C SER A 1149 -17.53 -7.35 14.24
N GLN A 1150 -16.21 -7.07 14.26
CA GLN A 1150 -15.16 -7.98 14.68
C GLN A 1150 -14.54 -7.54 16.02
N GLY A 1151 -15.16 -6.60 16.73
CA GLY A 1151 -14.70 -6.09 18.03
C GLY A 1151 -13.28 -5.51 18.00
N GLN A 1152 -12.93 -4.81 16.91
CA GLN A 1152 -11.69 -4.04 16.77
C GLN A 1152 -12.05 -2.56 16.64
N ASN A 1153 -11.50 -1.73 17.52
CA ASN A 1153 -11.71 -0.28 17.50
C ASN A 1153 -10.60 0.41 16.71
N ILE A 1154 -10.96 1.29 15.79
CA ILE A 1154 -10.03 2.10 15.00
C ILE A 1154 -10.57 3.53 15.02
N ASN A 1155 -9.73 4.54 15.28
CA ASN A 1155 -10.21 5.91 15.22
C ASN A 1155 -10.45 6.37 13.76
N ASP A 1156 -11.56 7.07 13.52
CA ASP A 1156 -11.98 7.61 12.22
C ASP A 1156 -10.88 8.39 11.50
N LYS A 1157 -10.03 9.13 12.24
CA LYS A 1157 -8.98 9.97 11.64
C LYS A 1157 -8.01 9.18 10.75
N HIS A 1158 -7.77 7.91 11.08
CA HIS A 1158 -6.88 7.06 10.29
C HIS A 1158 -7.51 6.69 8.96
N VAL A 1159 -8.81 6.40 8.94
CA VAL A 1159 -9.55 6.08 7.71
C VAL A 1159 -9.80 7.33 6.86
N GLU A 1160 -10.02 8.49 7.49
CA GLU A 1160 -10.12 9.80 6.82
C GLU A 1160 -8.86 10.12 5.99
N ILE A 1161 -7.66 9.86 6.52
CA ILE A 1161 -6.40 10.06 5.78
C ILE A 1161 -6.39 9.23 4.49
N ILE A 1162 -6.80 7.96 4.57
CA ILE A 1162 -6.83 7.06 3.43
C ILE A 1162 -7.89 7.53 2.40
N ALA A 1163 -9.09 7.89 2.87
CA ALA A 1163 -10.18 8.36 2.02
C ALA A 1163 -9.83 9.67 1.30
N ARG A 1164 -9.20 10.63 2.00
CA ARG A 1164 -8.67 11.88 1.39
C ARG A 1164 -7.66 11.56 0.29
N GLN A 1165 -6.76 10.62 0.55
CA GLN A 1165 -5.73 10.26 -0.40
C GLN A 1165 -6.29 9.61 -1.68
N MET A 1166 -7.39 8.85 -1.58
CA MET A 1166 -8.09 8.27 -2.74
C MET A 1166 -8.71 9.33 -3.69
N LEU A 1167 -9.04 10.52 -3.17
CA LEU A 1167 -9.68 11.64 -3.88
C LEU A 1167 -8.72 12.83 -4.12
N SER A 1168 -7.43 12.65 -3.85
CA SER A 1168 -6.40 13.69 -3.92
C SER A 1168 -6.00 14.10 -5.34
N LYS A 1169 -6.29 13.25 -6.35
CA LYS A 1169 -5.81 13.42 -7.72
C LYS A 1169 -6.91 13.89 -8.67
N GLY A 1170 -6.56 14.83 -9.55
CA GLY A 1170 -7.41 15.36 -10.61
C GLY A 1170 -6.78 15.14 -11.98
N ARG A 1171 -7.60 14.92 -13.00
CA ARG A 1171 -7.18 14.91 -14.40
C ARG A 1171 -7.44 16.28 -15.02
N ILE A 1172 -6.44 16.85 -15.66
CA ILE A 1172 -6.57 18.12 -16.37
C ILE A 1172 -7.35 17.89 -17.66
N VAL A 1173 -8.42 18.65 -17.85
CA VAL A 1173 -9.25 18.66 -19.08
C VAL A 1173 -8.73 19.75 -20.01
N ASP A 1174 -8.57 20.96 -19.48
CA ASP A 1174 -7.98 22.11 -20.17
C ASP A 1174 -6.86 22.70 -19.30
N SER A 1175 -5.69 22.90 -19.90
CA SER A 1175 -4.51 23.45 -19.25
C SER A 1175 -4.60 24.96 -19.02
N GLY A 1176 -5.52 25.68 -19.68
CA GLY A 1176 -5.55 27.14 -19.64
C GLY A 1176 -4.20 27.72 -20.04
N ASP A 1177 -3.75 28.76 -19.31
CA ASP A 1177 -2.41 29.37 -19.51
C ASP A 1177 -1.32 28.78 -18.59
N SER A 1178 -1.56 27.58 -18.05
CA SER A 1178 -0.62 26.90 -17.14
C SER A 1178 0.43 26.06 -17.88
N ASN A 1179 1.43 25.59 -17.13
CA ASN A 1179 2.48 24.71 -17.64
C ASN A 1179 2.11 23.21 -17.66
N PHE A 1180 0.86 22.87 -17.30
CA PHE A 1180 0.39 21.50 -17.25
C PHE A 1180 -0.11 21.02 -18.62
N LEU A 1181 -0.08 19.70 -18.83
CA LEU A 1181 -0.53 19.11 -20.09
C LEU A 1181 -1.97 18.57 -19.98
N PRO A 1182 -2.80 18.70 -21.03
CA PRO A 1182 -4.10 18.05 -21.09
C PRO A 1182 -4.00 16.53 -20.85
N GLY A 1183 -4.85 16.00 -19.97
CA GLY A 1183 -4.85 14.59 -19.55
C GLY A 1183 -3.79 14.20 -18.52
N GLU A 1184 -2.98 15.13 -18.03
CA GLU A 1184 -2.07 14.91 -16.90
C GLU A 1184 -2.87 14.69 -15.61
N ILE A 1185 -2.34 13.83 -14.72
CA ILE A 1185 -2.94 13.52 -13.42
C ILE A 1185 -2.05 14.15 -12.36
N VAL A 1186 -2.59 15.11 -11.63
CA VAL A 1186 -1.85 15.94 -10.65
C VAL A 1186 -2.61 16.00 -9.33
N ASN A 1187 -1.96 16.49 -8.27
CA ASN A 1187 -2.62 16.76 -7.01
C ASN A 1187 -3.57 17.96 -7.17
N ILE A 1188 -4.79 17.84 -6.67
CA ILE A 1188 -5.82 18.87 -6.82
C ILE A 1188 -5.46 20.14 -6.06
N LEU A 1189 -4.87 20.03 -4.87
CA LEU A 1189 -4.48 21.21 -4.09
C LEU A 1189 -3.41 22.03 -4.82
N THR A 1190 -2.50 21.38 -5.53
CA THR A 1190 -1.51 22.05 -6.39
C THR A 1190 -2.18 22.77 -7.55
N VAL A 1191 -3.22 22.18 -8.16
CA VAL A 1191 -4.00 22.83 -9.23
C VAL A 1191 -4.80 24.01 -8.70
N GLU A 1192 -5.43 23.87 -7.53
CA GLU A 1192 -6.20 24.94 -6.89
C GLU A 1192 -5.31 26.13 -6.52
N HIS A 1193 -4.11 25.87 -6.00
CA HIS A 1193 -3.12 26.91 -5.73
C HIS A 1193 -2.61 27.60 -7.01
N GLU A 1194 -2.33 26.82 -8.06
CA GLU A 1194 -1.93 27.38 -9.36
C GLU A 1194 -3.08 28.19 -10.00
N ASN A 1195 -4.33 27.75 -9.85
CA ASN A 1195 -5.50 28.48 -10.30
C ASN A 1195 -5.66 29.81 -9.55
N LYS A 1196 -5.50 29.83 -8.23
CA LYS A 1196 -5.47 31.08 -7.44
C LYS A 1196 -4.41 32.04 -8.02
N ARG A 1197 -3.20 31.54 -8.27
CA ARG A 1197 -2.09 32.33 -8.87
C ARG A 1197 -2.37 32.82 -10.28
N LEU A 1198 -3.06 32.03 -11.11
CA LEU A 1198 -3.43 32.42 -12.48
C LEU A 1198 -4.52 33.49 -12.47
N VAL A 1199 -5.52 33.35 -11.60
CA VAL A 1199 -6.59 34.33 -11.40
C VAL A 1199 -6.01 35.66 -10.90
N ASP A 1200 -5.10 35.64 -9.92
CA ASP A 1200 -4.39 36.83 -9.43
C ASP A 1200 -3.61 37.55 -10.54
N LYS A 1201 -3.18 36.80 -11.57
CA LYS A 1201 -2.48 37.33 -12.75
C LYS A 1201 -3.41 37.59 -13.95
N ASN A 1202 -4.73 37.54 -13.77
CA ASN A 1202 -5.75 37.68 -14.84
C ASN A 1202 -5.54 36.74 -16.03
N LYS A 1203 -5.10 35.51 -15.79
CA LYS A 1203 -4.92 34.45 -16.79
C LYS A 1203 -6.03 33.41 -16.74
N ARG A 1204 -6.18 32.61 -17.79
CA ARG A 1204 -7.20 31.55 -17.85
C ARG A 1204 -6.86 30.42 -16.86
N PRO A 1205 -7.79 30.05 -15.95
CA PRO A 1205 -7.57 28.97 -15.00
C PRO A 1205 -7.62 27.60 -15.67
N ILE A 1206 -7.08 26.60 -14.98
CA ILE A 1206 -7.05 25.19 -15.36
C ILE A 1206 -8.41 24.56 -15.05
N LEU A 1207 -8.98 23.83 -16.02
CA LEU A 1207 -10.16 23.00 -15.82
C LEU A 1207 -9.75 21.54 -15.55
N TYR A 1208 -10.25 20.95 -14.46
CA TYR A 1208 -9.90 19.59 -14.07
C TYR A 1208 -11.13 18.76 -13.64
N GLU A 1209 -11.04 17.44 -13.86
CA GLU A 1209 -11.99 16.42 -13.41
C GLU A 1209 -11.39 15.70 -12.18
N ARG A 1210 -12.07 15.75 -11.03
CA ARG A 1210 -11.63 15.03 -9.82
C ARG A 1210 -11.81 13.52 -10.01
N LEU A 1211 -10.77 12.74 -9.68
CA LEU A 1211 -10.77 11.29 -9.87
C LEU A 1211 -10.85 10.56 -8.52
N LEU A 1212 -11.68 9.52 -8.47
CA LEU A 1212 -11.61 8.49 -7.43
C LEU A 1212 -10.66 7.38 -7.85
N LEU A 1213 -9.51 7.28 -7.17
CA LEU A 1213 -8.49 6.28 -7.44
C LEU A 1213 -8.32 5.32 -6.25
N GLY A 1214 -8.20 4.03 -6.55
CA GLY A 1214 -7.78 3.05 -5.55
C GLY A 1214 -6.33 3.25 -5.11
N LEU A 1215 -5.97 2.79 -3.92
CA LEU A 1215 -4.64 2.99 -3.31
C LEU A 1215 -3.47 2.55 -4.21
N THR A 1216 -3.62 1.44 -4.93
CA THR A 1216 -2.58 0.97 -5.86
C THR A 1216 -2.33 1.99 -6.98
N ARG A 1217 -3.37 2.65 -7.48
CA ARG A 1217 -3.23 3.68 -8.52
C ARG A 1217 -2.69 4.98 -7.94
N VAL A 1218 -3.13 5.38 -6.75
CA VAL A 1218 -2.61 6.60 -6.09
C VAL A 1218 -1.10 6.47 -5.86
N SER A 1219 -0.64 5.32 -5.37
CA SER A 1219 0.79 5.03 -5.14
C SER A 1219 1.65 5.01 -6.41
N LEU A 1220 1.03 4.85 -7.60
CA LEU A 1220 1.73 4.89 -8.89
C LEU A 1220 1.80 6.31 -9.48
N TYR A 1221 0.90 7.20 -9.07
CA TYR A 1221 0.85 8.61 -9.46
C TYR A 1221 1.40 9.54 -8.37
N THR A 1222 2.35 9.05 -7.58
CA THR A 1222 3.13 9.88 -6.66
C THR A 1222 4.02 10.84 -7.44
N ASP A 1223 4.38 11.96 -6.81
CA ASP A 1223 5.21 12.96 -7.46
C ASP A 1223 6.64 12.44 -7.66
N SER A 1224 7.16 11.67 -6.68
CA SER A 1224 8.40 10.90 -6.84
C SER A 1224 8.21 9.70 -7.76
N TRP A 1225 9.05 9.60 -8.80
CA TRP A 1225 9.13 8.39 -9.62
C TRP A 1225 9.93 7.27 -8.93
N LEU A 1226 10.87 7.62 -8.03
CA LEU A 1226 11.70 6.64 -7.32
C LEU A 1226 10.86 5.83 -6.33
N SER A 1227 9.94 6.50 -5.60
CA SER A 1227 8.99 5.84 -4.71
C SER A 1227 8.03 4.94 -5.48
N ALA A 1228 7.40 5.44 -6.56
CA ALA A 1228 6.51 4.65 -7.41
C ALA A 1228 7.21 3.42 -8.02
N ALA A 1229 8.44 3.57 -8.52
CA ALA A 1229 9.20 2.50 -9.15
C ALA A 1229 9.54 1.35 -8.17
N SER A 1230 9.73 1.68 -6.89
CA SER A 1230 10.01 0.70 -5.83
C SER A 1230 8.79 -0.13 -5.40
N PHE A 1231 7.57 0.35 -5.70
CA PHE A 1231 6.33 -0.29 -5.29
C PHE A 1231 5.92 -1.43 -6.24
N GLN A 1232 5.42 -1.06 -7.43
CA GLN A 1232 4.90 -1.94 -8.48
C GLN A 1232 5.13 -1.33 -9.87
N GLU A 1233 4.99 -2.15 -10.91
CA GLU A 1233 5.09 -1.71 -12.30
C GLU A 1233 6.35 -0.88 -12.62
N THR A 1234 7.49 -1.25 -12.01
CA THR A 1234 8.76 -0.50 -12.08
C THR A 1234 9.14 -0.04 -13.48
N ILE A 1235 8.96 -0.88 -14.51
CA ILE A 1235 9.25 -0.47 -15.91
C ILE A 1235 8.30 0.63 -16.39
N ARG A 1236 6.99 0.52 -16.13
CA ARG A 1236 6.02 1.52 -16.60
C ARG A 1236 6.35 2.89 -16.02
N VAL A 1237 6.69 2.94 -14.73
CA VAL A 1237 7.09 4.16 -14.03
C VAL A 1237 8.39 4.72 -14.59
N LEU A 1238 9.43 3.89 -14.76
CA LEU A 1238 10.72 4.32 -15.31
C LEU A 1238 10.61 4.81 -16.76
N VAL A 1239 9.74 4.22 -17.57
CA VAL A 1239 9.48 4.66 -18.95
C VAL A 1239 8.78 6.01 -18.96
N GLU A 1240 7.76 6.23 -18.12
CA GLU A 1240 7.07 7.53 -18.06
C GLU A 1240 7.99 8.63 -17.54
N ALA A 1241 8.76 8.35 -16.48
CA ALA A 1241 9.72 9.28 -15.91
C ALA A 1241 10.85 9.62 -16.88
N SER A 1242 11.39 8.64 -17.64
CA SER A 1242 12.45 8.90 -18.62
C SER A 1242 11.96 9.74 -19.81
N THR A 1243 10.72 9.53 -20.29
CA THR A 1243 10.17 10.34 -21.40
C THR A 1243 9.82 11.78 -21.02
N THR A 1244 9.63 12.06 -19.73
CA THR A 1244 9.26 13.39 -19.22
C THR A 1244 10.44 14.14 -18.61
N ARG A 1245 11.63 13.52 -18.56
CA ARG A 1245 12.79 13.98 -17.79
C ARG A 1245 12.41 14.35 -16.35
N LYS A 1246 11.61 13.49 -15.70
CA LYS A 1246 10.99 13.82 -14.40
C LYS A 1246 12.07 14.07 -13.34
N ILE A 1247 11.96 15.21 -12.67
CA ILE A 1247 12.82 15.60 -11.54
C ILE A 1247 12.12 15.15 -10.25
N ASP A 1248 12.86 14.44 -9.41
CA ASP A 1248 12.44 14.01 -8.09
C ASP A 1248 13.18 14.84 -7.03
N ASN A 1249 12.43 15.64 -6.28
CA ASN A 1249 12.97 16.58 -5.28
C ASN A 1249 13.22 15.93 -3.91
N LEU A 1250 13.08 14.60 -3.78
CA LEU A 1250 13.44 13.86 -2.56
C LEU A 1250 12.75 14.39 -1.29
N GLN A 1251 11.50 14.87 -1.43
CA GLN A 1251 10.71 15.39 -0.31
C GLN A 1251 9.93 14.31 0.44
N GLY A 1252 9.85 13.09 -0.09
CA GLY A 1252 9.18 11.96 0.55
C GLY A 1252 10.09 11.15 1.48
N LEU A 1253 9.51 10.18 2.18
CA LEU A 1253 10.26 9.33 3.11
C LEU A 1253 11.07 8.25 2.38
N LYS A 1254 10.49 7.64 1.37
CA LYS A 1254 11.01 6.40 0.77
C LYS A 1254 12.22 6.64 -0.12
N GLU A 1255 12.26 7.77 -0.81
CA GLU A 1255 13.36 8.21 -1.66
C GLU A 1255 14.61 8.41 -0.81
N ASN A 1256 14.46 9.11 0.31
CA ASN A 1256 15.55 9.34 1.25
C ASN A 1256 16.08 8.03 1.86
N VAL A 1257 15.20 7.08 2.20
CA VAL A 1257 15.61 5.74 2.67
C VAL A 1257 16.40 4.96 1.61
N ILE A 1258 15.96 5.02 0.34
CA ILE A 1258 16.62 4.34 -0.78
C ILE A 1258 18.03 4.90 -1.01
N ILE A 1259 18.16 6.22 -0.97
CA ILE A 1259 19.43 6.94 -1.20
C ILE A 1259 20.35 6.85 0.03
N GLY A 1260 19.79 6.75 1.24
CA GLY A 1260 20.53 6.79 2.49
C GLY A 1260 20.64 8.17 3.13
N LYS A 1261 19.69 9.08 2.83
CA LYS A 1261 19.55 10.39 3.48
C LYS A 1261 18.59 10.32 4.67
N LEU A 1262 18.67 11.31 5.54
CA LEU A 1262 17.71 11.48 6.64
C LEU A 1262 16.31 11.74 6.07
N ILE A 1263 15.32 11.07 6.64
CA ILE A 1263 13.92 11.26 6.25
C ILE A 1263 13.43 12.66 6.62
N PRO A 1264 12.58 13.31 5.80
CA PRO A 1264 12.03 14.63 6.05
C PRO A 1264 10.83 14.56 7.01
N ALA A 1265 11.01 13.88 8.15
CA ALA A 1265 10.00 13.71 9.19
C ALA A 1265 10.64 13.82 10.59
N GLY A 1266 9.81 13.98 11.62
CA GLY A 1266 10.23 14.04 13.01
C GLY A 1266 11.15 15.23 13.31
N GLU A 1267 12.28 14.96 13.98
CA GLU A 1267 13.27 15.99 14.32
C GLU A 1267 13.92 16.62 13.08
N THR A 1268 14.14 15.85 12.01
CA THR A 1268 14.74 16.37 10.77
C THR A 1268 13.86 17.43 10.12
N TYR A 1269 12.54 17.22 10.12
CA TYR A 1269 11.59 18.20 9.56
C TYR A 1269 11.60 19.49 10.38
N ARG A 1270 11.53 19.36 11.71
CA ARG A 1270 11.58 20.49 12.65
C ARG A 1270 12.88 21.31 12.55
N LYS A 1271 14.02 20.66 12.28
CA LYS A 1271 15.30 21.35 12.05
C LYS A 1271 15.35 22.10 10.72
N ARG A 1272 14.65 21.63 9.69
CA ARG A 1272 14.58 22.31 8.39
C ARG A 1272 13.61 23.50 8.41
N HIS A 1273 12.59 23.44 9.28
CA HIS A 1273 11.52 24.43 9.41
C HIS A 1273 11.35 24.90 10.86
N PRO A 1274 12.37 25.56 11.46
CA PRO A 1274 12.28 26.07 12.83
C PRO A 1274 11.12 27.05 13.02
N GLU A 1275 10.77 27.83 12.00
CA GLU A 1275 9.67 28.79 11.99
C GLU A 1275 8.29 28.18 12.27
N MET A 1276 8.13 26.86 12.09
CA MET A 1276 6.86 26.15 12.34
C MET A 1276 6.82 25.43 13.68
N VAL A 1277 7.87 25.56 14.50
CA VAL A 1277 8.01 24.91 15.81
C VAL A 1277 7.81 25.89 16.96
N GLU A 1278 7.98 27.20 16.72
CA GLU A 1278 7.75 28.24 17.73
C GLU A 1278 6.26 28.40 18.05
N GLU A 1279 5.82 27.67 19.08
CA GLU A 1279 4.76 28.05 20.03
C GLU A 1279 5.15 27.57 21.44
#